data_AF-A0A2V7YSM7-F1
#
_entry.id   AF-A0A2V7YSM7-F1
#
_cell.length_a   1.000
_cell.length_b   1.000
_cell.length_c   1.000
_cell.angle_alpha   90.00
_cell.angle_beta   90.00
_cell.angle_gamma   90.00
#
_symmetry.space_group_name_H-M   'P 1'
#
loop_
_entity.id
_entity.type
_entity.pdbx_description
1 polymer ?
#
loop_
_entity_poly.entity_id
_entity_poly.type
_entity_poly.pdbx_seq_one_letter_code
_entity_poly.pdbx_strand_id
1 'polypeptide(L)'
;MALAAAQVKSEEGDDAVVLLMEVSYSYDAAGRETYSQRLIYRLLSANAHESWSTVEESWEPWHQARPEIRARVITPDGAEHPLDPTTITESSASRDAPDMFDDGRVLRAPLPATRPGAVVEQQVTVRDTAPFFEGGVVRLHTLDPGMPVLHARVTLEAPAGLPLRWVTRGLPGVSPQEEVSQGRRRLTFEARDLQPADDPEPGLPSDVPRAAYVAFSTGSSWADLAHRYSEIVDRTIRGADVNAFLRSAAGGPAASQLETINRILARMSDEVRYTGMELGEGGLIPRTPAETLKRRFGDCKDKAVLLTALLRASDIPAYVALLNAGEDDPDVEASLPGFGLFNHAIVIVPGAPALWIDPTDPYARAGELPSADQGRLALVASPTATDLVRTPEAVSADNRVVETREVFLADLGPSRIVETSEYQGAIEHDVRAAYALQDGQTMRQALKEYAVSAYLADDLAAIDHSKPADLSEPMRLRIEVRNARRGFTDERNAAVGVSAAALLSRLPDEFTTSDDEEDGPRQADYVFRRPVTAEIRYRIVPPVGYAPEPLPAARVRHLGTATLAEEYAKGTDNVVTATFRLDTGKRRISAQEFTALRAAVREAADDKLSLLLFDQVGEAYLDAGKVPEALAELRRLAALEPRKALPRTRIARALLAGGMGEEAREEARQAVKLEPKLAAGQRHLGWILEHDELGRRFGPGFDRAGALAALRKARELDPKDQAARSELAILLEHDAQGLRYSPRADLGAAIDEYKALKKDLGSKTIDDNLLIALVRAGRFAEAKALAAKMKDSQTGSILSLTAIAATDGVAAAVREGEHAFSDDKARAAALQSAAQTLMLARRYPEAAALMERASRQSDNAAALLSTAELLRKARRHEEIPLPADKPSTPVRRLMLLSTAEKLEVKQMAPLFSRDFSSQLLKLSDAEAQRLFDAGFAAARRQLRSQQVPVDTAIDLAFGSLQESVSGDDAGGYRVAVSFAADKGGRGFVAYVVREGNEYRIAGLSTVASMLGEEALRRVQRGDLAGARKWLDWVREEANEDAGNTDPVPSNPFLALWGKGTSGGAEQSGAEEVRCAAATLLDAGDDAKALPLLHTCRDAAGDPARRNALDAALVLADLETEHAAEAAEITGRLLAASPGSERAEDLHLQALLALSRWDEIRALAGKRLQRSADDAEALQLLTDADLRAGDLTQAEARLRQIVKSGKAKANDYNELAWLLLERGRVDDEALDFGQRAATLSEYQRSAYLHTLASLYAEKGRTAEAY
;
A
#
# COMPACT_ATOMS: atom_id res chain seq x y z
N MET A 1 48.66 -59.50 22.66
CA MET A 1 48.32 -58.08 22.46
C MET A 1 46.88 -57.92 21.96
N ALA A 2 46.51 -58.48 20.80
CA ALA A 2 45.15 -58.39 20.24
C ALA A 2 44.02 -58.85 21.20
N LEU A 3 44.20 -59.97 21.92
CA LEU A 3 43.22 -60.45 22.91
C LEU A 3 43.04 -59.53 24.13
N ALA A 4 44.10 -58.81 24.53
CA ALA A 4 44.04 -57.84 25.63
C ALA A 4 43.44 -56.51 25.14
N ALA A 5 43.76 -56.10 23.91
CA ALA A 5 43.15 -54.96 23.23
C ALA A 5 41.64 -55.16 23.02
N ALA A 6 41.21 -56.39 22.72
CA ALA A 6 39.80 -56.75 22.53
C ALA A 6 38.91 -56.46 23.76
N GLN A 7 39.50 -56.41 24.97
CA GLN A 7 38.79 -56.17 26.23
C GLN A 7 38.62 -54.69 26.58
N VAL A 8 39.27 -53.78 25.84
CA VAL A 8 39.14 -52.33 26.04
C VAL A 8 37.77 -51.88 25.54
N LYS A 9 37.02 -51.16 26.37
CA LYS A 9 35.72 -50.58 25.98
C LYS A 9 35.93 -49.40 25.03
N SER A 10 35.06 -49.25 24.04
CA SER A 10 34.98 -48.11 23.13
C SER A 10 33.53 -47.70 22.97
N GLU A 11 33.26 -46.47 22.54
CA GLU A 11 31.89 -45.99 22.34
C GLU A 11 31.37 -46.38 20.95
N GLU A 12 30.04 -46.31 20.78
CA GLU A 12 29.38 -46.63 19.52
C GLU A 12 29.51 -45.42 18.58
N GLY A 13 30.44 -45.48 17.63
CA GLY A 13 30.74 -44.37 16.70
C GLY A 13 32.23 -44.15 16.43
N ASP A 14 33.10 -44.57 17.35
CA ASP A 14 34.56 -44.44 17.21
C ASP A 14 35.11 -45.27 16.04
N ASP A 15 35.99 -44.67 15.23
CA ASP A 15 36.70 -45.38 14.17
C ASP A 15 37.92 -46.16 14.67
N ALA A 16 38.58 -45.66 15.71
CA ALA A 16 39.73 -46.29 16.36
C ALA A 16 39.83 -45.91 17.84
N VAL A 17 40.58 -46.70 18.61
CA VAL A 17 40.97 -46.35 20.00
C VAL A 17 42.47 -46.52 20.18
N VAL A 18 43.14 -45.50 20.71
CA VAL A 18 44.58 -45.53 20.99
C VAL A 18 44.81 -46.21 22.33
N LEU A 19 45.49 -47.35 22.30
CA LEU A 19 45.82 -48.16 23.48
C LEU A 19 47.06 -47.63 24.21
N LEU A 20 48.04 -47.15 23.43
CA LEU A 20 49.27 -46.55 23.94
C LEU A 20 49.75 -45.47 22.95
N MET A 21 49.92 -44.25 23.47
CA MET A 21 50.71 -43.21 22.83
C MET A 21 51.97 -43.00 23.66
N GLU A 22 53.13 -43.39 23.16
CA GLU A 22 54.41 -43.20 23.83
C GLU A 22 55.29 -42.30 22.97
N VAL A 23 55.68 -41.16 23.51
CA VAL A 23 56.42 -40.11 22.80
C VAL A 23 57.66 -39.77 23.59
N SER A 24 58.81 -39.70 22.92
CA SER A 24 60.09 -39.35 23.54
C SER A 24 60.79 -38.25 22.76
N TYR A 25 61.25 -37.22 23.49
CA TYR A 25 62.15 -36.19 23.00
C TYR A 25 63.47 -36.30 23.76
N SER A 26 64.58 -36.43 23.04
CA SER A 26 65.93 -36.50 23.63
C SER A 26 66.86 -35.49 22.99
N TYR A 27 67.48 -34.65 23.80
CA TYR A 27 68.41 -33.62 23.34
C TYR A 27 69.86 -34.01 23.62
N ASP A 28 70.78 -33.65 22.73
CA ASP A 28 72.22 -33.70 23.02
C ASP A 28 72.75 -32.37 23.57
N ALA A 29 74.05 -32.31 23.87
CA ALA A 29 74.67 -31.10 24.43
C ALA A 29 74.72 -29.91 23.46
N ALA A 30 74.56 -30.16 22.15
CA ALA A 30 74.47 -29.14 21.11
C ALA A 30 73.02 -28.70 20.85
N GLY A 31 72.04 -29.28 21.55
CA GLY A 31 70.62 -28.97 21.37
C GLY A 31 69.95 -29.69 20.20
N ARG A 32 70.59 -30.68 19.58
CA ARG A 32 69.96 -31.50 18.52
C ARG A 32 68.92 -32.43 19.12
N GLU A 33 67.74 -32.46 18.51
CA GLU A 33 66.60 -33.27 18.94
C GLU A 33 66.64 -34.69 18.32
N THR A 34 66.24 -35.68 19.10
CA THR A 34 65.73 -36.95 18.60
C THR A 34 64.30 -37.09 19.08
N TYR A 35 63.36 -37.09 18.14
CA TYR A 35 61.95 -37.36 18.38
C TYR A 35 61.65 -38.82 18.04
N SER A 36 60.90 -39.52 18.89
CA SER A 36 60.30 -40.80 18.55
C SER A 36 58.90 -40.90 19.11
N GLN A 37 57.98 -41.43 18.30
CA GLN A 37 56.62 -41.73 18.69
C GLN A 37 56.33 -43.19 18.41
N ARG A 38 55.77 -43.89 19.38
CA ARG A 38 55.21 -45.22 19.26
C ARG A 38 53.72 -45.15 19.57
N LEU A 39 52.91 -45.51 18.59
CA LEU A 39 51.46 -45.53 18.68
C LEU A 39 50.97 -46.97 18.54
N ILE A 40 50.14 -47.41 19.49
CA ILE A 40 49.44 -48.70 19.42
C ILE A 40 47.95 -48.40 19.48
N TYR A 41 47.20 -48.76 18.45
CA TYR A 41 45.76 -48.48 18.36
C TYR A 41 44.99 -49.66 17.77
N ARG A 42 43.70 -49.76 18.10
CA ARG A 42 42.78 -50.78 17.57
C ARG A 42 41.76 -50.11 16.65
N LEU A 43 41.62 -50.64 15.44
CA LEU A 43 40.59 -50.22 14.48
C LEU A 43 39.23 -50.80 14.90
N LEU A 44 38.18 -49.99 14.84
CA LEU A 44 36.83 -50.36 15.29
C LEU A 44 35.85 -50.45 14.13
N SER A 45 35.94 -49.54 13.15
CA SER A 45 35.06 -49.50 11.99
C SER A 45 35.79 -49.91 10.70
N ALA A 46 35.03 -50.32 9.68
CA ALA A 46 35.57 -50.54 8.34
C ALA A 46 35.77 -49.22 7.58
N ASN A 47 35.19 -48.14 8.10
CA ASN A 47 35.23 -46.79 7.57
C ASN A 47 36.31 -45.92 8.22
N ALA A 48 37.16 -46.49 9.09
CA ALA A 48 38.24 -45.77 9.74
C ALA A 48 38.97 -44.92 8.70
N HIS A 49 38.91 -43.59 8.86
CA HIS A 49 39.37 -42.60 7.89
C HIS A 49 40.72 -42.98 7.25
N GLU A 50 41.00 -42.50 6.02
CA GLU A 50 42.26 -42.75 5.31
C GLU A 50 43.50 -42.60 6.21
N SER A 51 43.47 -41.64 7.14
CA SER A 51 44.52 -41.34 8.14
C SER A 51 44.89 -42.50 9.08
N TRP A 52 43.96 -43.39 9.45
CA TRP A 52 44.25 -44.53 10.34
C TRP A 52 44.68 -45.81 9.59
N SER A 53 44.60 -45.77 8.26
CA SER A 53 45.01 -46.83 7.34
C SER A 53 46.39 -46.60 6.71
N THR A 54 47.00 -45.44 6.96
CA THR A 54 48.35 -45.09 6.52
C THR A 54 49.19 -44.63 7.69
N VAL A 55 50.50 -44.87 7.66
CA VAL A 55 51.46 -44.19 8.55
C VAL A 55 52.12 -43.07 7.78
N GLU A 56 52.21 -41.90 8.40
CA GLU A 56 52.82 -40.71 7.80
C GLU A 56 53.71 -39.96 8.79
N GLU A 57 54.76 -39.32 8.29
CA GLU A 57 55.64 -38.44 9.06
C GLU A 57 56.20 -37.36 8.14
N SER A 58 56.12 -36.10 8.59
CA SER A 58 56.73 -34.96 7.90
C SER A 58 58.09 -34.62 8.49
N TRP A 59 59.01 -34.15 7.65
CA TRP A 59 60.34 -33.72 8.09
C TRP A 59 60.92 -32.65 7.18
N GLU A 60 61.91 -31.92 7.70
CA GLU A 60 62.60 -30.83 7.03
C GLU A 60 64.07 -31.23 6.75
N PRO A 61 64.42 -31.58 5.49
CA PRO A 61 65.72 -32.15 5.15
C PRO A 61 66.94 -31.26 5.43
N TRP A 62 66.73 -29.96 5.66
CA TRP A 62 67.82 -29.02 5.90
C TRP A 62 68.44 -29.15 7.30
N HIS A 63 67.67 -29.61 8.29
CA HIS A 63 68.17 -29.85 9.64
C HIS A 63 67.84 -31.24 10.19
N GLN A 64 66.92 -31.98 9.59
CA GLN A 64 66.53 -33.32 10.03
C GLN A 64 67.11 -34.40 9.11
N ALA A 65 67.25 -35.62 9.61
CA ALA A 65 67.51 -36.82 8.84
C ALA A 65 66.20 -37.49 8.44
N ARG A 66 66.21 -38.25 7.33
CA ARG A 66 65.03 -38.93 6.81
C ARG A 66 64.40 -39.83 7.90
N PRO A 67 63.10 -39.70 8.19
CA PRO A 67 62.46 -40.45 9.26
C PRO A 67 62.57 -41.97 9.09
N GLU A 68 62.71 -42.67 10.21
CA GLU A 68 62.63 -44.12 10.29
C GLU A 68 61.20 -44.53 10.67
N ILE A 69 60.47 -45.20 9.77
CA ILE A 69 59.12 -45.71 10.01
C ILE A 69 59.15 -47.22 10.14
N ARG A 70 58.55 -47.74 11.22
CA ARG A 70 58.28 -49.17 11.43
C ARG A 70 56.82 -49.32 11.81
N ALA A 71 56.09 -50.22 11.15
CA ALA A 71 54.73 -50.54 11.55
C ALA A 71 54.43 -52.03 11.36
N ARG A 72 53.45 -52.53 12.11
CA ARG A 72 52.85 -53.85 11.90
C ARG A 72 51.37 -53.81 12.23
N VAL A 73 50.58 -54.60 11.52
CA VAL A 73 49.16 -54.81 11.78
C VAL A 73 48.95 -56.23 12.29
N ILE A 74 48.29 -56.35 13.45
CA ILE A 74 47.95 -57.62 14.08
C ILE A 74 46.45 -57.83 13.94
N THR A 75 46.05 -58.79 13.12
CA THR A 75 44.63 -59.05 12.86
C THR A 75 43.96 -59.76 14.06
N PRO A 76 42.62 -59.75 14.15
CA PRO A 76 41.87 -60.40 15.24
C PRO A 76 42.20 -61.89 15.51
N ASP A 77 42.61 -62.62 14.47
CA ASP A 77 43.06 -64.02 14.55
C ASP A 77 44.51 -64.18 15.03
N GLY A 78 45.20 -63.06 15.27
CA GLY A 78 46.56 -63.02 15.83
C GLY A 78 47.68 -63.04 14.80
N ALA A 79 47.38 -63.00 13.49
CA ALA A 79 48.40 -62.93 12.45
C ALA A 79 49.05 -61.54 12.43
N GLU A 80 50.38 -61.50 12.29
CA GLU A 80 51.14 -60.24 12.21
C GLU A 80 51.54 -59.95 10.76
N HIS A 81 51.29 -58.72 10.32
CA HIS A 81 51.61 -58.23 8.98
C HIS A 81 52.54 -57.00 9.11
N PRO A 82 53.87 -57.15 8.96
CA PRO A 82 54.79 -56.03 9.02
C PRO A 82 54.62 -55.13 7.79
N LEU A 83 54.80 -53.82 7.97
CA LEU A 83 54.90 -52.86 6.87
C LEU A 83 56.09 -53.22 5.98
N ASP A 84 55.86 -53.31 4.67
CA ASP A 84 56.92 -53.47 3.68
C ASP A 84 57.63 -52.12 3.46
N PRO A 85 58.93 -51.97 3.81
CA PRO A 85 59.63 -50.70 3.63
C PRO A 85 59.67 -50.20 2.19
N THR A 86 59.50 -51.09 1.20
CA THR A 86 59.47 -50.71 -0.23
C THR A 86 58.17 -49.99 -0.64
N THR A 87 57.14 -50.05 0.19
CA THR A 87 55.86 -49.35 -0.03
C THR A 87 55.84 -47.93 0.53
N ILE A 88 56.89 -47.52 1.26
CA ILE A 88 57.03 -46.16 1.79
C ILE A 88 57.32 -45.21 0.63
N THR A 89 56.38 -44.31 0.37
CA THR A 89 56.52 -43.26 -0.64
C THR A 89 56.93 -41.95 0.02
N GLU A 90 57.66 -41.13 -0.73
CA GLU A 90 58.05 -39.79 -0.33
C GLU A 90 57.43 -38.79 -1.30
N SER A 91 56.78 -37.77 -0.77
CA SER A 91 56.23 -36.64 -1.52
C SER A 91 56.64 -35.32 -0.87
N SER A 92 56.43 -34.21 -1.57
CA SER A 92 56.50 -32.89 -0.94
C SER A 92 55.40 -32.81 0.12
N ALA A 93 55.71 -32.16 1.25
CA ALA A 93 54.75 -31.86 2.30
C ALA A 93 53.80 -30.70 1.93
N SER A 94 53.86 -30.22 0.67
CA SER A 94 53.20 -29.02 0.14
C SER A 94 51.87 -28.73 0.84
N ARG A 95 51.84 -27.60 1.54
CA ARG A 95 50.59 -26.99 2.00
C ARG A 95 49.78 -26.59 0.78
N ASP A 96 48.46 -26.75 0.81
CA ASP A 96 47.53 -26.34 -0.28
C ASP A 96 47.43 -24.81 -0.39
N ALA A 97 48.56 -24.12 -0.58
CA ALA A 97 48.67 -22.68 -0.72
C ALA A 97 49.47 -22.34 -1.99
N PRO A 98 48.84 -21.76 -3.04
CA PRO A 98 49.47 -21.58 -4.35
C PRO A 98 50.70 -20.65 -4.35
N ASP A 99 50.90 -19.86 -3.29
CA ASP A 99 52.00 -18.90 -3.13
C ASP A 99 53.03 -19.31 -2.06
N MET A 100 52.98 -20.55 -1.55
CA MET A 100 53.93 -21.06 -0.55
C MET A 100 54.85 -22.14 -1.14
N PHE A 101 56.15 -21.98 -0.93
CA PHE A 101 57.20 -22.88 -1.40
C PHE A 101 58.06 -23.31 -0.20
N ASP A 102 58.01 -24.59 0.14
CA ASP A 102 58.81 -25.22 1.19
C ASP A 102 59.62 -26.42 0.65
N ASP A 103 60.63 -26.86 1.40
CA ASP A 103 61.40 -28.07 1.12
C ASP A 103 60.99 -29.26 2.01
N GLY A 104 59.84 -29.11 2.68
CA GLY A 104 59.24 -30.13 3.53
C GLY A 104 58.94 -31.40 2.74
N ARG A 105 59.19 -32.53 3.38
CA ARG A 105 58.95 -33.86 2.83
C ARG A 105 58.02 -34.62 3.74
N VAL A 106 57.11 -35.40 3.17
CA VAL A 106 56.28 -36.35 3.90
C VAL A 106 56.60 -37.76 3.42
N LEU A 107 56.84 -38.66 4.37
CA LEU A 107 56.85 -40.09 4.12
C LEU A 107 55.45 -40.63 4.39
N ARG A 108 54.87 -41.38 3.45
CA ARG A 108 53.55 -42.01 3.60
C ARG A 108 53.62 -43.46 3.16
N ALA A 109 53.04 -44.35 3.97
CA ALA A 109 53.01 -45.78 3.66
C ALA A 109 51.65 -46.41 4.01
N PRO A 110 51.06 -47.24 3.12
CA PRO A 110 49.82 -47.95 3.42
C PRO A 110 50.05 -49.08 4.42
N LEU A 111 49.20 -49.17 5.44
CA LEU A 111 49.26 -50.23 6.43
C LEU A 111 48.65 -51.53 5.87
N PRO A 112 49.31 -52.70 6.00
CA PRO A 112 48.80 -53.95 5.45
C PRO A 112 47.67 -54.55 6.29
N ALA A 113 46.73 -55.26 5.67
CA ALA A 113 45.70 -56.07 6.36
C ALA A 113 44.86 -55.32 7.42
N THR A 114 44.63 -54.02 7.21
CA THR A 114 43.73 -53.20 8.05
C THR A 114 42.29 -53.68 7.93
N ARG A 115 41.67 -53.98 9.08
CA ARG A 115 40.25 -54.41 9.18
C ARG A 115 39.73 -54.14 10.60
N PRO A 116 38.40 -54.06 10.80
CA PRO A 116 37.82 -53.93 12.13
C PRO A 116 38.36 -54.97 13.11
N GLY A 117 38.75 -54.52 14.29
CA GLY A 117 39.36 -55.30 15.36
C GLY A 117 40.88 -55.52 15.23
N ALA A 118 41.52 -55.12 14.13
CA ALA A 118 42.97 -55.20 14.00
C ALA A 118 43.67 -54.19 14.92
N VAL A 119 44.83 -54.56 15.45
CA VAL A 119 45.69 -53.70 16.26
C VAL A 119 46.89 -53.29 15.43
N VAL A 120 47.07 -51.98 15.24
CA VAL A 120 48.25 -51.42 14.59
C VAL A 120 49.24 -51.02 15.67
N GLU A 121 50.50 -51.37 15.47
CA GLU A 121 51.63 -50.82 16.21
C GLU A 121 52.55 -50.12 15.21
N GLN A 122 52.78 -48.83 15.41
CA GLN A 122 53.70 -48.04 14.61
C GLN A 122 54.70 -47.33 15.50
N GLN A 123 55.89 -47.14 14.97
CA GLN A 123 56.95 -46.34 15.56
C GLN A 123 57.62 -45.49 14.49
N VAL A 124 57.72 -44.20 14.76
CA VAL A 124 58.44 -43.23 13.96
C VAL A 124 59.61 -42.67 14.77
N THR A 125 60.73 -42.38 14.11
CA THR A 125 61.87 -41.68 14.71
C THR A 125 62.42 -40.64 13.74
N VAL A 126 62.54 -39.40 14.20
CA VAL A 126 63.13 -38.27 13.48
C VAL A 126 64.34 -37.77 14.28
N ARG A 127 65.43 -37.45 13.58
CA ARG A 127 66.69 -37.03 14.21
C ARG A 127 67.21 -35.77 13.57
N ASP A 128 67.56 -34.78 14.38
CA ASP A 128 68.25 -33.60 13.93
C ASP A 128 69.70 -33.90 13.55
N THR A 129 70.09 -33.48 12.35
CA THR A 129 71.48 -33.39 11.90
C THR A 129 72.16 -32.10 12.35
N ALA A 130 71.37 -31.03 12.54
CA ALA A 130 71.76 -29.73 13.09
C ALA A 130 70.64 -29.19 14.01
N PRO A 131 70.97 -28.40 15.06
CA PRO A 131 69.94 -27.83 15.93
C PRO A 131 69.08 -26.84 15.13
N PHE A 132 67.75 -26.88 15.33
CA PHE A 132 66.82 -25.98 14.65
C PHE A 132 67.13 -24.49 14.92
N PHE A 133 67.50 -24.14 16.17
CA PHE A 133 67.97 -22.80 16.52
C PHE A 133 68.94 -22.84 17.71
N GLU A 134 70.08 -22.15 17.62
CA GLU A 134 71.14 -22.19 18.65
C GLU A 134 70.72 -21.61 20.00
N GLY A 135 69.72 -20.72 20.05
CA GLY A 135 69.16 -20.13 21.28
C GLY A 135 68.21 -21.05 22.06
N GLY A 136 68.02 -22.29 21.60
CA GLY A 136 67.08 -23.25 22.18
C GLY A 136 65.73 -23.27 21.46
N VAL A 137 65.02 -24.39 21.61
CA VAL A 137 63.75 -24.66 20.93
C VAL A 137 62.60 -24.73 21.91
N VAL A 138 61.39 -24.52 21.41
CA VAL A 138 60.15 -24.83 22.10
C VAL A 138 59.35 -25.83 21.26
N ARG A 139 58.75 -26.83 21.92
CA ARG A 139 57.88 -27.83 21.32
C ARG A 139 56.57 -27.86 22.07
N LEU A 140 55.48 -28.10 21.34
CA LEU A 140 54.15 -28.37 21.88
C LEU A 140 53.71 -29.70 21.27
N HIS A 141 53.44 -30.69 22.13
CA HIS A 141 52.96 -32.00 21.71
C HIS A 141 51.55 -32.23 22.25
N THR A 142 50.56 -32.29 21.35
CA THR A 142 49.17 -32.60 21.69
C THR A 142 49.03 -34.08 22.06
N LEU A 143 48.17 -34.38 23.03
CA LEU A 143 47.84 -35.75 23.45
C LEU A 143 46.48 -36.21 22.90
N ASP A 144 45.94 -35.46 21.95
CA ASP A 144 44.66 -35.69 21.33
C ASP A 144 44.86 -35.98 19.83
N PRO A 145 44.82 -37.26 19.42
CA PRO A 145 44.87 -37.66 18.02
C PRO A 145 43.48 -37.66 17.36
N GLY A 146 42.47 -37.03 17.96
CA GLY A 146 41.07 -37.05 17.51
C GLY A 146 40.33 -38.35 17.85
N MET A 147 40.90 -39.18 18.72
CA MET A 147 40.33 -40.45 19.17
C MET A 147 40.64 -40.68 20.66
N PRO A 148 39.85 -41.49 21.39
CA PRO A 148 40.14 -41.81 22.78
C PRO A 148 41.54 -42.45 22.97
N VAL A 149 42.28 -41.99 23.98
CA VAL A 149 43.62 -42.48 24.34
C VAL A 149 43.64 -43.09 25.73
N LEU A 150 43.81 -44.41 25.81
CA LEU A 150 43.80 -45.15 27.07
C LEU A 150 45.02 -44.84 27.95
N HIS A 151 46.20 -44.70 27.34
CA HIS A 151 47.44 -44.41 28.05
C HIS A 151 48.37 -43.58 27.16
N ALA A 152 48.67 -42.37 27.62
CA ALA A 152 49.65 -41.47 27.00
C ALA A 152 50.87 -41.33 27.92
N ARG A 153 52.06 -41.44 27.35
CA ARG A 153 53.34 -41.21 28.02
C ARG A 153 54.20 -40.28 27.17
N VAL A 154 54.62 -39.16 27.75
CA VAL A 154 55.61 -38.25 27.15
C VAL A 154 56.88 -38.27 27.99
N THR A 155 58.02 -38.58 27.37
CA THR A 155 59.33 -38.58 28.02
C THR A 155 60.21 -37.49 27.42
N LEU A 156 60.71 -36.59 28.24
CA LEU A 156 61.68 -35.56 27.86
C LEU A 156 63.02 -35.88 28.49
N GLU A 157 64.09 -35.89 27.71
CA GLU A 157 65.44 -36.20 28.19
C GLU A 157 66.47 -35.20 27.66
N ALA A 158 67.29 -34.62 28.54
CA ALA A 158 68.35 -33.68 28.15
C ALA A 158 69.57 -33.81 29.07
N PRO A 159 70.77 -33.37 28.67
CA PRO A 159 71.89 -33.21 29.59
C PRO A 159 71.50 -32.32 30.76
N ALA A 160 71.94 -32.63 31.99
CA ALA A 160 71.51 -31.89 33.19
C ALA A 160 71.88 -30.39 33.17
N GLY A 161 72.83 -29.97 32.33
CA GLY A 161 73.22 -28.58 32.12
C GLY A 161 72.44 -27.82 31.04
N LEU A 162 71.63 -28.50 30.23
CA LEU A 162 70.75 -27.85 29.25
C LEU A 162 69.48 -27.38 29.97
N PRO A 163 69.00 -26.13 29.77
CA PRO A 163 67.70 -25.72 30.29
C PRO A 163 66.62 -26.69 29.79
N LEU A 164 65.70 -27.07 30.67
CA LEU A 164 64.54 -27.88 30.30
C LEU A 164 63.34 -27.43 31.13
N ARG A 165 62.56 -26.51 30.56
CA ARG A 165 61.32 -25.96 31.13
C ARG A 165 60.13 -26.67 30.50
N TRP A 166 59.03 -26.77 31.21
CA TRP A 166 57.84 -27.46 30.72
C TRP A 166 56.55 -26.88 31.32
N VAL A 167 55.44 -27.06 30.62
CA VAL A 167 54.07 -26.84 31.09
C VAL A 167 53.15 -27.93 30.56
N THR A 168 52.05 -28.17 31.27
CA THR A 168 50.94 -29.01 30.81
C THR A 168 49.67 -28.15 30.72
N ARG A 169 48.85 -28.40 29.70
CA ARG A 169 47.51 -27.80 29.52
C ARG A 169 46.49 -28.90 29.24
N GLY A 170 45.26 -28.73 29.70
CA GLY A 170 44.21 -29.74 29.55
C GLY A 170 44.46 -31.06 30.29
N LEU A 171 45.45 -31.11 31.20
CA LEU A 171 45.87 -32.32 31.93
C LEU A 171 45.86 -32.07 33.45
N PRO A 172 44.68 -31.91 34.08
CA PRO A 172 44.59 -31.59 35.49
C PRO A 172 45.22 -32.70 36.35
N GLY A 173 46.13 -32.29 37.25
CA GLY A 173 46.81 -33.21 38.17
C GLY A 173 47.97 -34.01 37.59
N VAL A 174 48.32 -33.84 36.30
CA VAL A 174 49.49 -34.49 35.69
C VAL A 174 50.75 -33.67 36.00
N SER A 175 51.74 -34.30 36.64
CA SER A 175 53.08 -33.76 36.87
C SER A 175 54.12 -34.83 36.51
N PRO A 176 55.30 -34.44 36.00
CA PRO A 176 56.27 -35.41 35.55
C PRO A 176 56.96 -36.10 36.73
N GLN A 177 57.27 -37.38 36.54
CA GLN A 177 58.28 -38.05 37.35
C GLN A 177 59.67 -37.65 36.84
N GLU A 178 60.49 -37.11 37.73
CA GLU A 178 61.84 -36.65 37.41
C GLU A 178 62.89 -37.66 37.86
N GLU A 179 63.79 -38.02 36.95
CA GLU A 179 64.96 -38.86 37.21
C GLU A 179 66.22 -38.16 36.69
N VAL A 180 67.26 -38.10 37.52
CA VAL A 180 68.59 -37.63 37.09
C VAL A 180 69.57 -38.79 37.21
N SER A 181 70.02 -39.31 36.07
CA SER A 181 70.96 -40.44 36.01
C SER A 181 71.98 -40.22 34.90
N GLN A 182 73.24 -40.63 35.16
CA GLN A 182 74.35 -40.54 34.19
C GLN A 182 74.57 -39.13 33.58
N GLY A 183 74.30 -38.06 34.35
CA GLY A 183 74.46 -36.67 33.88
C GLY A 183 73.36 -36.18 32.95
N ARG A 184 72.27 -36.94 32.77
CA ARG A 184 71.07 -36.57 32.03
C ARG A 184 69.88 -36.44 32.98
N ARG A 185 68.97 -35.53 32.66
CA ARG A 185 67.70 -35.30 33.33
C ARG A 185 66.59 -35.84 32.45
N ARG A 186 65.74 -36.71 33.00
CA ARG A 186 64.58 -37.31 32.34
C ARG A 186 63.30 -36.92 33.08
N LEU A 187 62.30 -36.45 32.34
CA LEU A 187 60.97 -36.12 32.83
C LEU A 187 59.96 -37.03 32.13
N THR A 188 59.11 -37.73 32.89
CA THR A 188 58.08 -38.61 32.32
C THR A 188 56.70 -38.18 32.77
N PHE A 189 55.87 -37.77 31.81
CA PHE A 189 54.47 -37.41 32.00
C PHE A 189 53.60 -38.61 31.62
N GLU A 190 52.62 -38.96 32.45
CA GLU A 190 51.65 -40.02 32.16
C GLU A 190 50.22 -39.50 32.34
N ALA A 191 49.36 -39.82 31.37
CA ALA A 191 47.93 -39.56 31.42
C ALA A 191 47.17 -40.82 30.96
N ARG A 192 45.96 -41.01 31.46
CA ARG A 192 45.12 -42.19 31.18
C ARG A 192 43.71 -41.75 30.84
N ASP A 193 43.04 -42.59 30.06
CA ASP A 193 41.61 -42.45 29.74
C ASP A 193 41.24 -41.06 29.17
N LEU A 194 42.10 -40.51 28.30
CA LEU A 194 41.87 -39.24 27.63
C LEU A 194 40.78 -39.40 26.56
N GLN A 195 39.82 -38.49 26.57
CA GLN A 195 38.83 -38.36 25.50
C GLN A 195 39.36 -37.40 24.43
N PRO A 196 38.92 -37.55 23.17
CA PRO A 196 39.20 -36.54 22.15
C PRO A 196 38.64 -35.18 22.59
N ALA A 197 39.31 -34.09 22.20
CA ALA A 197 38.77 -32.75 22.44
C ALA A 197 37.54 -32.54 21.54
N ASP A 198 36.57 -31.80 22.09
CA ASP A 198 35.46 -31.28 21.30
C ASP A 198 35.99 -30.27 20.26
N ASP A 199 35.21 -30.06 19.19
CA ASP A 199 35.52 -29.02 18.23
C ASP A 199 35.63 -27.65 18.93
N PRO A 200 36.65 -26.84 18.63
CA PRO A 200 36.88 -25.59 19.33
C PRO A 200 35.73 -24.62 19.07
N GLU A 201 35.16 -24.07 20.14
CA GLU A 201 34.07 -23.09 20.06
C GLU A 201 34.48 -21.90 19.16
N PRO A 202 33.64 -21.44 18.21
CA PRO A 202 33.99 -20.29 17.38
C PRO A 202 34.35 -19.06 18.21
N GLY A 203 35.34 -18.28 17.75
CA GLY A 203 35.86 -17.12 18.49
C GLY A 203 36.55 -17.47 19.81
N LEU A 204 37.05 -18.69 19.98
CA LEU A 204 37.86 -19.09 21.13
C LEU A 204 39.09 -18.18 21.29
N PRO A 205 39.35 -17.61 22.48
CA PRO A 205 40.55 -16.84 22.75
C PRO A 205 41.83 -17.65 22.49
N SER A 206 42.86 -17.02 21.94
CA SER A 206 44.14 -17.68 21.63
C SER A 206 44.92 -18.16 22.85
N ASP A 207 44.60 -17.64 24.05
CA ASP A 207 45.18 -18.05 25.33
C ASP A 207 44.46 -19.26 25.96
N VAL A 208 43.37 -19.74 25.35
CA VAL A 208 42.65 -20.95 25.79
C VAL A 208 43.16 -22.18 25.02
N PRO A 209 43.62 -23.23 25.71
CA PRO A 209 44.06 -24.46 25.06
C PRO A 209 42.93 -25.16 24.30
N ARG A 210 43.18 -25.51 23.03
CA ARG A 210 42.24 -26.25 22.17
C ARG A 210 42.23 -27.76 22.42
N ALA A 211 43.36 -28.30 22.86
CA ALA A 211 43.52 -29.71 23.18
C ALA A 211 44.48 -29.87 24.37
N ALA A 212 44.49 -31.05 24.98
CA ALA A 212 45.46 -31.39 26.01
C ALA A 212 46.87 -31.51 25.42
N TYR A 213 47.88 -30.88 26.03
CA TYR A 213 49.26 -30.95 25.55
C TYR A 213 50.32 -30.88 26.65
N VAL A 214 51.51 -31.37 26.29
CA VAL A 214 52.77 -31.13 27.02
C VAL A 214 53.63 -30.23 26.14
N ALA A 215 53.97 -29.05 26.65
CA ALA A 215 54.89 -28.13 25.98
C ALA A 215 56.15 -27.96 26.81
N PHE A 216 57.29 -27.79 26.14
CA PHE A 216 58.59 -27.71 26.79
C PHE A 216 59.59 -26.92 25.96
N SER A 217 60.60 -26.38 26.64
CA SER A 217 61.62 -25.56 25.99
C SER A 217 63.01 -25.80 26.54
N THR A 218 63.99 -25.67 25.65
CA THR A 218 65.43 -25.72 25.95
C THR A 218 66.10 -24.34 25.96
N GLY A 219 65.34 -23.27 25.70
CA GLY A 219 65.86 -21.91 25.70
C GLY A 219 66.11 -21.36 27.11
N SER A 220 67.07 -20.43 27.19
CA SER A 220 67.50 -19.86 28.48
C SER A 220 66.58 -18.74 28.97
N SER A 221 66.22 -17.79 28.10
CA SER A 221 65.32 -16.66 28.39
C SER A 221 64.83 -16.02 27.10
N TRP A 222 63.72 -15.27 27.15
CA TRP A 222 63.26 -14.47 26.01
C TRP A 222 64.25 -13.38 25.63
N ALA A 223 64.95 -12.79 26.61
CA ALA A 223 65.99 -11.78 26.38
C ALA A 223 67.16 -12.33 25.51
N ASP A 224 67.65 -13.54 25.81
CA ASP A 224 68.71 -14.18 25.01
C ASP A 224 68.22 -14.48 23.58
N LEU A 225 66.99 -14.98 23.45
CA LEU A 225 66.39 -15.27 22.15
C LEU A 225 66.21 -14.01 21.30
N ALA A 226 65.68 -12.94 21.89
CA ALA A 226 65.49 -11.64 21.24
C ALA A 226 66.83 -11.04 20.79
N HIS A 227 67.86 -11.08 21.65
CA HIS A 227 69.20 -10.58 21.32
C HIS A 227 69.81 -11.36 20.14
N ARG A 228 69.79 -12.70 20.19
CA ARG A 228 70.33 -13.55 19.12
C ARG A 228 69.64 -13.31 17.78
N TYR A 229 68.31 -13.22 17.79
CA TYR A 229 67.58 -12.95 16.55
C TYR A 229 67.80 -11.51 16.05
N SER A 230 67.97 -10.53 16.94
CA SER A 230 68.38 -9.16 16.57
C SER A 230 69.73 -9.16 15.85
N GLU A 231 70.71 -9.96 16.29
CA GLU A 231 72.01 -10.08 15.61
C GLU A 231 71.88 -10.66 14.20
N ILE A 232 70.95 -11.59 13.98
CA ILE A 232 70.64 -12.13 12.64
C ILE A 232 70.07 -11.03 11.76
N VAL A 233 69.07 -10.29 12.25
CA VAL A 233 68.45 -9.15 11.53
C VAL A 233 69.49 -8.09 11.20
N ASP A 234 70.29 -7.65 12.19
CA ASP A 234 71.29 -6.60 12.02
C ASP A 234 72.39 -6.99 11.03
N ARG A 235 72.82 -8.26 11.06
CA ARG A 235 73.78 -8.81 10.08
C ARG A 235 73.21 -8.83 8.67
N THR A 236 71.93 -9.14 8.54
CA THR A 236 71.20 -9.20 7.26
C THR A 236 70.98 -7.82 6.64
N ILE A 237 70.79 -6.80 7.47
CA ILE A 237 70.65 -5.39 7.05
C ILE A 237 72.00 -4.77 6.70
N ARG A 238 73.08 -5.15 7.39
CA ARG A 238 74.41 -4.53 7.26
C ARG A 238 74.92 -4.58 5.81
N GLY A 239 75.13 -3.40 5.23
CA GLY A 239 75.68 -3.25 3.87
C GLY A 239 74.65 -3.32 2.74
N ALA A 240 73.35 -3.41 3.05
CA ALA A 240 72.29 -3.34 2.04
C ALA A 240 72.11 -1.91 1.48
N ASP A 241 72.16 -1.74 0.16
CA ASP A 241 71.81 -0.47 -0.49
C ASP A 241 70.31 -0.39 -0.78
N VAL A 242 69.59 0.26 0.13
CA VAL A 242 68.14 0.53 0.00
C VAL A 242 67.85 1.98 -0.42
N ASN A 243 68.89 2.82 -0.58
CA ASN A 243 68.71 4.27 -0.72
C ASN A 243 68.00 4.67 -2.02
N ALA A 244 68.24 3.93 -3.11
CA ALA A 244 67.57 4.19 -4.38
C ALA A 244 66.06 3.93 -4.28
N PHE A 245 65.66 2.82 -3.67
CA PHE A 245 64.26 2.49 -3.41
C PHE A 245 63.64 3.50 -2.44
N LEU A 246 64.34 3.82 -1.34
CA LEU A 246 63.87 4.78 -0.35
C LEU A 246 63.59 6.16 -0.95
N ARG A 247 64.49 6.70 -1.77
CA ARG A 247 64.28 7.99 -2.46
C ARG A 247 63.06 7.95 -3.39
N SER A 248 62.86 6.82 -4.08
CA SER A 248 61.68 6.60 -4.94
C SER A 248 60.39 6.51 -4.11
N ALA A 249 60.42 5.85 -2.96
CA ALA A 249 59.25 5.59 -2.13
C ALA A 249 58.84 6.83 -1.32
N ALA A 250 59.79 7.54 -0.72
CA ALA A 250 59.52 8.69 0.14
C ALA A 250 59.00 9.91 -0.65
N GLY A 251 59.36 10.06 -1.93
CA GLY A 251 58.75 11.02 -2.86
C GLY A 251 59.00 12.52 -2.56
N GLY A 252 59.88 12.85 -1.62
CA GLY A 252 60.16 14.22 -1.14
C GLY A 252 59.91 14.39 0.36
N PRO A 253 59.91 15.63 0.89
CA PRO A 253 59.59 15.88 2.30
C PRO A 253 58.18 15.39 2.64
N ALA A 254 58.04 14.62 3.72
CA ALA A 254 56.75 14.22 4.28
C ALA A 254 56.34 15.17 5.43
N ALA A 255 55.03 15.32 5.66
CA ALA A 255 54.50 16.14 6.75
C ALA A 255 54.67 15.47 8.13
N SER A 256 54.87 14.14 8.17
CA SER A 256 55.09 13.40 9.41
C SER A 256 55.89 12.10 9.22
N GLN A 257 56.37 11.56 10.34
CA GLN A 257 56.98 10.22 10.38
C GLN A 257 55.99 9.14 9.88
N LEU A 258 54.73 9.20 10.31
CA LEU A 258 53.69 8.25 9.90
C LEU A 258 53.45 8.28 8.38
N GLU A 259 53.41 9.47 7.79
CA GLU A 259 53.28 9.61 6.34
C GLU A 259 54.47 9.01 5.59
N THR A 260 55.68 9.19 6.11
CA THR A 260 56.89 8.56 5.53
C THR A 260 56.77 7.04 5.53
N ILE A 261 56.35 6.46 6.66
CA ILE A 261 56.16 5.01 6.81
C ILE A 261 55.10 4.50 5.83
N ASN A 262 53.93 5.15 5.75
CA ASN A 262 52.85 4.73 4.85
C ASN A 262 53.23 4.84 3.36
N ARG A 263 54.01 5.84 2.97
CA ARG A 263 54.55 5.93 1.59
C ARG A 263 55.50 4.78 1.26
N ILE A 264 56.37 4.41 2.22
CA ILE A 264 57.27 3.27 2.08
C ILE A 264 56.48 1.96 1.96
N LEU A 265 55.50 1.75 2.84
CA LEU A 265 54.62 0.59 2.81
C LEU A 265 53.86 0.47 1.49
N ALA A 266 53.19 1.54 1.05
CA ALA A 266 52.45 1.55 -0.21
C ALA A 266 53.36 1.17 -1.40
N ARG A 267 54.60 1.69 -1.41
CA ARG A 267 55.57 1.34 -2.45
C ARG A 267 56.06 -0.11 -2.36
N MET A 268 56.24 -0.63 -1.15
CA MET A 268 56.59 -2.04 -0.93
C MET A 268 55.46 -2.97 -1.37
N SER A 269 54.20 -2.63 -1.08
CA SER A 269 53.04 -3.41 -1.52
C SER A 269 52.90 -3.44 -3.05
N ASP A 270 53.24 -2.35 -3.73
CA ASP A 270 53.23 -2.24 -5.20
C ASP A 270 54.38 -3.01 -5.89
N GLU A 271 55.60 -2.96 -5.33
CA GLU A 271 56.79 -3.53 -6.00
C GLU A 271 57.33 -4.84 -5.41
N VAL A 272 56.87 -5.28 -4.24
CA VAL A 272 57.37 -6.48 -3.54
C VAL A 272 56.22 -7.39 -3.13
N ARG A 273 55.94 -8.39 -3.98
CA ARG A 273 54.87 -9.37 -3.77
C ARG A 273 55.19 -10.29 -2.58
N TYR A 274 54.20 -10.58 -1.75
CA TYR A 274 54.35 -11.64 -0.73
C TYR A 274 54.44 -13.00 -1.42
N THR A 275 55.41 -13.83 -1.04
CA THR A 275 55.57 -15.21 -1.52
C THR A 275 56.24 -16.00 -0.41
N GLY A 276 55.57 -17.01 0.12
CA GLY A 276 56.10 -17.85 1.20
C GLY A 276 57.27 -18.67 0.70
N MET A 277 58.47 -18.47 1.26
CA MET A 277 59.71 -19.06 0.75
C MET A 277 60.53 -19.69 1.88
N GLU A 278 60.03 -20.81 2.39
CA GLU A 278 60.54 -21.53 3.56
C GLU A 278 61.51 -22.66 3.13
N LEU A 279 62.56 -22.31 2.39
CA LEU A 279 63.56 -23.26 1.87
C LEU A 279 64.85 -23.23 2.72
N GLY A 280 65.26 -24.38 3.25
CA GLY A 280 66.46 -24.53 4.07
C GLY A 280 66.45 -23.64 5.32
N GLU A 281 67.63 -23.12 5.70
CA GLU A 281 67.74 -22.11 6.76
C GLU A 281 66.93 -20.83 6.46
N GLY A 282 66.51 -20.62 5.20
CA GLY A 282 65.63 -19.51 4.81
C GLY A 282 64.26 -19.54 5.49
N GLY A 283 63.86 -20.66 6.09
CA GLY A 283 62.67 -20.72 6.96
C GLY A 283 62.82 -19.96 8.28
N LEU A 284 64.05 -19.69 8.70
CA LEU A 284 64.40 -18.96 9.94
C LEU A 284 65.13 -17.65 9.66
N ILE A 285 66.02 -17.64 8.67
CA ILE A 285 66.94 -16.55 8.38
C ILE A 285 66.40 -15.72 7.21
N PRO A 286 66.10 -14.43 7.40
CA PRO A 286 65.64 -13.56 6.33
C PRO A 286 66.72 -13.33 5.28
N ARG A 287 66.30 -13.11 4.04
CA ARG A 287 67.16 -12.65 2.94
C ARG A 287 67.52 -11.19 3.12
N THR A 288 68.63 -10.79 2.48
CA THR A 288 69.09 -9.40 2.57
C THR A 288 68.10 -8.45 1.89
N PRO A 289 67.89 -7.22 2.40
CA PRO A 289 67.00 -6.24 1.76
C PRO A 289 67.31 -5.99 0.28
N ALA A 290 68.59 -6.00 -0.10
CA ALA A 290 69.03 -5.83 -1.49
C ALA A 290 68.57 -6.99 -2.39
N GLU A 291 68.55 -8.21 -1.86
CA GLU A 291 68.07 -9.39 -2.57
C GLU A 291 66.55 -9.40 -2.73
N THR A 292 65.80 -9.08 -1.67
CA THR A 292 64.34 -8.94 -1.72
C THR A 292 63.91 -7.90 -2.76
N LEU A 293 64.57 -6.73 -2.77
CA LEU A 293 64.32 -5.68 -3.78
C LEU A 293 64.70 -6.13 -5.19
N LYS A 294 65.80 -6.88 -5.36
CA LYS A 294 66.21 -7.40 -6.68
C LYS A 294 65.21 -8.41 -7.22
N ARG A 295 64.64 -9.27 -6.37
CA ARG A 295 63.70 -10.33 -6.75
C ARG A 295 62.26 -9.84 -6.92
N ARG A 296 61.88 -8.73 -6.27
CA ARG A 296 60.51 -8.17 -6.26
C ARG A 296 59.47 -9.07 -5.59
N PHE A 297 59.91 -9.99 -4.73
CA PHE A 297 59.06 -10.78 -3.86
C PHE A 297 59.82 -11.21 -2.60
N GLY A 298 59.09 -11.61 -1.54
CA GLY A 298 59.65 -12.17 -0.31
C GLY A 298 58.56 -12.65 0.66
N ASP A 299 58.95 -13.46 1.64
CA ASP A 299 58.08 -13.93 2.73
C ASP A 299 57.94 -12.89 3.86
N CYS A 300 57.34 -13.27 5.00
CA CYS A 300 57.09 -12.36 6.12
C CYS A 300 58.38 -11.80 6.72
N LYS A 301 59.39 -12.65 6.89
CA LYS A 301 60.69 -12.28 7.45
C LYS A 301 61.44 -11.35 6.50
N ASP A 302 61.43 -11.67 5.20
CA ASP A 302 62.06 -10.87 4.14
C ASP A 302 61.46 -9.45 4.08
N LYS A 303 60.13 -9.33 4.12
CA LYS A 303 59.44 -8.04 4.06
C LYS A 303 59.61 -7.25 5.36
N ALA A 304 59.59 -7.90 6.53
CA ALA A 304 59.84 -7.25 7.82
C ALA A 304 61.27 -6.68 7.94
N VAL A 305 62.27 -7.43 7.47
CA VAL A 305 63.67 -6.95 7.43
C VAL A 305 63.87 -5.85 6.40
N LEU A 306 63.26 -5.94 5.22
CA LEU A 306 63.30 -4.87 4.23
C LEU A 306 62.69 -3.57 4.77
N LEU A 307 61.51 -3.63 5.39
CA LEU A 307 60.89 -2.46 6.00
C LEU A 307 61.78 -1.89 7.10
N THR A 308 62.30 -2.74 7.99
CA THR A 308 63.21 -2.32 9.07
C THR A 308 64.44 -1.58 8.52
N ALA A 309 65.04 -2.08 7.43
CA ALA A 309 66.17 -1.43 6.78
C ALA A 309 65.81 -0.06 6.18
N LEU A 310 64.66 0.05 5.52
CA LEU A 310 64.17 1.30 4.92
C LEU A 310 63.85 2.36 5.98
N LEU A 311 63.24 1.96 7.09
CA LEU A 311 62.91 2.84 8.20
C LEU A 311 64.18 3.33 8.91
N ARG A 312 65.12 2.44 9.21
CA ARG A 312 66.41 2.82 9.84
C ARG A 312 67.24 3.72 8.93
N ALA A 313 67.20 3.52 7.62
CA ALA A 313 67.84 4.42 6.64
C ALA A 313 67.17 5.80 6.55
N SER A 314 65.96 5.96 7.12
CA SER A 314 65.22 7.22 7.25
C SER A 314 65.29 7.79 8.67
N ASP A 315 66.25 7.35 9.49
CA ASP A 315 66.41 7.72 10.90
C ASP A 315 65.20 7.36 11.80
N ILE A 316 64.39 6.37 11.39
CA ILE A 316 63.26 5.85 12.17
C ILE A 316 63.69 4.52 12.83
N PRO A 317 63.69 4.41 14.19
CA PRO A 317 64.01 3.15 14.85
C PRO A 317 62.93 2.11 14.57
N ALA A 318 63.33 0.92 14.14
CA ALA A 318 62.44 -0.18 13.83
C ALA A 318 63.07 -1.52 14.22
N TYR A 319 62.25 -2.47 14.63
CA TYR A 319 62.66 -3.83 15.00
C TYR A 319 61.69 -4.86 14.41
N VAL A 320 62.21 -6.02 14.03
CA VAL A 320 61.38 -7.17 13.65
C VAL A 320 60.76 -7.75 14.92
N ALA A 321 59.47 -8.11 14.87
CA ALA A 321 58.78 -8.82 15.93
C ALA A 321 58.21 -10.14 15.38
N LEU A 322 58.46 -11.23 16.10
CA LEU A 322 57.99 -12.57 15.73
C LEU A 322 56.78 -12.94 16.60
N LEU A 323 55.72 -13.48 15.99
CA LEU A 323 54.51 -13.93 16.71
C LEU A 323 53.93 -15.20 16.09
N ASN A 324 52.92 -15.77 16.75
CA ASN A 324 52.06 -16.80 16.17
C ASN A 324 50.74 -16.16 15.70
N ALA A 325 50.67 -15.83 14.41
CA ALA A 325 49.50 -15.26 13.76
C ALA A 325 48.52 -16.36 13.33
N GLY A 326 47.23 -16.08 13.39
CA GLY A 326 46.19 -16.98 12.88
C GLY A 326 44.95 -16.92 13.76
N GLU A 327 43.79 -16.55 13.22
CA GLU A 327 42.56 -16.34 14.01
C GLU A 327 42.19 -17.54 14.88
N ASP A 328 42.55 -18.75 14.42
CA ASP A 328 42.28 -20.01 15.10
C ASP A 328 43.51 -20.70 15.69
N ASP A 329 44.69 -20.07 15.66
CA ASP A 329 45.89 -20.64 16.25
C ASP A 329 46.06 -20.26 17.73
N PRO A 330 46.62 -21.14 18.59
CA PRO A 330 46.95 -20.78 19.97
C PRO A 330 48.07 -19.73 20.02
N ASP A 331 48.18 -18.98 21.12
CA ASP A 331 49.29 -18.04 21.33
C ASP A 331 50.57 -18.76 21.77
N VAL A 332 51.69 -18.04 21.81
CA VAL A 332 52.98 -18.57 22.30
C VAL A 332 52.93 -18.77 23.83
N GLU A 333 53.53 -19.86 24.33
CA GLU A 333 53.62 -20.11 25.77
C GLU A 333 54.63 -19.18 26.46
N ALA A 334 54.13 -18.13 27.12
CA ALA A 334 54.94 -17.06 27.73
C ALA A 334 56.01 -17.56 28.72
N SER A 335 55.84 -18.72 29.37
CA SER A 335 56.81 -19.28 30.32
C SER A 335 57.92 -20.12 29.66
N LEU A 336 57.82 -20.38 28.36
CA LEU A 336 58.66 -21.32 27.61
C LEU A 336 59.51 -20.61 26.53
N PRO A 337 60.64 -19.98 26.91
CA PRO A 337 61.52 -19.32 25.93
C PRO A 337 62.11 -20.34 24.96
N GLY A 338 61.93 -20.12 23.67
CA GLY A 338 62.51 -20.95 22.62
C GLY A 338 61.97 -20.57 21.24
N PHE A 339 62.66 -21.02 20.20
CA PHE A 339 62.17 -20.91 18.83
C PHE A 339 61.36 -22.15 18.44
N GLY A 340 60.26 -21.98 17.69
CA GLY A 340 59.44 -23.11 17.22
C GLY A 340 57.93 -22.91 17.29
N LEU A 341 57.45 -21.91 18.03
CA LEU A 341 56.02 -21.52 18.09
C LEU A 341 55.74 -20.17 17.41
N PHE A 342 56.67 -19.64 16.61
CA PHE A 342 56.46 -18.42 15.82
C PHE A 342 56.24 -18.80 14.35
N ASN A 343 55.19 -18.29 13.73
CA ASN A 343 54.86 -18.53 12.32
C ASN A 343 54.87 -17.24 11.46
N HIS A 344 54.95 -16.05 12.08
CA HIS A 344 54.84 -14.77 11.39
C HIS A 344 55.84 -13.73 11.90
N ALA A 345 56.20 -12.79 11.03
CA ALA A 345 57.17 -11.73 11.30
C ALA A 345 56.63 -10.37 10.82
N ILE A 346 56.56 -9.41 11.76
CA ILE A 346 56.08 -8.04 11.55
C ILE A 346 57.10 -7.02 12.05
N VAL A 347 56.77 -5.73 12.02
CA VAL A 347 57.67 -4.64 12.44
C VAL A 347 57.05 -3.80 13.54
N ILE A 348 57.85 -3.45 14.53
CA ILE A 348 57.52 -2.46 15.56
C ILE A 348 58.45 -1.24 15.46
N VAL A 349 57.85 -0.06 15.45
CA VAL A 349 58.52 1.24 15.62
C VAL A 349 58.26 1.71 17.05
N PRO A 350 59.27 1.76 17.93
CA PRO A 350 59.08 2.15 19.32
C PRO A 350 58.53 3.58 19.47
N GLY A 351 57.67 3.78 20.45
CA GLY A 351 57.02 5.05 20.76
C GLY A 351 56.07 4.92 21.94
N ALA A 352 55.35 6.00 22.27
CA ALA A 352 54.27 5.99 23.25
C ALA A 352 52.99 6.59 22.64
N PRO A 353 52.10 5.77 22.04
CA PRO A 353 52.19 4.30 21.89
C PRO A 353 53.20 3.87 20.83
N ALA A 354 53.63 2.60 20.87
CA ALA A 354 54.44 2.00 19.80
C ALA A 354 53.58 1.73 18.56
N LEU A 355 54.18 1.83 17.38
CA LEU A 355 53.51 1.61 16.10
C LEU A 355 53.85 0.22 15.57
N TRP A 356 52.83 -0.62 15.42
CA TRP A 356 52.95 -1.98 14.89
C TRP A 356 52.52 -2.01 13.42
N ILE A 357 53.24 -2.77 12.62
CA ILE A 357 53.12 -2.76 11.17
C ILE A 357 53.33 -4.18 10.64
N ASP A 358 52.32 -4.74 9.98
CA ASP A 358 52.49 -5.94 9.17
C ASP A 358 52.77 -5.53 7.71
N PRO A 359 54.01 -5.72 7.18
CA PRO A 359 54.31 -5.40 5.79
C PRO A 359 53.80 -6.44 4.79
N THR A 360 53.21 -7.54 5.26
CA THR A 360 52.69 -8.62 4.42
C THR A 360 51.25 -8.40 3.99
N ASP A 361 50.45 -7.67 4.77
CA ASP A 361 49.13 -7.19 4.36
C ASP A 361 49.27 -5.94 3.48
N PRO A 362 48.94 -6.01 2.18
CA PRO A 362 49.06 -4.87 1.28
C PRO A 362 48.01 -3.77 1.54
N TYR A 363 46.99 -4.02 2.36
CA TYR A 363 45.88 -3.09 2.64
C TYR A 363 45.95 -2.45 4.02
N ALA A 364 46.80 -2.94 4.91
CA ALA A 364 47.02 -2.38 6.24
C ALA A 364 47.87 -1.10 6.20
N ARG A 365 47.43 -0.06 6.91
CA ARG A 365 48.25 1.14 7.16
C ARG A 365 49.10 0.93 8.40
N ALA A 366 50.19 1.70 8.54
CA ALA A 366 51.00 1.63 9.73
C ALA A 366 50.18 1.98 11.00
N GLY A 367 50.20 1.09 11.99
CA GLY A 367 49.38 1.19 13.21
C GLY A 367 48.07 0.40 13.15
N GLU A 368 47.69 -0.13 12.00
CA GLU A 368 46.60 -1.08 11.83
C GLU A 368 47.20 -2.49 11.69
N LEU A 369 46.66 -3.47 12.42
CA LEU A 369 47.07 -4.88 12.31
C LEU A 369 45.91 -5.73 11.79
N PRO A 370 46.18 -6.75 10.95
CA PRO A 370 45.19 -7.77 10.61
C PRO A 370 44.63 -8.46 11.87
N SER A 371 43.41 -8.98 11.82
CA SER A 371 42.77 -9.66 12.98
C SER A 371 43.61 -10.82 13.52
N ALA A 372 44.33 -11.54 12.66
CA ALA A 372 45.21 -12.65 13.00
C ALA A 372 46.40 -12.25 13.90
N ASP A 373 46.85 -11.00 13.80
CA ASP A 373 48.04 -10.47 14.48
C ASP A 373 47.72 -9.74 15.79
N GLN A 374 46.44 -9.42 16.02
CA GLN A 374 46.00 -8.64 17.18
C GLN A 374 45.96 -9.50 18.44
N GLY A 375 46.34 -8.89 19.58
CA GLY A 375 46.29 -9.54 20.88
C GLY A 375 47.26 -10.71 21.05
N ARG A 376 48.26 -10.87 20.18
CA ARG A 376 49.26 -11.95 20.19
C ARG A 376 50.49 -11.59 21.02
N LEU A 377 51.14 -12.58 21.61
CA LEU A 377 52.45 -12.40 22.22
C LEU A 377 53.53 -12.40 21.14
N ALA A 378 54.35 -11.34 21.13
CA ALA A 378 55.39 -11.14 20.14
C ALA A 378 56.78 -11.00 20.78
N LEU A 379 57.77 -11.66 20.20
CA LEU A 379 59.18 -11.50 20.51
C LEU A 379 59.76 -10.37 19.67
N VAL A 380 60.03 -9.22 20.30
CA VAL A 380 60.70 -8.09 19.64
C VAL A 380 62.21 -8.38 19.56
N ALA A 381 62.73 -8.54 18.35
CA ALA A 381 64.16 -8.76 18.10
C ALA A 381 64.93 -7.43 18.30
N SER A 382 65.26 -7.15 19.57
CA SER A 382 65.97 -5.96 20.02
C SER A 382 66.97 -6.32 21.13
N PRO A 383 68.14 -5.65 21.20
CA PRO A 383 69.09 -5.86 22.29
C PRO A 383 68.57 -5.45 23.67
N THR A 384 67.47 -4.69 23.74
CA THR A 384 66.86 -4.24 25.00
C THR A 384 65.60 -5.00 25.39
N ALA A 385 65.13 -5.93 24.56
CA ALA A 385 63.95 -6.73 24.88
C ALA A 385 64.26 -7.71 26.02
N THR A 386 63.38 -7.75 27.02
CA THR A 386 63.53 -8.64 28.19
C THR A 386 62.49 -9.76 28.23
N ASP A 387 61.34 -9.56 27.59
CA ASP A 387 60.19 -10.47 27.61
C ASP A 387 59.35 -10.30 26.32
N LEU A 388 58.32 -11.13 26.15
CA LEU A 388 57.33 -10.99 25.08
C LEU A 388 56.44 -9.75 25.32
N VAL A 389 55.98 -9.14 24.24
CA VAL A 389 55.07 -7.98 24.27
C VAL A 389 53.78 -8.33 23.55
N ARG A 390 52.63 -7.95 24.12
CA ARG A 390 51.33 -8.16 23.46
C ARG A 390 51.11 -7.11 22.36
N THR A 391 50.74 -7.57 21.16
CA THR A 391 50.33 -6.68 20.06
C THR A 391 49.02 -5.96 20.39
N PRO A 392 48.80 -4.74 19.87
CA PRO A 392 47.59 -3.98 20.13
C PRO A 392 46.35 -4.68 19.56
N GLU A 393 45.20 -4.45 20.19
CA GLU A 393 43.90 -4.92 19.74
C GLU A 393 43.04 -3.74 19.32
N ALA A 394 42.37 -3.87 18.18
CA ALA A 394 41.37 -2.90 17.74
C ALA A 394 40.12 -3.00 18.62
N VAL A 395 39.61 -1.85 19.06
CA VAL A 395 38.29 -1.73 19.70
C VAL A 395 37.20 -1.55 18.64
N SER A 396 35.92 -1.60 19.04
CA SER A 396 34.80 -1.42 18.12
C SER A 396 34.82 -0.08 17.38
N ALA A 397 35.39 0.97 17.97
CA ALA A 397 35.51 2.29 17.34
C ALA A 397 36.55 2.33 16.20
N ASP A 398 37.53 1.41 16.21
CA ASP A 398 38.59 1.36 15.20
C ASP A 398 38.12 0.65 13.92
N ASN A 399 37.11 -0.24 14.03
CA ASN A 399 36.46 -0.88 12.88
C ASN A 399 35.08 -0.26 12.65
N ARG A 400 34.97 0.61 11.65
CA ARG A 400 33.75 1.36 11.39
C ARG A 400 33.18 1.05 10.03
N VAL A 401 31.86 0.91 9.97
CA VAL A 401 31.10 0.85 8.72
C VAL A 401 30.02 1.92 8.76
N VAL A 402 30.02 2.83 7.79
CA VAL A 402 28.99 3.86 7.66
C VAL A 402 28.30 3.71 6.32
N GLU A 403 27.00 3.45 6.34
CA GLU A 403 26.15 3.45 5.15
C GLU A 403 25.26 4.67 5.14
N THR A 404 25.38 5.50 4.11
CA THR A 404 24.44 6.58 3.85
C THR A 404 23.48 6.16 2.74
N ARG A 405 22.19 6.06 3.08
CA ARG A 405 21.10 5.66 2.18
C ARG A 405 20.21 6.86 1.90
N GLU A 406 20.38 7.46 0.73
CA GLU A 406 19.52 8.54 0.27
C GLU A 406 18.33 7.95 -0.50
N VAL A 407 17.14 8.09 0.07
CA VAL A 407 15.89 7.59 -0.51
C VAL A 407 15.14 8.77 -1.13
N PHE A 408 15.05 8.78 -2.46
CA PHE A 408 14.32 9.78 -3.21
C PHE A 408 12.97 9.18 -3.61
N LEU A 409 11.91 9.57 -2.91
CA LEU A 409 10.56 9.17 -3.25
C LEU A 409 10.16 9.82 -4.59
N ALA A 410 9.55 9.01 -5.46
CA ALA A 410 9.01 9.48 -6.73
C ALA A 410 7.67 10.21 -6.50
N ASP A 411 7.21 11.01 -7.47
CA ASP A 411 5.87 11.63 -7.36
C ASP A 411 4.75 10.58 -7.34
N LEU A 412 4.98 9.44 -8.01
CA LEU A 412 4.17 8.22 -7.98
C LEU A 412 5.09 7.00 -8.24
N GLY A 413 4.84 5.90 -7.56
CA GLY A 413 5.53 4.63 -7.74
C GLY A 413 6.77 4.45 -6.86
N PRO A 414 7.66 3.51 -7.22
CA PRO A 414 8.82 3.13 -6.41
C PRO A 414 9.90 4.21 -6.39
N SER A 415 10.66 4.23 -5.30
CA SER A 415 11.74 5.19 -5.06
C SER A 415 13.00 4.93 -5.88
N ARG A 416 13.87 5.94 -5.94
CA ARG A 416 15.28 5.79 -6.31
C ARG A 416 16.11 5.83 -5.03
N ILE A 417 17.00 4.86 -4.84
CA ILE A 417 17.87 4.78 -3.67
C ILE A 417 19.31 4.90 -4.12
N VAL A 418 20.06 5.68 -3.37
CA VAL A 418 21.50 5.81 -3.51
C VAL A 418 22.11 5.39 -2.19
N GLU A 419 22.91 4.33 -2.20
CA GLU A 419 23.67 3.90 -1.03
C GLU A 419 25.13 4.25 -1.23
N THR A 420 25.78 4.73 -0.17
CA THR A 420 27.22 4.91 -0.09
C THR A 420 27.72 4.29 1.20
N SER A 421 28.59 3.29 1.09
CA SER A 421 29.19 2.54 2.18
C SER A 421 30.65 2.93 2.32
N GLU A 422 31.07 3.30 3.52
CA GLU A 422 32.44 3.69 3.86
C GLU A 422 32.96 2.75 4.95
N TYR A 423 34.17 2.23 4.76
CA TYR A 423 34.78 1.22 5.63
C TYR A 423 36.06 1.75 6.26
N GLN A 424 36.33 1.34 7.50
CA GLN A 424 37.55 1.69 8.25
C GLN A 424 38.01 0.49 9.11
N GLY A 425 39.31 0.37 9.32
CA GLY A 425 39.92 -0.66 10.17
C GLY A 425 40.04 -2.00 9.45
N ALA A 426 40.02 -3.10 10.20
CA ALA A 426 40.21 -4.44 9.65
C ALA A 426 39.14 -4.81 8.59
N ILE A 427 37.91 -4.30 8.75
CA ILE A 427 36.82 -4.49 7.78
C ILE A 427 37.16 -3.84 6.43
N GLU A 428 37.85 -2.69 6.45
CA GLU A 428 38.31 -2.02 5.23
C GLU A 428 39.29 -2.91 4.45
N HIS A 429 40.20 -3.59 5.17
CA HIS A 429 41.19 -4.50 4.58
C HIS A 429 40.50 -5.67 3.89
N ASP A 430 39.54 -6.30 4.56
CA ASP A 430 38.76 -7.42 3.99
C ASP A 430 38.02 -7.00 2.71
N VAL A 431 37.36 -5.84 2.71
CA VAL A 431 36.62 -5.33 1.54
C VAL A 431 37.57 -5.01 0.39
N ARG A 432 38.74 -4.41 0.67
CA ARG A 432 39.77 -4.15 -0.34
C ARG A 432 40.30 -5.46 -0.95
N ALA A 433 40.61 -6.44 -0.11
CA ALA A 433 41.07 -7.75 -0.55
C ALA A 433 40.03 -8.45 -1.43
N ALA A 434 38.76 -8.48 -1.00
CA ALA A 434 37.68 -9.08 -1.77
C ALA A 434 37.52 -8.43 -3.16
N TYR A 435 37.56 -7.09 -3.24
CA TYR A 435 37.35 -6.38 -4.51
C TYR A 435 38.59 -6.35 -5.40
N ALA A 436 39.78 -6.56 -4.85
CA ALA A 436 40.99 -6.75 -5.65
C ALA A 436 41.03 -8.12 -6.34
N LEU A 437 40.42 -9.15 -5.75
CA LEU A 437 40.42 -10.52 -6.25
C LEU A 437 39.26 -10.83 -7.20
N GLN A 438 38.10 -10.18 -7.02
CA GLN A 438 36.92 -10.43 -7.85
C GLN A 438 37.00 -9.75 -9.23
N ASP A 439 36.55 -10.46 -10.27
CA ASP A 439 36.28 -9.82 -11.54
C ASP A 439 35.03 -8.92 -11.43
N GLY A 440 34.96 -7.88 -12.29
CA GLY A 440 33.89 -6.89 -12.24
C GLY A 440 32.47 -7.42 -12.51
N GLN A 441 32.31 -8.59 -13.16
CA GLN A 441 30.99 -9.20 -13.38
C GLN A 441 30.50 -9.93 -12.13
N THR A 442 31.36 -10.70 -11.49
CA THR A 442 31.05 -11.39 -10.23
C THR A 442 30.66 -10.39 -9.14
N MET A 443 31.42 -9.30 -9.00
CA MET A 443 31.09 -8.21 -8.07
C MET A 443 29.74 -7.55 -8.40
N ARG A 444 29.49 -7.25 -9.68
CA ARG A 444 28.21 -6.65 -10.11
C ARG A 444 27.02 -7.56 -9.80
N GLN A 445 27.17 -8.86 -9.99
CA GLN A 445 26.12 -9.83 -9.72
C GLN A 445 25.81 -9.92 -8.22
N ALA A 446 26.83 -10.01 -7.36
CA ALA A 446 26.65 -10.00 -5.91
C ALA A 446 25.96 -8.72 -5.41
N LEU A 447 26.38 -7.55 -5.92
CA LEU A 447 25.74 -6.27 -5.57
C LEU A 447 24.31 -6.15 -6.09
N LYS A 448 24.00 -6.78 -7.23
CA LYS A 448 22.63 -6.86 -7.74
C LYS A 448 21.74 -7.71 -6.84
N GLU A 449 22.21 -8.88 -6.41
CA GLU A 449 21.49 -9.74 -5.47
C GLU A 449 21.23 -9.04 -4.14
N TYR A 450 22.24 -8.33 -3.63
CA TYR A 450 22.08 -7.45 -2.47
C TYR A 450 21.02 -6.36 -2.72
N ALA A 451 21.07 -5.64 -3.83
CA ALA A 451 20.10 -4.57 -4.14
C ALA A 451 18.66 -5.09 -4.25
N VAL A 452 18.47 -6.26 -4.86
CA VAL A 452 17.16 -6.94 -4.95
C VAL A 452 16.63 -7.28 -3.55
N SER A 453 17.47 -7.86 -2.70
CA SER A 453 17.08 -8.27 -1.33
C SER A 453 16.85 -7.06 -0.40
N ALA A 454 17.80 -6.12 -0.35
CA ALA A 454 17.78 -4.99 0.57
C ALA A 454 16.71 -3.95 0.20
N TYR A 455 16.46 -3.73 -1.10
CA TYR A 455 15.63 -2.64 -1.61
C TYR A 455 14.38 -3.04 -2.36
N LEU A 456 14.14 -4.36 -2.53
CA LEU A 456 13.01 -4.88 -3.32
C LEU A 456 13.01 -4.29 -4.74
N ALA A 457 14.20 -4.11 -5.30
CA ALA A 457 14.43 -3.52 -6.61
C ALA A 457 14.48 -4.59 -7.70
N ASP A 458 14.26 -4.17 -8.94
CA ASP A 458 14.30 -5.09 -10.09
C ASP A 458 15.73 -5.23 -10.65
N ASP A 459 16.56 -4.18 -10.55
CA ASP A 459 17.94 -4.19 -11.05
C ASP A 459 18.83 -3.13 -10.36
N LEU A 460 20.15 -3.28 -10.55
CA LEU A 460 21.19 -2.36 -10.08
C LEU A 460 21.61 -1.40 -11.21
N ALA A 461 21.39 -0.09 -11.00
CA ALA A 461 21.58 0.91 -12.05
C ALA A 461 23.05 1.31 -12.24
N ALA A 462 23.76 1.61 -11.15
CA ALA A 462 25.16 2.02 -11.19
C ALA A 462 25.94 1.52 -9.99
N ILE A 463 27.25 1.31 -10.19
CA ILE A 463 28.24 0.98 -9.16
C ILE A 463 29.42 1.94 -9.37
N ASP A 464 29.95 2.46 -8.27
CA ASP A 464 31.18 3.24 -8.20
C ASP A 464 31.92 2.84 -6.91
N HIS A 465 33.24 2.72 -6.94
CA HIS A 465 34.01 2.36 -5.76
C HIS A 465 35.45 2.90 -5.82
N SER A 466 36.05 3.11 -4.65
CA SER A 466 37.48 3.46 -4.54
C SER A 466 38.35 2.34 -5.14
N LYS A 467 39.55 2.67 -5.60
CA LYS A 467 40.51 1.66 -6.05
C LYS A 467 41.03 0.86 -4.84
N PRO A 468 40.89 -0.48 -4.81
CA PRO A 468 41.28 -1.27 -3.64
C PRO A 468 42.74 -1.07 -3.19
N ALA A 469 43.66 -0.86 -4.13
CA ALA A 469 45.08 -0.66 -3.85
C ALA A 469 45.46 0.78 -3.43
N ASP A 470 44.56 1.76 -3.54
CA ASP A 470 44.83 3.14 -3.12
C ASP A 470 44.43 3.36 -1.66
N LEU A 471 45.42 3.37 -0.76
CA LEU A 471 45.21 3.53 0.68
C LEU A 471 45.14 5.01 1.12
N SER A 472 45.37 5.96 0.22
CA SER A 472 45.32 7.40 0.51
C SER A 472 43.89 7.93 0.66
N GLU A 473 42.93 7.20 0.07
CA GLU A 473 41.50 7.43 0.23
C GLU A 473 40.87 6.27 0.99
N PRO A 474 39.82 6.49 1.81
CA PRO A 474 39.06 5.41 2.42
C PRO A 474 38.42 4.49 1.37
N MET A 475 38.22 3.21 1.72
CA MET A 475 37.44 2.32 0.87
C MET A 475 35.98 2.74 0.90
N ARG A 476 35.47 3.13 -0.28
CA ARG A 476 34.09 3.57 -0.47
C ARG A 476 33.46 2.73 -1.57
N LEU A 477 32.23 2.31 -1.35
CA LEU A 477 31.35 1.72 -2.35
C LEU A 477 30.11 2.62 -2.49
N ARG A 478 29.68 2.87 -3.71
CA ARG A 478 28.45 3.58 -4.02
C ARG A 478 27.64 2.79 -5.03
N ILE A 479 26.36 2.58 -4.71
CA ILE A 479 25.40 1.96 -5.63
C ILE A 479 24.19 2.87 -5.84
N GLU A 480 23.69 2.90 -7.07
CA GLU A 480 22.40 3.51 -7.40
C GLU A 480 21.41 2.42 -7.80
N VAL A 481 20.25 2.45 -7.16
CA VAL A 481 19.16 1.50 -7.36
C VAL A 481 17.92 2.27 -7.80
N ARG A 482 17.28 1.82 -8.88
CA ARG A 482 16.03 2.39 -9.41
C ARG A 482 14.90 1.40 -9.22
N ASN A 483 13.67 1.91 -9.20
CA ASN A 483 12.47 1.11 -8.94
C ASN A 483 12.56 0.33 -7.61
N ALA A 484 13.16 0.94 -6.60
CA ALA A 484 13.30 0.35 -5.27
C ALA A 484 11.97 0.46 -4.51
N ARG A 485 11.29 -0.66 -4.29
CA ARG A 485 9.98 -0.72 -3.62
C ARG A 485 10.05 -0.53 -2.10
N ARG A 486 11.26 -0.45 -1.53
CA ARG A 486 11.47 -0.08 -0.11
C ARG A 486 10.98 1.35 0.21
N GLY A 487 10.93 2.23 -0.78
CA GLY A 487 10.19 3.48 -0.74
C GLY A 487 9.15 3.51 -1.84
N PHE A 488 7.92 3.92 -1.55
CA PHE A 488 6.84 3.95 -2.52
C PHE A 488 5.92 5.15 -2.28
N THR A 489 5.47 5.77 -3.36
CA THR A 489 4.50 6.89 -3.32
C THR A 489 3.26 6.48 -4.09
N ASP A 490 2.09 6.58 -3.45
CA ASP A 490 0.80 6.52 -4.13
C ASP A 490 0.20 7.95 -4.25
N GLU A 491 -1.04 8.06 -4.70
CA GLU A 491 -1.66 9.37 -4.91
C GLU A 491 -1.83 10.18 -3.62
N ARG A 492 -2.12 9.44 -2.54
CA ARG A 492 -2.41 9.80 -1.15
C ARG A 492 -1.17 10.12 -0.33
N ASN A 493 -0.33 9.10 -0.29
CA ASN A 493 0.61 8.84 0.76
C ASN A 493 1.94 8.41 0.14
N ALA A 494 3.02 8.54 0.90
CA ALA A 494 4.28 7.90 0.60
C ALA A 494 4.79 7.19 1.84
N ALA A 495 5.53 6.11 1.64
CA ALA A 495 6.06 5.31 2.72
C ALA A 495 7.49 4.89 2.42
N VAL A 496 8.35 4.91 3.45
CA VAL A 496 9.69 4.34 3.40
C VAL A 496 9.88 3.38 4.54
N GLY A 497 10.28 2.16 4.20
CA GLY A 497 10.65 1.15 5.16
C GLY A 497 12.10 1.29 5.61
N VAL A 498 12.32 1.50 6.90
CA VAL A 498 13.66 1.55 7.52
C VAL A 498 13.76 0.48 8.61
N SER A 499 14.93 -0.14 8.76
CA SER A 499 15.14 -1.18 9.78
C SER A 499 16.50 -1.04 10.43
N ALA A 500 16.50 -0.95 11.76
CA ALA A 500 17.71 -1.03 12.58
C ALA A 500 18.24 -2.47 12.65
N ALA A 501 17.37 -3.48 12.51
CA ALA A 501 17.76 -4.90 12.49
C ALA A 501 18.68 -5.23 11.31
N ALA A 502 18.68 -4.42 10.24
CA ALA A 502 19.63 -4.57 9.13
C ALA A 502 21.11 -4.51 9.61
N LEU A 503 21.40 -3.76 10.68
CA LEU A 503 22.73 -3.69 11.27
C LEU A 503 23.15 -4.99 11.97
N LEU A 504 22.21 -5.84 12.40
CA LEU A 504 22.53 -7.08 13.09
C LEU A 504 23.21 -8.09 12.16
N SER A 505 23.01 -7.98 10.84
CA SER A 505 23.77 -8.74 9.83
C SER A 505 25.28 -8.43 9.80
N ARG A 506 25.72 -7.40 10.55
CA ARG A 506 27.15 -7.09 10.75
C ARG A 506 27.77 -7.89 11.90
N LEU A 507 26.96 -8.61 12.67
CA LEU A 507 27.44 -9.52 13.70
C LEU A 507 27.81 -10.87 13.07
N PRO A 508 28.81 -11.57 13.64
CA PRO A 508 29.16 -12.94 13.24
C PRO A 508 27.96 -13.91 13.30
N ASP A 509 28.02 -14.96 12.47
CA ASP A 509 26.91 -15.91 12.25
C ASP A 509 26.48 -16.64 13.54
N GLU A 510 27.37 -16.78 14.52
CA GLU A 510 27.09 -17.42 15.80
C GLU A 510 26.11 -16.61 16.68
N PHE A 511 25.86 -15.35 16.32
CA PHE A 511 24.84 -14.50 16.95
C PHE A 511 23.55 -14.40 16.14
N THR A 512 23.56 -14.69 14.85
CA THR A 512 22.46 -14.38 13.91
C THR A 512 21.73 -15.61 13.36
N THR A 513 22.39 -16.76 13.26
CA THR A 513 21.80 -18.01 12.75
C THR A 513 20.88 -18.67 13.79
N SER A 514 19.92 -19.49 13.33
CA SER A 514 18.90 -20.16 14.17
C SER A 514 19.16 -21.64 14.47
N ASP A 515 20.20 -22.23 13.88
CA ASP A 515 20.43 -23.68 13.93
C ASP A 515 21.10 -24.04 15.27
N ASP A 516 20.24 -24.35 16.25
CA ASP A 516 20.57 -24.45 17.68
C ASP A 516 20.58 -25.87 18.26
N GLU A 517 20.20 -26.89 17.50
CA GLU A 517 19.88 -28.18 18.14
C GLU A 517 21.11 -29.03 18.53
N GLU A 518 22.33 -28.71 18.07
CA GLU A 518 23.51 -29.57 18.27
C GLU A 518 24.56 -29.05 19.27
N ASP A 519 24.69 -27.74 19.48
CA ASP A 519 25.75 -27.18 20.34
C ASP A 519 25.27 -26.88 21.76
N GLY A 520 25.89 -27.51 22.76
CA GLY A 520 25.64 -27.23 24.18
C GLY A 520 25.95 -25.78 24.62
N PRO A 521 25.71 -25.42 25.89
CA PRO A 521 26.01 -24.08 26.38
C PRO A 521 27.51 -23.78 26.29
N ARG A 522 27.86 -22.58 25.80
CA ARG A 522 29.26 -22.13 25.67
C ARG A 522 30.00 -22.20 27.00
N GLN A 523 31.25 -22.66 26.98
CA GLN A 523 32.09 -22.79 28.18
C GLN A 523 33.16 -21.69 28.27
N ALA A 524 33.82 -21.33 27.16
CA ALA A 524 34.89 -20.35 27.16
C ALA A 524 34.39 -18.93 26.86
N ASP A 525 35.23 -17.94 27.15
CA ASP A 525 35.04 -16.58 26.65
C ASP A 525 34.95 -16.57 25.11
N TYR A 526 34.37 -15.51 24.55
CA TYR A 526 34.32 -15.25 23.12
C TYR A 526 35.11 -13.98 22.79
N VAL A 527 35.94 -14.04 21.75
CA VAL A 527 36.69 -12.89 21.23
C VAL A 527 36.12 -12.51 19.86
N PHE A 528 35.59 -11.29 19.76
CA PHE A 528 35.27 -10.68 18.48
C PHE A 528 36.54 -10.53 17.67
N ARG A 529 36.63 -11.26 16.55
CA ARG A 529 37.72 -11.09 15.57
C ARG A 529 37.77 -9.65 15.05
N ARG A 530 36.59 -9.05 14.87
CA ARG A 530 36.35 -7.69 14.34
C ARG A 530 35.24 -7.00 15.15
N PRO A 531 35.51 -6.49 16.37
CA PRO A 531 34.51 -5.68 17.07
C PRO A 531 34.20 -4.45 16.22
N VAL A 532 32.94 -4.05 16.06
CA VAL A 532 32.52 -3.09 15.03
C VAL A 532 31.56 -2.03 15.57
N THR A 533 31.74 -0.80 15.09
CA THR A 533 30.73 0.26 15.12
C THR A 533 30.13 0.41 13.73
N ALA A 534 28.91 -0.06 13.54
CA ALA A 534 28.19 0.00 12.26
C ALA A 534 27.05 1.03 12.33
N GLU A 535 26.91 1.85 11.29
CA GLU A 535 25.95 2.95 11.24
C GLU A 535 25.22 2.97 9.90
N ILE A 536 23.88 3.05 9.91
CA ILE A 536 23.08 3.34 8.72
C ILE A 536 22.41 4.70 8.90
N ARG A 537 22.69 5.63 8.00
CA ARG A 537 22.12 6.97 7.91
C ARG A 537 21.15 7.04 6.74
N TYR A 538 19.87 7.09 7.00
CA TYR A 538 18.86 7.38 6.00
C TYR A 538 18.69 8.89 5.83
N ARG A 539 18.67 9.35 4.59
CA ARG A 539 18.16 10.67 4.19
C ARG A 539 16.99 10.45 3.25
N ILE A 540 15.78 10.66 3.74
CA ILE A 540 14.54 10.41 3.02
C ILE A 540 14.02 11.73 2.51
N VAL A 541 14.01 11.87 1.18
CA VAL A 541 13.54 13.06 0.47
C VAL A 541 12.14 12.74 -0.04
N PRO A 542 11.07 13.27 0.60
CA PRO A 542 9.72 13.09 0.09
C PRO A 542 9.48 13.92 -1.18
N PRO A 543 8.43 13.62 -1.96
CA PRO A 543 8.02 14.47 -3.06
C PRO A 543 7.54 15.83 -2.53
N VAL A 544 7.59 16.86 -3.37
CA VAL A 544 7.16 18.21 -2.97
C VAL A 544 5.67 18.18 -2.58
N GLY A 545 5.33 18.79 -1.44
CA GLY A 545 3.96 18.81 -0.93
C GLY A 545 3.56 17.61 -0.09
N TYR A 546 4.49 16.71 0.21
CA TYR A 546 4.31 15.67 1.22
C TYR A 546 4.94 16.11 2.55
N ALA A 547 4.30 15.75 3.66
CA ALA A 547 4.80 15.99 5.01
C ALA A 547 4.82 14.68 5.79
N PRO A 548 5.87 14.41 6.60
CA PRO A 548 5.92 13.20 7.39
C PRO A 548 4.86 13.23 8.49
N GLU A 549 4.27 12.06 8.73
CA GLU A 549 3.54 11.76 9.96
C GLU A 549 4.45 11.88 11.20
N PRO A 550 3.90 11.87 12.43
CA PRO A 550 4.71 11.86 13.65
C PRO A 550 5.77 10.74 13.63
N LEU A 551 7.04 11.15 13.72
CA LEU A 551 8.17 10.23 13.67
C LEU A 551 8.26 9.39 14.95
N PRO A 552 8.83 8.16 14.88
CA PRO A 552 9.12 7.37 16.06
C PRO A 552 10.05 8.10 17.04
N ALA A 553 9.92 7.79 18.33
CA ALA A 553 10.84 8.31 19.35
C ALA A 553 12.23 7.66 19.23
N ALA A 554 13.27 8.39 19.58
CA ALA A 554 14.61 7.84 19.69
C ALA A 554 14.66 6.73 20.76
N ARG A 555 15.42 5.67 20.49
CA ARG A 555 15.48 4.48 21.34
C ARG A 555 16.90 3.93 21.36
N VAL A 556 17.40 3.57 22.54
CA VAL A 556 18.67 2.83 22.70
C VAL A 556 18.36 1.50 23.38
N ARG A 557 18.72 0.40 22.72
CA ARG A 557 18.60 -0.96 23.23
C ARG A 557 19.98 -1.49 23.62
N HIS A 558 20.06 -2.10 24.78
CA HIS A 558 21.24 -2.85 25.22
C HIS A 558 21.04 -4.31 24.87
N LEU A 559 21.86 -4.83 23.95
CA LEU A 559 21.85 -6.22 23.52
C LEU A 559 22.99 -6.95 24.25
N GLY A 560 22.85 -7.14 25.56
CA GLY A 560 23.98 -7.60 26.39
C GLY A 560 25.11 -6.55 26.42
N THR A 561 26.27 -6.90 25.86
CA THR A 561 27.44 -6.00 25.80
C THR A 561 27.40 -5.02 24.63
N ALA A 562 26.52 -5.25 23.65
CA ALA A 562 26.35 -4.38 22.49
C ALA A 562 25.22 -3.36 22.71
N THR A 563 25.23 -2.28 21.91
CA THR A 563 24.15 -1.29 21.90
C THR A 563 23.61 -1.09 20.49
N LEU A 564 22.28 -1.00 20.37
CA LEU A 564 21.58 -0.65 19.14
C LEU A 564 20.76 0.62 19.38
N ALA A 565 21.20 1.73 18.79
CA ALA A 565 20.56 3.04 18.91
C ALA A 565 19.80 3.41 17.63
N GLU A 566 18.65 4.04 17.80
CA GLU A 566 17.79 4.54 16.74
C GLU A 566 17.43 6.01 17.01
N GLU A 567 17.67 6.87 16.04
CA GLU A 567 17.36 8.30 16.11
C GLU A 567 16.62 8.74 14.86
N TYR A 568 15.57 9.54 15.02
CA TYR A 568 14.75 10.07 13.93
C TYR A 568 14.65 11.59 14.06
N ALA A 569 14.77 12.30 12.95
CA ALA A 569 14.61 13.75 12.93
C ALA A 569 13.93 14.23 11.66
N LYS A 570 13.11 15.28 11.81
CA LYS A 570 12.53 16.03 10.70
C LYS A 570 13.43 17.23 10.40
N GLY A 571 13.99 17.28 9.20
CA GLY A 571 14.78 18.38 8.69
C GLY A 571 13.96 19.43 7.94
N THR A 572 14.65 20.29 7.22
CA THR A 572 14.04 21.29 6.32
C THR A 572 13.35 20.61 5.14
N ASP A 573 12.34 21.28 4.55
CA ASP A 573 11.57 20.79 3.40
C ASP A 573 10.98 19.39 3.58
N ASN A 574 10.59 19.06 4.82
CA ASN A 574 10.01 17.77 5.21
C ASN A 574 10.94 16.55 4.98
N VAL A 575 12.23 16.76 4.71
CA VAL A 575 13.23 15.68 4.68
C VAL A 575 13.27 14.99 6.04
N VAL A 576 13.28 13.67 6.06
CA VAL A 576 13.41 12.88 7.28
C VAL A 576 14.77 12.20 7.30
N THR A 577 15.45 12.26 8.44
CA THR A 577 16.66 11.48 8.69
C THR A 577 16.37 10.41 9.73
N ALA A 578 16.85 9.20 9.48
CA ALA A 578 16.87 8.13 10.47
C ALA A 578 18.30 7.58 10.58
N THR A 579 18.86 7.58 11.78
CA THR A 579 20.21 7.08 12.03
C THR A 579 20.13 5.89 12.97
N PHE A 580 20.66 4.76 12.52
CA PHE A 580 20.79 3.55 13.31
C PHE A 580 22.27 3.30 13.58
N ARG A 581 22.61 2.93 14.82
CA ARG A 581 23.99 2.63 15.21
C ARG A 581 24.06 1.37 16.05
N LEU A 582 24.88 0.41 15.62
CA LEU A 582 25.26 -0.78 16.36
C LEU A 582 26.71 -0.60 16.83
N ASP A 583 26.96 -0.83 18.12
CA ASP A 583 28.30 -0.92 18.69
C ASP A 583 28.40 -2.25 19.44
N THR A 584 29.31 -3.13 19.03
CA THR A 584 29.53 -4.43 19.69
C THR A 584 30.10 -4.31 21.11
N GLY A 585 30.64 -3.15 21.46
CA GLY A 585 31.28 -2.89 22.74
C GLY A 585 32.64 -3.59 22.85
N LYS A 586 32.84 -4.34 23.94
CA LYS A 586 34.14 -4.96 24.26
C LYS A 586 34.48 -6.13 23.34
N ARG A 587 35.78 -6.30 23.05
CA ARG A 587 36.29 -7.35 22.16
C ARG A 587 36.17 -8.76 22.75
N ARG A 588 36.48 -8.94 24.05
CA ARG A 588 36.36 -10.23 24.75
C ARG A 588 35.17 -10.21 25.71
N ILE A 589 34.24 -11.16 25.55
CA ILE A 589 33.03 -11.33 26.35
C ILE A 589 33.01 -12.71 27.02
N SER A 590 32.41 -12.83 28.20
CA SER A 590 32.28 -14.13 28.87
C SER A 590 31.24 -15.02 28.19
N ALA A 591 31.26 -16.32 28.47
CA ALA A 591 30.23 -17.26 27.99
C ALA A 591 28.79 -16.82 28.36
N GLN A 592 28.61 -16.23 29.54
CA GLN A 592 27.32 -15.68 29.98
C GLN A 592 26.91 -14.46 29.15
N GLU A 593 27.85 -13.54 28.89
CA GLU A 593 27.60 -12.35 28.07
C GLU A 593 27.36 -12.71 26.60
N PHE A 594 28.04 -13.73 26.07
CA PHE A 594 27.77 -14.29 24.75
C PHE A 594 26.33 -14.79 24.64
N THR A 595 25.91 -15.62 25.59
CA THR A 595 24.54 -16.14 25.65
C THR A 595 23.50 -15.01 25.73
N ALA A 596 23.75 -13.99 26.56
CA ALA A 596 22.88 -12.84 26.69
C ALA A 596 22.81 -11.98 25.41
N LEU A 597 23.96 -11.72 24.77
CA LEU A 597 24.03 -10.98 23.52
C LEU A 597 23.32 -11.74 22.39
N ARG A 598 23.57 -13.04 22.22
CA ARG A 598 22.92 -13.88 21.20
C ARG A 598 21.41 -13.90 21.37
N ALA A 599 20.91 -14.10 22.59
CA ALA A 599 19.48 -14.06 22.87
C ALA A 599 18.87 -12.69 22.51
N ALA A 600 19.51 -11.59 22.92
CA ALA A 600 19.02 -10.24 22.65
C ALA A 600 19.10 -9.85 21.16
N VAL A 601 20.13 -10.31 20.43
CA VAL A 601 20.26 -10.12 18.98
C VAL A 601 19.14 -10.82 18.24
N ARG A 602 18.81 -12.05 18.61
CA ARG A 602 17.70 -12.81 18.02
C ARG A 602 16.35 -12.15 18.27
N GLU A 603 16.10 -11.74 19.51
CA GLU A 603 14.89 -10.98 19.84
C GLU A 603 14.81 -9.67 19.01
N ALA A 604 15.93 -8.97 18.86
CA ALA A 604 15.99 -7.73 18.07
C ALA A 604 15.91 -7.97 16.55
N ALA A 605 16.24 -9.17 16.06
CA ALA A 605 16.13 -9.52 14.64
C ALA A 605 14.69 -9.74 14.19
N ASP A 606 13.80 -10.13 15.11
CA ASP A 606 12.35 -10.27 14.88
C ASP A 606 11.60 -8.93 14.80
N ASP A 607 12.28 -7.80 15.05
CA ASP A 607 11.68 -6.47 14.94
C ASP A 607 11.14 -6.25 13.53
N LYS A 608 9.86 -5.85 13.48
CA LYS A 608 9.24 -5.40 12.23
C LYS A 608 9.93 -4.13 11.74
N LEU A 609 10.04 -4.02 10.42
CA LEU A 609 10.48 -2.82 9.75
C LEU A 609 9.62 -1.60 10.16
N SER A 610 10.30 -0.51 10.54
CA SER A 610 9.67 0.76 10.87
C SER A 610 9.23 1.44 9.58
N LEU A 611 7.93 1.70 9.44
CA LEU A 611 7.37 2.38 8.28
C LEU A 611 7.26 3.88 8.58
N LEU A 612 8.01 4.69 7.84
CA LEU A 612 7.92 6.15 7.90
C LEU A 612 6.92 6.61 6.84
N LEU A 613 5.81 7.19 7.29
CA LEU A 613 4.69 7.62 6.46
C LEU A 613 4.75 9.12 6.18
N PHE A 614 4.26 9.49 5.00
CA PHE A 614 4.17 10.87 4.54
C PHE A 614 2.81 11.08 3.89
N ASP A 615 2.11 12.13 4.27
CA ASP A 615 0.82 12.50 3.70
C ASP A 615 1.00 13.62 2.67
N GLN A 616 0.25 13.55 1.57
CA GLN A 616 0.13 14.67 0.66
C GLN A 616 -0.74 15.75 1.31
N VAL A 617 -0.15 16.92 1.59
CA VAL A 617 -0.75 17.95 2.46
C VAL A 617 -2.08 18.49 1.92
N GLY A 618 -2.18 18.68 0.59
CA GLY A 618 -3.40 19.17 -0.05
C GLY A 618 -4.55 18.15 0.00
N GLU A 619 -4.25 16.87 -0.22
CA GLU A 619 -5.21 15.77 -0.12
C GLU A 619 -5.66 15.57 1.33
N ALA A 620 -4.76 15.70 2.31
CA ALA A 620 -5.13 15.66 3.72
C ALA A 620 -6.10 16.80 4.10
N TYR A 621 -5.94 18.00 3.53
CA TYR A 621 -6.93 19.07 3.68
C TYR A 621 -8.27 18.72 3.03
N LEU A 622 -8.27 18.11 1.84
CA LEU A 622 -9.50 17.66 1.19
C LEU A 622 -10.24 16.59 1.99
N ASP A 623 -9.53 15.59 2.49
CA ASP A 623 -10.12 14.52 3.32
C ASP A 623 -10.68 15.08 4.65
N ALA A 624 -10.14 16.20 5.13
CA ALA A 624 -10.67 16.95 6.27
C ALA A 624 -11.82 17.93 5.92
N GLY A 625 -12.27 17.99 4.66
CA GLY A 625 -13.32 18.90 4.19
C GLY A 625 -12.88 20.36 4.01
N LYS A 626 -11.57 20.66 4.13
CA LYS A 626 -11.00 22.01 4.06
C LYS A 626 -10.61 22.38 2.64
N VAL A 627 -11.62 22.51 1.77
CA VAL A 627 -11.43 22.76 0.33
C VAL A 627 -10.64 24.05 0.04
N PRO A 628 -10.88 25.21 0.70
CA PRO A 628 -10.10 26.41 0.45
C PRO A 628 -8.59 26.25 0.76
N GLU A 629 -8.26 25.64 1.89
CA GLU A 629 -6.88 25.37 2.31
C GLU A 629 -6.19 24.37 1.37
N ALA A 630 -6.91 23.33 0.94
CA ALA A 630 -6.43 22.40 -0.06
C ALA A 630 -6.10 23.11 -1.38
N LEU A 631 -7.00 23.95 -1.90
CA LEU A 631 -6.76 24.70 -3.14
C LEU A 631 -5.57 25.66 -3.01
N ALA A 632 -5.42 26.33 -1.87
CA ALA A 632 -4.29 27.22 -1.64
C ALA A 632 -2.95 26.47 -1.69
N GLU A 633 -2.85 25.34 -0.98
CA GLU A 633 -1.63 24.51 -0.98
C GLU A 633 -1.36 23.90 -2.35
N LEU A 634 -2.37 23.32 -3.00
CA LEU A 634 -2.21 22.67 -4.31
C LEU A 634 -1.83 23.67 -5.41
N ARG A 635 -2.34 24.91 -5.36
CA ARG A 635 -1.91 26.01 -6.26
C ARG A 635 -0.47 26.42 -6.01
N ARG A 636 -0.04 26.47 -4.74
CA ARG A 636 1.37 26.71 -4.38
C ARG A 636 2.27 25.62 -4.96
N LEU A 637 1.87 24.35 -4.86
CA LEU A 637 2.59 23.21 -5.44
C LEU A 637 2.64 23.29 -6.97
N ALA A 638 1.52 23.59 -7.63
CA ALA A 638 1.49 23.78 -9.08
C ALA A 638 2.38 24.94 -9.55
N ALA A 639 2.56 25.99 -8.75
CA ALA A 639 3.48 27.08 -9.04
C ALA A 639 4.96 26.67 -8.89
N LEU A 640 5.28 25.80 -7.92
CA LEU A 640 6.62 25.24 -7.75
C LEU A 640 6.97 24.24 -8.87
N GLU A 641 5.98 23.51 -9.37
CA GLU A 641 6.16 22.46 -10.38
C GLU A 641 5.30 22.70 -11.64
N PRO A 642 5.52 23.81 -12.37
CA PRO A 642 4.59 24.28 -13.42
C PRO A 642 4.49 23.38 -14.65
N ARG A 643 5.38 22.38 -14.77
CA ARG A 643 5.43 21.42 -15.87
C ARG A 643 4.89 20.04 -15.51
N LYS A 644 4.53 19.79 -14.24
CA LYS A 644 4.00 18.49 -13.79
C LYS A 644 2.47 18.49 -13.84
N ALA A 645 1.89 17.35 -14.22
CA ALA A 645 0.45 17.14 -14.31
C ALA A 645 -0.21 16.89 -12.94
N LEU A 646 0.50 16.23 -12.02
CA LEU A 646 -0.07 15.79 -10.74
C LEU A 646 -0.60 16.94 -9.87
N PRO A 647 0.13 18.05 -9.64
CA PRO A 647 -0.41 19.17 -8.85
C PRO A 647 -1.72 19.72 -9.42
N ARG A 648 -1.81 19.88 -10.75
CA ARG A 648 -3.03 20.34 -11.43
C ARG A 648 -4.18 19.35 -11.33
N THR A 649 -3.86 18.06 -11.42
CA THR A 649 -4.84 17.00 -11.26
C THR A 649 -5.46 17.02 -9.86
N ARG A 650 -4.64 17.29 -8.83
CA ARG A 650 -5.12 17.47 -7.46
C ARG A 650 -5.95 18.74 -7.29
N ILE A 651 -5.56 19.86 -7.93
CA ILE A 651 -6.40 21.08 -7.97
C ILE A 651 -7.76 20.76 -8.58
N ALA A 652 -7.80 20.03 -9.69
CA ALA A 652 -9.04 19.64 -10.34
C ALA A 652 -9.94 18.79 -9.42
N ARG A 653 -9.37 17.84 -8.67
CA ARG A 653 -10.10 17.09 -7.63
C ARG A 653 -10.62 17.99 -6.50
N ALA A 654 -9.82 18.94 -6.05
CA ALA A 654 -10.22 19.92 -5.03
C ALA A 654 -11.37 20.82 -5.49
N LEU A 655 -11.32 21.30 -6.73
CA LEU A 655 -12.39 22.07 -7.36
C LEU A 655 -13.68 21.25 -7.45
N LEU A 656 -13.57 19.99 -7.86
CA LEU A 656 -14.71 19.10 -7.95
C LEU A 656 -15.35 18.84 -6.57
N ALA A 657 -14.54 18.62 -5.53
CA ALA A 657 -15.01 18.48 -4.15
C ALA A 657 -15.72 19.75 -3.63
N GLY A 658 -15.40 20.91 -4.20
CA GLY A 658 -16.09 22.18 -3.94
C GLY A 658 -17.27 22.49 -4.87
N GLY A 659 -17.69 21.56 -5.73
CA GLY A 659 -18.81 21.75 -6.67
C GLY A 659 -18.50 22.56 -7.93
N MET A 660 -17.22 22.90 -8.17
CA MET A 660 -16.75 23.66 -9.35
C MET A 660 -16.38 22.71 -10.49
N GLY A 661 -17.39 22.04 -11.06
CA GLY A 661 -17.21 20.95 -12.02
C GLY A 661 -16.56 21.38 -13.33
N GLU A 662 -16.93 22.54 -13.89
CA GLU A 662 -16.34 23.00 -15.15
C GLU A 662 -14.88 23.44 -14.99
N GLU A 663 -14.55 24.17 -13.92
CA GLU A 663 -13.17 24.53 -13.60
C GLU A 663 -12.31 23.29 -13.33
N ALA A 664 -12.88 22.27 -12.67
CA ALA A 664 -12.20 20.99 -12.47
C ALA A 664 -11.86 20.32 -13.82
N ARG A 665 -12.81 20.27 -14.77
CA ARG A 665 -12.57 19.69 -16.10
C ARG A 665 -11.48 20.43 -16.86
N GLU A 666 -11.46 21.76 -16.80
CA GLU A 666 -10.43 22.56 -17.44
C GLU A 666 -9.03 22.30 -16.86
N GLU A 667 -8.90 22.28 -15.53
CA GLU A 667 -7.62 21.96 -14.88
C GLU A 667 -7.15 20.53 -15.20
N ALA A 668 -8.07 19.56 -15.27
CA ALA A 668 -7.74 18.19 -15.64
C ALA A 668 -7.27 18.07 -17.10
N ARG A 669 -7.91 18.80 -18.03
CA ARG A 669 -7.47 18.87 -19.45
C ARG A 669 -6.07 19.49 -19.56
N GLN A 670 -5.80 20.54 -18.79
CA GLN A 670 -4.48 21.16 -18.72
C GLN A 670 -3.42 20.21 -18.15
N ALA A 671 -3.74 19.46 -17.10
CA ALA A 671 -2.84 18.47 -16.52
C ALA A 671 -2.39 17.44 -17.57
N VAL A 672 -3.33 16.84 -18.31
CA VAL A 672 -3.02 15.87 -19.36
C VAL A 672 -2.26 16.49 -20.54
N LYS A 673 -2.46 17.79 -20.82
CA LYS A 673 -1.68 18.50 -21.85
C LYS A 673 -0.21 18.65 -21.46
N LEU A 674 0.10 18.80 -20.17
CA LEU A 674 1.48 18.90 -19.68
C LEU A 674 2.20 17.56 -19.78
N GLU A 675 1.56 16.47 -19.34
CA GLU A 675 2.14 15.12 -19.36
C GLU A 675 1.19 14.10 -20.02
N PRO A 676 1.11 14.07 -21.37
CA PRO A 676 0.12 13.24 -22.07
C PRO A 676 0.34 11.73 -21.95
N LYS A 677 1.53 11.32 -21.50
CA LYS A 677 1.92 9.92 -21.29
C LYS A 677 1.74 9.44 -19.84
N LEU A 678 1.29 10.30 -18.93
CA LEU A 678 1.03 9.91 -17.55
C LEU A 678 -0.33 9.20 -17.46
N ALA A 679 -0.31 7.88 -17.24
CA ALA A 679 -1.54 7.07 -17.14
C ALA A 679 -2.49 7.57 -16.03
N ALA A 680 -1.95 7.90 -14.85
CA ALA A 680 -2.73 8.46 -13.74
C ALA A 680 -3.42 9.78 -14.11
N GLY A 681 -2.74 10.67 -14.85
CA GLY A 681 -3.33 11.92 -15.34
C GLY A 681 -4.52 11.68 -16.28
N GLN A 682 -4.39 10.72 -17.20
CA GLN A 682 -5.49 10.32 -18.09
C GLN A 682 -6.67 9.69 -17.31
N ARG A 683 -6.38 8.87 -16.29
CA ARG A 683 -7.42 8.30 -15.42
C ARG A 683 -8.19 9.39 -14.70
N HIS A 684 -7.50 10.33 -14.08
CA HIS A 684 -8.16 11.42 -13.36
C HIS A 684 -8.95 12.33 -14.28
N LEU A 685 -8.45 12.65 -15.48
CA LEU A 685 -9.24 13.37 -16.49
C LEU A 685 -10.53 12.60 -16.80
N GLY A 686 -10.42 11.28 -17.03
CA GLY A 686 -11.56 10.40 -17.22
C GLY A 686 -12.60 10.54 -16.12
N TRP A 687 -12.17 10.33 -14.88
CA TRP A 687 -13.04 10.39 -13.70
C TRP A 687 -13.67 11.78 -13.50
N ILE A 688 -12.94 12.87 -13.71
CA ILE A 688 -13.47 14.24 -13.59
C ILE A 688 -14.52 14.51 -14.67
N LEU A 689 -14.32 14.05 -15.91
CA LEU A 689 -15.28 14.21 -16.99
C LEU A 689 -16.57 13.38 -16.81
N GLU A 690 -16.57 12.39 -15.91
CA GLU A 690 -17.79 11.70 -15.49
C GLU A 690 -18.74 12.60 -14.68
N HIS A 691 -18.28 13.75 -14.21
CA HIS A 691 -19.07 14.69 -13.44
C HIS A 691 -19.58 15.82 -14.32
N ASP A 692 -20.78 16.32 -14.04
CA ASP A 692 -21.36 17.48 -14.73
C ASP A 692 -20.72 18.81 -14.29
N GLU A 693 -21.20 19.94 -14.83
CA GLU A 693 -20.67 21.29 -14.51
C GLU A 693 -20.80 21.66 -13.02
N LEU A 694 -21.70 20.99 -12.28
CA LEU A 694 -21.93 21.19 -10.85
C LEU A 694 -21.24 20.13 -9.98
N GLY A 695 -20.43 19.25 -10.59
CA GLY A 695 -19.71 18.21 -9.90
C GLY A 695 -20.54 16.96 -9.56
N ARG A 696 -21.72 16.76 -10.15
CA ARG A 696 -22.52 15.55 -9.96
C ARG A 696 -22.05 14.45 -10.89
N ARG A 697 -21.61 13.31 -10.34
CA ARG A 697 -21.21 12.14 -11.13
C ARG A 697 -22.39 11.59 -11.93
N PHE A 698 -22.19 11.39 -13.23
CA PHE A 698 -23.21 10.99 -14.20
C PHE A 698 -24.43 11.93 -14.24
N GLY A 699 -24.26 13.20 -13.83
CA GLY A 699 -25.30 14.21 -13.91
C GLY A 699 -25.58 14.65 -15.35
N PRO A 700 -26.74 15.29 -15.63
CA PRO A 700 -27.07 15.78 -16.96
C PRO A 700 -25.96 16.71 -17.51
N GLY A 701 -25.41 16.38 -18.68
CA GLY A 701 -24.35 17.18 -19.31
C GLY A 701 -22.92 16.78 -18.93
N PHE A 702 -22.69 15.62 -18.31
CA PHE A 702 -21.34 15.08 -18.16
C PHE A 702 -20.69 14.70 -19.50
N ASP A 703 -19.36 14.83 -19.63
CA ASP A 703 -18.63 14.58 -20.87
C ASP A 703 -18.26 13.09 -21.01
N ARG A 704 -19.27 12.27 -21.32
CA ARG A 704 -19.09 10.82 -21.49
C ARG A 704 -18.06 10.47 -22.56
N ALA A 705 -18.06 11.20 -23.67
CA ALA A 705 -17.18 10.90 -24.81
C ALA A 705 -15.71 11.17 -24.44
N GLY A 706 -15.44 12.31 -23.82
CA GLY A 706 -14.13 12.65 -23.29
C GLY A 706 -13.68 11.68 -22.20
N ALA A 707 -14.57 11.32 -21.26
CA ALA A 707 -14.26 10.37 -20.19
C ALA A 707 -13.85 8.99 -20.75
N LEU A 708 -14.60 8.45 -21.72
CA LEU A 708 -14.25 7.20 -22.39
C LEU A 708 -12.90 7.27 -23.13
N ALA A 709 -12.62 8.39 -23.80
CA ALA A 709 -11.36 8.58 -24.50
C ALA A 709 -10.16 8.61 -23.53
N ALA A 710 -10.29 9.35 -22.43
CA ALA A 710 -9.25 9.47 -21.41
C ALA A 710 -8.99 8.13 -20.70
N LEU A 711 -10.03 7.41 -20.26
CA LEU A 711 -9.88 6.11 -19.59
C LEU A 711 -9.32 5.02 -20.52
N ARG A 712 -9.71 5.01 -21.80
CA ARG A 712 -9.10 4.12 -22.80
C ARG A 712 -7.62 4.45 -23.00
N LYS A 713 -7.26 5.74 -23.00
CA LYS A 713 -5.86 6.15 -23.10
C LYS A 713 -5.05 5.78 -21.86
N ALA A 714 -5.63 5.91 -20.66
CA ALA A 714 -5.02 5.45 -19.41
C ALA A 714 -4.71 3.95 -19.47
N ARG A 715 -5.67 3.13 -19.91
CA ARG A 715 -5.49 1.68 -20.12
C ARG A 715 -4.41 1.35 -21.17
N GLU A 716 -4.29 2.15 -22.23
CA GLU A 716 -3.24 1.96 -23.24
C GLU A 716 -1.84 2.24 -22.66
N LEU A 717 -1.72 3.31 -21.84
CA LEU A 717 -0.46 3.72 -21.22
C LEU A 717 -0.04 2.78 -20.09
N ASP A 718 -1.00 2.30 -19.29
CA ASP A 718 -0.77 1.28 -18.27
C ASP A 718 -1.89 0.20 -18.29
N PRO A 719 -1.66 -0.93 -18.97
CA PRO A 719 -2.61 -2.04 -19.00
C PRO A 719 -2.88 -2.70 -17.64
N LYS A 720 -2.02 -2.44 -16.65
CA LYS A 720 -2.12 -2.98 -15.28
C LYS A 720 -2.79 -2.01 -14.30
N ASP A 721 -3.15 -0.79 -14.72
CA ASP A 721 -3.92 0.13 -13.90
C ASP A 721 -5.36 -0.40 -13.71
N GLN A 722 -5.55 -1.15 -12.62
CA GLN A 722 -6.84 -1.72 -12.25
C GLN A 722 -7.89 -0.64 -12.02
N ALA A 723 -7.52 0.51 -11.47
CA ALA A 723 -8.45 1.60 -11.18
C ALA A 723 -9.00 2.18 -12.48
N ALA A 724 -8.13 2.50 -13.46
CA ALA A 724 -8.55 3.08 -14.73
C ALA A 724 -9.48 2.16 -15.50
N ARG A 725 -9.16 0.86 -15.52
CA ARG A 725 -9.97 -0.16 -16.20
C ARG A 725 -11.29 -0.41 -15.50
N SER A 726 -11.32 -0.36 -14.17
CA SER A 726 -12.56 -0.51 -13.39
C SER A 726 -13.50 0.68 -13.63
N GLU A 727 -12.97 1.90 -13.62
CA GLU A 727 -13.75 3.10 -13.95
C GLU A 727 -14.24 3.06 -15.40
N LEU A 728 -13.42 2.61 -16.36
CA LEU A 728 -13.85 2.41 -17.74
C LEU A 728 -15.06 1.47 -17.84
N ALA A 729 -15.03 0.35 -17.12
CA ALA A 729 -16.14 -0.60 -17.10
C ALA A 729 -17.41 0.01 -16.49
N ILE A 730 -17.29 0.75 -15.37
CA ILE A 730 -18.42 1.45 -14.73
C ILE A 730 -19.03 2.51 -15.65
N LEU A 731 -18.20 3.30 -16.33
CA LEU A 731 -18.66 4.32 -17.28
C LEU A 731 -19.44 3.71 -18.45
N LEU A 732 -19.04 2.52 -18.91
CA LEU A 732 -19.73 1.80 -19.99
C LEU A 732 -21.13 1.31 -19.57
N GLU A 733 -21.38 1.10 -18.27
CA GLU A 733 -22.71 0.79 -17.75
C GLU A 733 -23.68 1.97 -17.82
N HIS A 734 -23.20 3.20 -18.05
CA HIS A 734 -24.02 4.40 -18.14
C HIS A 734 -24.14 4.87 -19.59
N ASP A 735 -25.31 5.38 -19.97
CA ASP A 735 -25.52 6.06 -21.25
C ASP A 735 -25.12 7.54 -21.21
N ALA A 736 -25.31 8.27 -22.32
CA ALA A 736 -24.95 9.68 -22.44
C ALA A 736 -25.79 10.61 -21.54
N GLN A 737 -26.89 10.11 -20.97
CA GLN A 737 -27.74 10.83 -20.03
C GLN A 737 -27.43 10.46 -18.58
N GLY A 738 -26.47 9.56 -18.35
CA GLY A 738 -26.05 9.11 -17.03
C GLY A 738 -26.96 8.02 -16.45
N LEU A 739 -27.83 7.43 -17.28
CA LEU A 739 -28.70 6.35 -16.85
C LEU A 739 -27.92 5.02 -16.87
N ARG A 740 -27.75 4.43 -15.69
CA ARG A 740 -27.08 3.14 -15.51
C ARG A 740 -27.96 1.98 -16.01
N TYR A 741 -27.36 1.04 -16.73
CA TYR A 741 -27.99 -0.14 -17.31
C TYR A 741 -29.14 0.15 -18.29
N SER A 742 -29.20 1.36 -18.85
CA SER A 742 -30.21 1.68 -19.86
C SER A 742 -29.98 0.86 -21.13
N PRO A 743 -31.00 0.67 -21.99
CA PRO A 743 -30.82 0.02 -23.30
C PRO A 743 -29.78 0.71 -24.21
N ARG A 744 -29.40 1.96 -23.91
CA ARG A 744 -28.40 2.74 -24.65
C ARG A 744 -27.00 2.66 -24.04
N ALA A 745 -26.84 2.06 -22.87
CA ALA A 745 -25.53 1.80 -22.26
C ALA A 745 -24.80 0.67 -23.00
N ASP A 746 -23.47 0.71 -23.00
CA ASP A 746 -22.64 -0.31 -23.67
C ASP A 746 -22.31 -1.44 -22.68
N LEU A 747 -23.37 -2.11 -22.21
CA LEU A 747 -23.26 -3.14 -21.18
C LEU A 747 -22.46 -4.37 -21.66
N GLY A 748 -22.45 -4.62 -22.98
CA GLY A 748 -21.61 -5.64 -23.59
C GLY A 748 -20.12 -5.35 -23.38
N ALA A 749 -19.66 -4.15 -23.74
CA ALA A 749 -18.28 -3.75 -23.54
C ALA A 749 -17.89 -3.66 -22.06
N ALA A 750 -18.81 -3.24 -21.18
CA ALA A 750 -18.59 -3.25 -19.73
C ALA A 750 -18.26 -4.67 -19.22
N ILE A 751 -19.08 -5.66 -19.61
CA ILE A 751 -18.88 -7.06 -19.24
C ILE A 751 -17.56 -7.61 -19.78
N ASP A 752 -17.20 -7.27 -21.00
CA ASP A 752 -15.95 -7.72 -21.61
C ASP A 752 -14.73 -7.12 -20.89
N GLU A 753 -14.79 -5.85 -20.49
CA GLU A 753 -13.73 -5.21 -19.71
C GLU A 753 -13.58 -5.83 -18.31
N TYR A 754 -14.69 -6.08 -17.61
CA TYR A 754 -14.66 -6.78 -16.31
C TYR A 754 -14.05 -8.19 -16.43
N LYS A 755 -14.41 -8.95 -17.48
CA LYS A 755 -13.81 -10.27 -17.73
C LYS A 755 -12.32 -10.17 -18.01
N ALA A 756 -11.90 -9.16 -18.78
CA ALA A 756 -10.49 -8.91 -19.05
C ALA A 756 -9.74 -8.55 -17.77
N LEU A 757 -10.27 -7.68 -16.91
CA LEU A 757 -9.69 -7.34 -15.61
C LEU A 757 -9.49 -8.57 -14.72
N LYS A 758 -10.50 -9.44 -14.64
CA LYS A 758 -10.41 -10.70 -13.87
C LYS A 758 -9.34 -11.63 -14.44
N LYS A 759 -9.25 -11.74 -15.76
CA LYS A 759 -8.27 -12.59 -16.45
C LYS A 759 -6.84 -12.07 -16.30
N ASP A 760 -6.64 -10.77 -16.49
CA ASP A 760 -5.31 -10.16 -16.60
C ASP A 760 -4.68 -9.92 -15.22
N LEU A 761 -5.50 -9.54 -14.23
CA LEU A 761 -5.03 -9.08 -12.90
C LEU A 761 -5.52 -9.97 -11.74
N GLY A 762 -6.32 -11.01 -12.01
CA GLY A 762 -6.84 -11.90 -10.97
C GLY A 762 -7.78 -11.21 -9.96
N SER A 763 -8.26 -10.00 -10.26
CA SER A 763 -9.05 -9.21 -9.32
C SER A 763 -10.41 -9.87 -9.03
N LYS A 764 -10.73 -9.98 -7.74
CA LYS A 764 -12.04 -10.43 -7.23
C LYS A 764 -12.96 -9.26 -6.87
N THR A 765 -12.42 -8.04 -6.74
CA THR A 765 -13.17 -6.87 -6.24
C THR A 765 -14.23 -6.39 -7.23
N ILE A 766 -14.14 -6.81 -8.49
CA ILE A 766 -15.07 -6.47 -9.57
C ILE A 766 -16.09 -7.59 -9.85
N ASP A 767 -16.03 -8.72 -9.14
CA ASP A 767 -16.89 -9.88 -9.42
C ASP A 767 -18.37 -9.55 -9.20
N ASP A 768 -18.69 -8.76 -8.17
CA ASP A 768 -20.07 -8.31 -7.92
C ASP A 768 -20.58 -7.39 -9.05
N ASN A 769 -19.76 -6.44 -9.54
CA ASN A 769 -20.13 -5.58 -10.66
C ASN A 769 -20.36 -6.38 -11.94
N LEU A 770 -19.45 -7.32 -12.26
CA LEU A 770 -19.61 -8.23 -13.39
C LEU A 770 -20.87 -9.07 -13.27
N LEU A 771 -21.17 -9.59 -12.09
CA LEU A 771 -22.35 -10.41 -11.85
C LEU A 771 -23.64 -9.60 -12.04
N ILE A 772 -23.70 -8.37 -11.51
CA ILE A 772 -24.83 -7.45 -11.72
C ILE A 772 -24.97 -7.12 -13.20
N ALA A 773 -23.89 -6.75 -13.88
CA ALA A 773 -23.90 -6.43 -15.30
C ALA A 773 -24.40 -7.61 -16.16
N LEU A 774 -23.97 -8.84 -15.88
CA LEU A 774 -24.44 -10.05 -16.56
C LEU A 774 -25.95 -10.28 -16.36
N VAL A 775 -26.44 -10.10 -15.14
CA VAL A 775 -27.88 -10.23 -14.82
C VAL A 775 -28.69 -9.15 -15.54
N ARG A 776 -28.22 -7.90 -15.53
CA ARG A 776 -28.86 -6.77 -16.23
C ARG A 776 -28.86 -6.92 -17.74
N ALA A 777 -27.83 -7.53 -18.31
CA ALA A 777 -27.74 -7.89 -19.73
C ALA A 777 -28.58 -9.12 -20.11
N GLY A 778 -29.26 -9.77 -19.15
CA GLY A 778 -30.00 -11.01 -19.37
C GLY A 778 -29.13 -12.25 -19.64
N ARG A 779 -27.81 -12.18 -19.39
CA ARG A 779 -26.84 -13.27 -19.56
C ARG A 779 -26.87 -14.22 -18.35
N PHE A 780 -28.06 -14.71 -18.00
CA PHE A 780 -28.30 -15.44 -16.74
C PHE A 780 -27.50 -16.74 -16.61
N ALA A 781 -27.22 -17.44 -17.71
CA ALA A 781 -26.39 -18.65 -17.67
C ALA A 781 -24.94 -18.35 -17.23
N GLU A 782 -24.38 -17.24 -17.71
CA GLU A 782 -23.04 -16.80 -17.32
C GLU A 782 -23.02 -16.24 -15.90
N ALA A 783 -24.06 -15.48 -15.52
CA ALA A 783 -24.26 -15.02 -14.15
C ALA A 783 -24.32 -16.19 -13.16
N LYS A 784 -25.08 -17.25 -13.49
CA LYS A 784 -25.17 -18.48 -12.69
C LYS A 784 -23.80 -19.16 -12.53
N ALA A 785 -23.03 -19.28 -13.61
CA ALA A 785 -21.71 -19.89 -13.58
C ALA A 785 -20.70 -19.08 -12.75
N LEU A 786 -20.78 -17.74 -12.77
CA LEU A 786 -19.96 -16.86 -11.96
C LEU A 786 -20.37 -16.93 -10.48
N ALA A 787 -21.67 -16.82 -10.18
CA ALA A 787 -22.19 -16.87 -8.81
C ALA A 787 -21.85 -18.19 -8.09
N ALA A 788 -21.83 -19.32 -8.81
CA ALA A 788 -21.41 -20.62 -8.25
C ALA A 788 -19.96 -20.63 -7.71
N LYS A 789 -19.12 -19.70 -8.17
CA LYS A 789 -17.72 -19.52 -7.72
C LYS A 789 -17.57 -18.47 -6.61
N MET A 790 -18.65 -17.80 -6.22
CA MET A 790 -18.69 -16.67 -5.26
C MET A 790 -19.46 -17.03 -3.98
N LYS A 791 -19.30 -18.26 -3.48
CA LYS A 791 -20.14 -18.85 -2.42
C LYS A 791 -20.15 -18.09 -1.08
N ASP A 792 -19.16 -17.23 -0.84
CA ASP A 792 -19.04 -16.45 0.40
C ASP A 792 -19.59 -15.01 0.27
N SER A 793 -20.07 -14.58 -0.91
CA SER A 793 -20.64 -13.25 -1.14
C SER A 793 -22.16 -13.26 -0.97
N GLN A 794 -22.71 -12.40 -0.10
CA GLN A 794 -24.15 -12.22 0.05
C GLN A 794 -24.82 -11.76 -1.26
N THR A 795 -24.18 -10.83 -1.98
CA THR A 795 -24.59 -10.37 -3.32
C THR A 795 -24.54 -11.53 -4.32
N GLY A 796 -23.48 -12.33 -4.28
CA GLY A 796 -23.32 -13.55 -5.08
C GLY A 796 -24.46 -14.55 -4.86
N SER A 797 -24.81 -14.82 -3.61
CA SER A 797 -25.90 -15.72 -3.24
C SER A 797 -27.27 -15.21 -3.71
N ILE A 798 -27.57 -13.92 -3.55
CA ILE A 798 -28.85 -13.32 -4.00
C ILE A 798 -28.98 -13.35 -5.54
N LEU A 799 -27.92 -12.97 -6.25
CA LEU A 799 -27.91 -12.97 -7.72
C LEU A 799 -27.86 -14.38 -8.30
N SER A 800 -27.33 -15.36 -7.55
CA SER A 800 -27.45 -16.79 -7.89
C SER A 800 -28.92 -17.21 -7.95
N LEU A 801 -29.73 -16.86 -6.94
CA LEU A 801 -31.17 -17.16 -6.94
C LEU A 801 -31.88 -16.55 -8.14
N THR A 802 -31.52 -15.31 -8.49
CA THR A 802 -32.04 -14.60 -9.68
C THR A 802 -31.71 -15.38 -10.95
N ALA A 803 -30.44 -15.76 -11.13
CA ALA A 803 -29.96 -16.45 -12.31
C ALA A 803 -30.56 -17.87 -12.43
N ILE A 804 -30.68 -18.60 -11.32
CA ILE A 804 -31.31 -19.93 -11.25
C ILE A 804 -32.80 -19.81 -11.58
N ALA A 805 -33.51 -18.85 -10.99
CA ALA A 805 -34.94 -18.65 -11.28
C ALA A 805 -35.17 -18.36 -12.76
N ALA A 806 -34.27 -17.58 -13.38
CA ALA A 806 -34.35 -17.25 -14.79
C ALA A 806 -33.98 -18.41 -15.74
N THR A 807 -33.15 -19.36 -15.32
CA THR A 807 -32.61 -20.44 -16.17
C THR A 807 -33.24 -21.80 -15.90
N ASP A 808 -33.29 -22.22 -14.63
CA ASP A 808 -33.78 -23.53 -14.17
C ASP A 808 -35.20 -23.47 -13.57
N GLY A 809 -35.73 -22.25 -13.39
CA GLY A 809 -37.07 -21.99 -12.88
C GLY A 809 -37.13 -21.70 -11.38
N VAL A 810 -38.25 -21.10 -10.97
CA VAL A 810 -38.49 -20.59 -9.60
C VAL A 810 -38.31 -21.68 -8.54
N ALA A 811 -38.81 -22.89 -8.78
CA ALA A 811 -38.70 -23.99 -7.82
C ALA A 811 -37.24 -24.39 -7.53
N ALA A 812 -36.34 -24.28 -8.52
CA ALA A 812 -34.92 -24.54 -8.33
C ALA A 812 -34.27 -23.43 -7.49
N ALA A 813 -34.62 -22.17 -7.74
CA ALA A 813 -34.13 -21.04 -6.94
C ALA A 813 -34.59 -21.11 -5.48
N VAL A 814 -35.83 -21.55 -5.23
CA VAL A 814 -36.32 -21.72 -3.86
C VAL A 814 -35.55 -22.80 -3.11
N ARG A 815 -35.26 -23.94 -3.75
CA ARG A 815 -34.43 -25.00 -3.14
C ARG A 815 -33.02 -24.53 -2.86
N GLU A 816 -32.41 -23.80 -3.79
CA GLU A 816 -31.09 -23.20 -3.56
C GLU A 816 -31.12 -22.20 -2.41
N GLY A 817 -32.18 -21.38 -2.30
CA GLY A 817 -32.35 -20.46 -1.19
C GLY A 817 -32.50 -21.15 0.17
N GLU A 818 -33.19 -22.30 0.21
CA GLU A 818 -33.29 -23.15 1.42
C GLU A 818 -31.94 -23.77 1.81
N HIS A 819 -31.08 -24.04 0.83
CA HIS A 819 -29.72 -24.55 1.07
C HIS A 819 -28.73 -23.44 1.48
N ALA A 820 -28.80 -22.28 0.82
CA ALA A 820 -27.86 -21.18 0.99
C ALA A 820 -28.15 -20.28 2.21
N PHE A 821 -29.39 -20.26 2.72
CA PHE A 821 -29.80 -19.40 3.83
C PHE A 821 -30.50 -20.23 4.93
N SER A 822 -29.89 -20.24 6.12
CA SER A 822 -30.34 -21.03 7.28
C SER A 822 -31.52 -20.43 8.03
N ASP A 823 -31.71 -19.11 7.98
CA ASP A 823 -32.82 -18.39 8.63
C ASP A 823 -33.93 -18.01 7.64
N ASP A 824 -35.18 -18.08 8.10
CA ASP A 824 -36.38 -17.80 7.30
C ASP A 824 -36.48 -16.34 6.87
N LYS A 825 -36.09 -15.38 7.73
CA LYS A 825 -36.14 -13.95 7.39
C LYS A 825 -35.06 -13.60 6.37
N ALA A 826 -33.84 -14.11 6.56
CA ALA A 826 -32.74 -13.94 5.61
C ALA A 826 -33.10 -14.53 4.23
N ARG A 827 -33.71 -15.72 4.22
CA ARG A 827 -34.19 -16.35 2.99
C ARG A 827 -35.31 -15.55 2.33
N ALA A 828 -36.28 -15.05 3.10
CA ALA A 828 -37.35 -14.21 2.57
C ALA A 828 -36.80 -12.91 1.94
N ALA A 829 -35.84 -12.24 2.60
CA ALA A 829 -35.19 -11.05 2.09
C ALA A 829 -34.37 -11.33 0.80
N ALA A 830 -33.67 -12.47 0.74
CA ALA A 830 -32.93 -12.88 -0.44
C ALA A 830 -33.85 -13.18 -1.64
N LEU A 831 -34.95 -13.91 -1.41
CA LEU A 831 -35.97 -14.19 -2.44
C LEU A 831 -36.66 -12.90 -2.90
N GLN A 832 -36.94 -11.96 -1.99
CA GLN A 832 -37.48 -10.64 -2.32
C GLN A 832 -36.51 -9.85 -3.21
N SER A 833 -35.22 -9.83 -2.86
CA SER A 833 -34.19 -9.12 -3.63
C SER A 833 -33.99 -9.74 -5.02
N ALA A 834 -34.04 -11.08 -5.12
CA ALA A 834 -34.02 -11.78 -6.40
C ALA A 834 -35.27 -11.47 -7.24
N ALA A 835 -36.45 -11.42 -6.62
CA ALA A 835 -37.69 -11.01 -7.28
C ALA A 835 -37.63 -9.57 -7.81
N GLN A 836 -37.08 -8.64 -7.02
CA GLN A 836 -36.85 -7.25 -7.46
C GLN A 836 -35.90 -7.20 -8.66
N THR A 837 -34.83 -7.99 -8.66
CA THR A 837 -33.86 -8.03 -9.76
C THR A 837 -34.49 -8.58 -11.05
N LEU A 838 -35.32 -9.64 -10.95
CA LEU A 838 -36.08 -10.17 -12.08
C LEU A 838 -37.14 -9.20 -12.59
N MET A 839 -37.81 -8.45 -11.70
CA MET A 839 -38.73 -7.38 -12.07
C MET A 839 -38.02 -6.32 -12.92
N LEU A 840 -36.83 -5.89 -12.51
CA LEU A 840 -36.03 -4.92 -13.25
C LEU A 840 -35.50 -5.49 -14.58
N ALA A 841 -35.33 -6.81 -14.67
CA ALA A 841 -35.05 -7.51 -15.93
C ALA A 841 -36.33 -7.81 -16.77
N ARG A 842 -37.48 -7.24 -16.39
CA ARG A 842 -38.80 -7.40 -17.04
C ARG A 842 -39.22 -8.88 -17.17
N ARG A 843 -38.88 -9.71 -16.16
CA ARG A 843 -39.25 -11.13 -15.99
C ARG A 843 -40.32 -11.29 -14.91
N TYR A 844 -41.49 -10.72 -15.19
CA TYR A 844 -42.58 -10.59 -14.23
C TYR A 844 -43.13 -11.91 -13.66
N PRO A 845 -43.31 -12.99 -14.46
CA PRO A 845 -43.84 -14.25 -13.93
C PRO A 845 -42.93 -14.86 -12.85
N GLU A 846 -41.62 -14.91 -13.09
CA GLU A 846 -40.65 -15.43 -12.14
C GLU A 846 -40.52 -14.52 -10.91
N ALA A 847 -40.50 -13.19 -11.13
CA ALA A 847 -40.48 -12.20 -10.04
C ALA A 847 -41.69 -12.35 -9.12
N ALA A 848 -42.90 -12.47 -9.69
CA ALA A 848 -44.14 -12.64 -8.93
C ALA A 848 -44.12 -13.91 -8.07
N ALA A 849 -43.66 -15.03 -8.64
CA ALA A 849 -43.62 -16.32 -7.95
C ALA A 849 -42.58 -16.34 -6.83
N LEU A 850 -41.41 -15.71 -7.01
CA LEU A 850 -40.43 -15.54 -5.91
C LEU A 850 -40.95 -14.60 -4.82
N MET A 851 -41.62 -13.51 -5.20
CA MET A 851 -42.21 -12.56 -4.24
C MET A 851 -43.31 -13.21 -3.38
N GLU A 852 -44.15 -14.06 -3.99
CA GLU A 852 -45.13 -14.88 -3.28
C GLU A 852 -44.47 -15.92 -2.36
N ARG A 853 -43.34 -16.52 -2.78
CA ARG A 853 -42.61 -17.45 -1.91
C ARG A 853 -41.99 -16.73 -0.71
N ALA A 854 -41.45 -15.54 -0.91
CA ALA A 854 -40.87 -14.69 0.13
C ALA A 854 -41.92 -14.26 1.18
N SER A 855 -43.15 -13.96 0.76
CA SER A 855 -44.21 -13.53 1.66
C SER A 855 -44.59 -14.57 2.72
N ARG A 856 -44.41 -15.86 2.42
CA ARG A 856 -44.72 -16.96 3.36
C ARG A 856 -43.76 -17.02 4.55
N GLN A 857 -42.64 -16.30 4.49
CA GLN A 857 -41.55 -16.32 5.47
C GLN A 857 -41.18 -14.91 5.96
N SER A 858 -41.99 -13.89 5.64
CA SER A 858 -41.74 -12.48 5.97
C SER A 858 -42.81 -11.91 6.90
N ASP A 859 -42.40 -11.04 7.82
CA ASP A 859 -43.30 -10.28 8.69
C ASP A 859 -44.17 -9.27 7.89
N ASN A 860 -43.79 -8.97 6.64
CA ASN A 860 -44.51 -8.06 5.74
C ASN A 860 -45.27 -8.80 4.62
N ALA A 861 -45.86 -9.95 4.95
CA ALA A 861 -46.53 -10.84 4.01
C ALA A 861 -47.57 -10.13 3.13
N ALA A 862 -48.36 -9.22 3.71
CA ALA A 862 -49.44 -8.51 2.99
C ALA A 862 -48.90 -7.60 1.87
N ALA A 863 -47.83 -6.85 2.12
CA ALA A 863 -47.24 -5.97 1.11
C ALA A 863 -46.57 -6.78 -0.01
N LEU A 864 -45.90 -7.88 0.34
CA LEU A 864 -45.24 -8.77 -0.63
C LEU A 864 -46.25 -9.50 -1.51
N LEU A 865 -47.38 -9.96 -0.96
CA LEU A 865 -48.47 -10.56 -1.73
C LEU A 865 -49.12 -9.55 -2.68
N SER A 866 -49.37 -8.32 -2.22
CA SER A 866 -49.87 -7.23 -3.06
C SER A 866 -48.92 -6.94 -4.23
N THR A 867 -47.61 -6.91 -3.95
CA THR A 867 -46.58 -6.72 -4.98
C THR A 867 -46.54 -7.92 -5.95
N ALA A 868 -46.66 -9.16 -5.45
CA ALA A 868 -46.71 -10.35 -6.28
C ALA A 868 -47.92 -10.34 -7.21
N GLU A 869 -49.10 -9.91 -6.73
CA GLU A 869 -50.30 -9.77 -7.56
C GLU A 869 -50.15 -8.72 -8.66
N LEU A 870 -49.54 -7.58 -8.34
CA LEU A 870 -49.20 -6.57 -9.32
C LEU A 870 -48.28 -7.15 -10.41
N LEU A 871 -47.21 -7.83 -10.01
CA LEU A 871 -46.26 -8.45 -10.93
C LEU A 871 -46.91 -9.54 -11.81
N ARG A 872 -47.87 -10.33 -11.29
CA ARG A 872 -48.61 -11.31 -12.14
C ARG A 872 -49.40 -10.65 -13.26
N LYS A 873 -49.93 -9.45 -13.01
CA LYS A 873 -50.72 -8.68 -13.99
C LYS A 873 -49.84 -7.86 -14.93
N ALA A 874 -48.61 -7.55 -14.54
CA ALA A 874 -47.66 -6.82 -15.37
C ALA A 874 -47.32 -7.57 -16.66
N ARG A 875 -47.26 -6.83 -17.75
CA ARG A 875 -46.86 -7.29 -19.08
C ARG A 875 -45.99 -6.21 -19.71
N ARG A 876 -45.13 -6.63 -20.62
CA ARG A 876 -44.38 -5.70 -21.47
C ARG A 876 -45.39 -4.85 -22.24
N HIS A 877 -45.32 -3.54 -22.08
CA HIS A 877 -46.31 -2.63 -22.66
C HIS A 877 -46.33 -2.68 -24.18
N GLU A 878 -45.23 -3.08 -24.82
CA GLU A 878 -45.08 -3.33 -26.25
C GLU A 878 -45.92 -4.53 -26.74
N GLU A 879 -46.29 -5.44 -25.83
CA GLU A 879 -47.09 -6.64 -26.11
C GLU A 879 -48.59 -6.44 -25.81
N ILE A 880 -48.99 -5.27 -25.30
CA ILE A 880 -50.38 -4.97 -24.95
C ILE A 880 -51.17 -4.60 -26.23
N PRO A 881 -52.22 -5.37 -26.60
CA PRO A 881 -53.02 -5.05 -27.79
C PRO A 881 -53.83 -3.76 -27.59
N LEU A 882 -53.73 -2.84 -28.54
CA LEU A 882 -54.45 -1.55 -28.58
C LEU A 882 -55.37 -1.48 -29.82
N PRO A 883 -56.55 -2.13 -29.78
CA PRO A 883 -57.43 -2.27 -30.94
C PRO A 883 -58.09 -0.93 -31.29
N ALA A 884 -58.08 -0.53 -32.57
CA ALA A 884 -58.49 0.81 -33.00
C ALA A 884 -60.00 1.10 -32.85
N ASP A 885 -60.82 0.07 -32.68
CA ASP A 885 -62.28 0.11 -32.58
C ASP A 885 -62.80 0.32 -31.14
N LYS A 886 -61.93 0.59 -30.17
CA LYS A 886 -62.32 0.89 -28.79
C LYS A 886 -62.19 2.39 -28.45
N PRO A 887 -63.19 2.99 -27.77
CA PRO A 887 -63.11 4.36 -27.29
C PRO A 887 -61.92 4.65 -26.34
N SER A 888 -61.42 3.65 -25.60
CA SER A 888 -60.27 3.83 -24.70
C SER A 888 -58.90 3.80 -25.39
N THR A 889 -58.82 3.37 -26.65
CA THR A 889 -57.55 3.22 -27.38
C THR A 889 -56.77 4.52 -27.59
N PRO A 890 -57.35 5.64 -28.06
CA PRO A 890 -56.60 6.89 -28.19
C PRO A 890 -56.07 7.38 -26.83
N VAL A 891 -56.80 7.12 -25.74
CA VAL A 891 -56.41 7.45 -24.35
C VAL A 891 -55.17 6.65 -23.92
N ARG A 892 -55.17 5.34 -24.15
CA ARG A 892 -54.01 4.47 -23.84
C ARG A 892 -52.79 4.82 -24.68
N ARG A 893 -52.96 5.19 -25.95
CA ARG A 893 -51.86 5.67 -26.81
C ARG A 893 -51.27 6.98 -26.31
N LEU A 894 -52.12 7.89 -25.85
CA LEU A 894 -51.67 9.16 -25.26
C LEU A 894 -50.83 8.91 -24.00
N MET A 895 -51.23 7.96 -23.16
CA MET A 895 -50.46 7.54 -21.97
C MET A 895 -49.11 6.90 -22.31
N LEU A 896 -49.00 6.15 -23.41
CA LEU A 896 -47.70 5.62 -23.86
C LEU A 896 -46.80 6.74 -24.37
N LEU A 897 -47.34 7.66 -25.17
CA LEU A 897 -46.58 8.82 -25.66
C LEU A 897 -46.10 9.72 -24.53
N SER A 898 -46.87 9.86 -23.43
CA SER A 898 -46.45 10.65 -22.26
C SER A 898 -45.27 10.04 -21.48
N THR A 899 -44.76 8.88 -21.90
CA THR A 899 -43.55 8.27 -21.33
C THR A 899 -42.30 8.48 -22.19
N ALA A 900 -42.47 8.98 -23.42
CA ALA A 900 -41.36 9.27 -24.31
C ALA A 900 -40.46 10.38 -23.75
N GLU A 901 -39.14 10.22 -23.94
CA GLU A 901 -38.12 11.22 -23.56
C GLU A 901 -38.29 12.54 -24.32
N LYS A 902 -38.82 12.46 -25.55
CA LYS A 902 -39.19 13.60 -26.39
C LYS A 902 -40.54 13.34 -27.03
N LEU A 903 -41.53 14.16 -26.70
CA LEU A 903 -42.86 14.12 -27.27
C LEU A 903 -42.88 14.93 -28.57
N GLU A 904 -43.21 14.28 -29.68
CA GLU A 904 -43.39 14.96 -30.97
C GLU A 904 -44.86 15.28 -31.19
N VAL A 905 -45.17 16.55 -31.48
CA VAL A 905 -46.55 17.00 -31.72
C VAL A 905 -47.21 16.18 -32.83
N LYS A 906 -46.44 15.79 -33.85
CA LYS A 906 -46.91 14.98 -34.99
C LYS A 906 -47.37 13.57 -34.60
N GLN A 907 -46.83 12.99 -33.54
CA GLN A 907 -47.23 11.66 -33.04
C GLN A 907 -48.50 11.74 -32.19
N MET A 908 -48.69 12.87 -31.52
CA MET A 908 -49.78 13.11 -30.59
C MET A 908 -51.04 13.65 -31.27
N ALA A 909 -50.90 14.61 -32.19
CA ALA A 909 -52.03 15.27 -32.85
C ALA A 909 -53.08 14.30 -33.44
N PRO A 910 -52.71 13.14 -34.04
CA PRO A 910 -53.69 12.18 -34.56
C PRO A 910 -54.61 11.52 -33.50
N LEU A 911 -54.25 11.58 -32.22
CA LEU A 911 -55.05 11.01 -31.12
C LEU A 911 -56.24 11.91 -30.71
N PHE A 912 -56.19 13.19 -31.06
CA PHE A 912 -57.20 14.18 -30.74
C PHE A 912 -58.18 14.40 -31.91
N SER A 913 -59.35 14.97 -31.62
CA SER A 913 -60.35 15.35 -32.64
C SER A 913 -59.72 16.30 -33.66
N ARG A 914 -60.17 16.29 -34.93
CA ARG A 914 -59.55 17.08 -36.01
C ARG A 914 -59.36 18.56 -35.67
N ASP A 915 -60.33 19.14 -34.98
CA ASP A 915 -60.32 20.54 -34.60
C ASP A 915 -59.17 20.82 -33.60
N PHE A 916 -59.06 20.01 -32.54
CA PHE A 916 -57.94 20.09 -31.58
C PHE A 916 -56.60 19.70 -32.20
N SER A 917 -56.56 18.70 -33.09
CA SER A 917 -55.34 18.33 -33.82
C SER A 917 -54.75 19.52 -34.57
N SER A 918 -55.61 20.36 -35.18
CA SER A 918 -55.18 21.53 -35.95
C SER A 918 -54.60 22.64 -35.07
N GLN A 919 -55.08 22.77 -33.82
CA GLN A 919 -54.54 23.68 -32.83
C GLN A 919 -53.22 23.15 -32.26
N LEU A 920 -53.16 21.87 -31.90
CA LEU A 920 -51.96 21.20 -31.40
C LEU A 920 -50.79 21.30 -32.39
N LEU A 921 -51.04 21.13 -33.69
CA LEU A 921 -50.01 21.24 -34.74
C LEU A 921 -49.40 22.64 -34.89
N LYS A 922 -49.97 23.68 -34.26
CA LYS A 922 -49.40 25.03 -34.22
C LYS A 922 -48.35 25.20 -33.12
N LEU A 923 -48.33 24.30 -32.13
CA LEU A 923 -47.36 24.30 -31.06
C LEU A 923 -46.02 23.75 -31.54
N SER A 924 -44.92 24.27 -31.00
CA SER A 924 -43.62 23.64 -31.08
C SER A 924 -43.58 22.38 -30.19
N ASP A 925 -42.66 21.46 -30.51
CA ASP A 925 -42.43 20.26 -29.68
C ASP A 925 -42.09 20.63 -28.22
N ALA A 926 -41.41 21.77 -28.00
CA ALA A 926 -41.06 22.24 -26.66
C ALA A 926 -42.29 22.74 -25.87
N GLU A 927 -43.21 23.44 -26.54
CA GLU A 927 -44.45 23.90 -25.92
C GLU A 927 -45.37 22.72 -25.59
N ALA A 928 -45.50 21.77 -26.50
CA ALA A 928 -46.26 20.53 -26.26
C ALA A 928 -45.64 19.68 -25.14
N GLN A 929 -44.30 19.56 -25.10
CA GLN A 929 -43.61 18.85 -24.03
C GLN A 929 -43.87 19.51 -22.67
N ARG A 930 -43.83 20.85 -22.58
CA ARG A 930 -44.12 21.59 -21.33
C ARG A 930 -45.55 21.38 -20.84
N LEU A 931 -46.53 21.46 -21.74
CA LEU A 931 -47.94 21.22 -21.42
C LEU A 931 -48.17 19.81 -20.84
N PHE A 932 -47.50 18.81 -21.39
CA PHE A 932 -47.61 17.42 -20.92
C PHE A 932 -46.74 17.09 -19.71
N ASP A 933 -45.56 17.72 -19.58
CA ASP A 933 -44.69 17.55 -18.42
C ASP A 933 -45.37 18.07 -17.16
N ALA A 934 -46.14 19.16 -17.22
CA ALA A 934 -46.90 19.65 -16.07
C ALA A 934 -47.87 18.61 -15.49
N GLY A 935 -48.48 17.76 -16.34
CA GLY A 935 -49.43 16.72 -15.92
C GLY A 935 -48.78 15.42 -15.40
N PHE A 936 -47.56 15.10 -15.83
CA PHE A 936 -46.88 13.83 -15.49
C PHE A 936 -45.55 14.00 -14.73
N ALA A 937 -45.13 15.24 -14.43
CA ALA A 937 -43.86 15.55 -13.78
C ALA A 937 -43.69 14.91 -12.40
N ALA A 938 -44.78 14.81 -11.63
CA ALA A 938 -44.75 14.16 -10.31
C ALA A 938 -44.48 12.65 -10.45
N ALA A 939 -45.17 11.98 -11.38
CA ALA A 939 -44.96 10.56 -11.68
C ALA A 939 -43.53 10.30 -12.21
N ARG A 940 -43.04 11.11 -13.16
CA ARG A 940 -41.66 10.96 -13.69
C ARG A 940 -40.58 11.21 -12.62
N ARG A 941 -40.75 12.21 -11.74
CA ARG A 941 -39.82 12.46 -10.62
C ARG A 941 -39.79 11.31 -9.62
N GLN A 942 -40.96 10.78 -9.27
CA GLN A 942 -41.09 9.64 -8.38
C GLN A 942 -40.48 8.35 -8.96
N LEU A 943 -40.58 8.14 -10.28
CA LEU A 943 -39.98 6.98 -10.93
C LEU A 943 -38.45 7.08 -10.99
N ARG A 944 -37.89 8.26 -11.24
CA ARG A 944 -36.44 8.50 -11.22
C ARG A 944 -35.83 8.33 -9.83
N SER A 945 -36.54 8.72 -8.76
CA SER A 945 -36.04 8.57 -7.38
C SER A 945 -36.00 7.12 -6.90
N GLN A 946 -36.72 6.20 -7.54
CA GLN A 946 -36.76 4.78 -7.19
C GLN A 946 -35.81 3.90 -8.02
N GLN A 947 -35.02 4.47 -8.93
CA GLN A 947 -34.12 3.74 -9.85
C GLN A 947 -34.79 2.61 -10.66
N VAL A 948 -36.11 2.69 -10.85
CA VAL A 948 -36.86 1.75 -11.70
C VAL A 948 -36.76 2.23 -13.15
N PRO A 949 -36.31 1.39 -14.10
CA PRO A 949 -36.31 1.74 -15.51
C PRO A 949 -37.71 2.16 -15.97
N VAL A 950 -37.77 3.18 -16.82
CA VAL A 950 -39.03 3.74 -17.32
C VAL A 950 -39.92 2.65 -17.92
N ASP A 951 -39.37 1.74 -18.72
CA ASP A 951 -40.12 0.62 -19.30
C ASP A 951 -40.73 -0.31 -18.24
N THR A 952 -39.97 -0.61 -17.18
CA THR A 952 -40.47 -1.43 -16.07
C THR A 952 -41.60 -0.71 -15.33
N ALA A 953 -41.50 0.60 -15.14
CA ALA A 953 -42.55 1.39 -14.51
C ALA A 953 -43.84 1.41 -15.34
N ILE A 954 -43.73 1.54 -16.66
CA ILE A 954 -44.87 1.50 -17.59
C ILE A 954 -45.55 0.13 -17.54
N ASP A 955 -44.77 -0.96 -17.62
CA ASP A 955 -45.28 -2.33 -17.56
C ASP A 955 -46.08 -2.60 -16.27
N LEU A 956 -45.59 -2.09 -15.14
CA LEU A 956 -46.27 -2.18 -13.83
C LEU A 956 -47.54 -1.31 -13.78
N ALA A 957 -47.45 -0.07 -14.28
CA ALA A 957 -48.59 0.85 -14.32
C ALA A 957 -49.74 0.26 -15.15
N PHE A 958 -49.46 -0.22 -16.36
CA PHE A 958 -50.44 -0.88 -17.22
C PHE A 958 -50.99 -2.19 -16.63
N GLY A 959 -50.18 -2.92 -15.85
CA GLY A 959 -50.63 -4.10 -15.11
C GLY A 959 -51.65 -3.79 -13.99
N SER A 960 -51.68 -2.55 -13.50
CA SER A 960 -52.62 -2.08 -12.46
C SER A 960 -53.75 -1.19 -12.99
N LEU A 961 -53.80 -0.98 -14.31
CA LEU A 961 -54.73 -0.08 -14.97
C LEU A 961 -56.18 -0.52 -14.75
N GLN A 962 -57.00 0.35 -14.18
CA GLN A 962 -58.45 0.20 -14.14
C GLN A 962 -59.06 1.21 -15.11
N GLU A 963 -59.94 0.75 -16.00
CA GLU A 963 -60.64 1.62 -16.94
C GLU A 963 -62.17 1.50 -16.76
N SER A 964 -62.84 2.63 -16.86
CA SER A 964 -64.30 2.74 -16.92
C SER A 964 -64.68 3.56 -18.14
N VAL A 965 -65.56 3.03 -18.99
CA VAL A 965 -66.02 3.69 -20.22
C VAL A 965 -67.54 3.83 -20.14
N SER A 966 -68.04 5.06 -20.23
CA SER A 966 -69.48 5.36 -20.22
C SER A 966 -69.85 6.32 -21.36
N GLY A 967 -71.00 6.11 -22.01
CA GLY A 967 -71.45 6.91 -23.15
C GLY A 967 -71.76 6.08 -24.39
N ASP A 968 -71.87 6.77 -25.53
CA ASP A 968 -72.31 6.21 -26.81
C ASP A 968 -71.74 7.05 -27.98
N ASP A 969 -71.80 6.52 -29.21
CA ASP A 969 -71.23 7.17 -30.39
C ASP A 969 -71.83 8.56 -30.72
N ALA A 970 -73.08 8.82 -30.32
CA ALA A 970 -73.75 10.09 -30.62
C ALA A 970 -73.40 11.18 -29.57
N GLY A 971 -73.46 10.81 -28.29
CA GLY A 971 -73.15 11.71 -27.17
C GLY A 971 -71.66 11.80 -26.83
N GLY A 972 -70.82 10.93 -27.39
CA GLY A 972 -69.43 10.74 -26.96
C GLY A 972 -69.31 9.82 -25.75
N TYR A 973 -68.07 9.50 -25.42
CA TYR A 973 -67.66 8.62 -24.32
C TYR A 973 -66.85 9.39 -23.29
N ARG A 974 -67.07 9.08 -22.01
CA ARG A 974 -66.20 9.40 -20.90
C ARG A 974 -65.37 8.16 -20.58
N VAL A 975 -64.05 8.29 -20.69
CA VAL A 975 -63.06 7.24 -20.42
C VAL A 975 -62.28 7.65 -19.18
N ALA A 976 -62.61 7.04 -18.05
CA ALA A 976 -61.90 7.23 -16.78
C ALA A 976 -60.86 6.13 -16.59
N VAL A 977 -59.65 6.52 -16.23
CA VAL A 977 -58.52 5.61 -16.05
C VAL A 977 -57.85 5.90 -14.70
N SER A 978 -57.63 4.87 -13.89
CA SER A 978 -56.99 4.99 -12.58
C SER A 978 -55.96 3.88 -12.35
N PHE A 979 -54.98 4.16 -11.48
CA PHE A 979 -53.95 3.21 -11.09
C PHE A 979 -54.05 2.87 -9.60
N ALA A 980 -53.58 1.68 -9.22
CA ALA A 980 -53.64 1.23 -7.82
C ALA A 980 -52.83 2.09 -6.83
N ALA A 981 -51.90 2.93 -7.32
CA ALA A 981 -51.05 3.81 -6.51
C ALA A 981 -51.66 5.20 -6.23
N ASP A 982 -52.80 5.56 -6.83
CA ASP A 982 -53.42 6.88 -6.68
C ASP A 982 -54.10 7.03 -5.31
N LYS A 983 -53.33 7.45 -4.29
CA LYS A 983 -53.84 7.70 -2.92
C LYS A 983 -54.75 8.93 -2.77
N GLY A 984 -55.29 9.46 -3.87
CA GLY A 984 -56.21 10.61 -3.89
C GLY A 984 -57.48 10.39 -4.72
N GLY A 985 -57.68 9.21 -5.32
CA GLY A 985 -58.93 8.83 -5.98
C GLY A 985 -59.35 9.60 -7.24
N ARG A 986 -58.55 10.55 -7.75
CA ARG A 986 -58.85 11.25 -9.01
C ARG A 986 -58.03 10.63 -10.15
N GLY A 987 -58.65 9.70 -10.87
CA GLY A 987 -58.07 9.13 -12.09
C GLY A 987 -57.98 10.14 -13.24
N PHE A 988 -57.23 9.80 -14.28
CA PHE A 988 -57.20 10.55 -15.54
C PHE A 988 -58.49 10.29 -16.32
N VAL A 989 -59.28 11.33 -16.59
CA VAL A 989 -60.53 11.22 -17.37
C VAL A 989 -60.36 11.94 -18.70
N ALA A 990 -60.61 11.20 -19.78
CA ALA A 990 -60.61 11.72 -21.14
C ALA A 990 -61.99 11.55 -21.77
N TYR A 991 -62.37 12.51 -22.58
CA TYR A 991 -63.64 12.56 -23.29
C TYR A 991 -63.39 12.31 -24.77
N VAL A 992 -64.04 11.29 -25.32
CA VAL A 992 -63.73 10.71 -26.63
C VAL A 992 -64.97 10.78 -27.52
N VAL A 993 -64.78 11.20 -28.76
CA VAL A 993 -65.83 11.26 -29.79
C VAL A 993 -65.48 10.32 -30.94
N ARG A 994 -66.50 9.93 -31.71
CA ARG A 994 -66.32 9.15 -32.93
C ARG A 994 -66.31 10.08 -34.14
N GLU A 995 -65.20 10.10 -34.88
CA GLU A 995 -65.07 10.86 -36.13
C GLU A 995 -64.82 9.89 -37.29
N GLY A 996 -65.84 9.67 -38.13
CA GLY A 996 -65.79 8.65 -39.18
C GLY A 996 -65.70 7.24 -38.58
N ASN A 997 -64.63 6.49 -38.91
CA ASN A 997 -64.38 5.14 -38.41
C ASN A 997 -63.40 5.10 -37.22
N GLU A 998 -63.00 6.25 -36.66
CA GLU A 998 -61.99 6.32 -35.59
C GLU A 998 -62.54 7.00 -34.32
N TYR A 999 -61.99 6.59 -33.18
CA TYR A 999 -62.20 7.26 -31.88
C TYR A 999 -61.09 8.27 -31.62
N ARG A 1000 -61.45 9.48 -31.19
CA ARG A 1000 -60.51 10.60 -30.97
C ARG A 1000 -60.83 11.36 -29.69
N ILE A 1001 -59.81 11.85 -29.00
CA ILE A 1001 -59.95 12.62 -27.77
C ILE A 1001 -60.44 14.04 -28.11
N ALA A 1002 -61.59 14.42 -27.58
CA ALA A 1002 -62.16 15.76 -27.72
C ALA A 1002 -62.12 16.58 -26.42
N GLY A 1003 -61.71 15.99 -25.29
CA GLY A 1003 -61.47 16.74 -24.06
C GLY A 1003 -60.73 15.94 -23.01
N LEU A 1004 -60.10 16.64 -22.07
CA LEU A 1004 -59.42 16.07 -20.90
C LEU A 1004 -60.00 16.73 -19.64
N SER A 1005 -60.24 15.96 -18.57
CA SER A 1005 -60.81 16.52 -17.33
C SER A 1005 -59.93 17.57 -16.65
N THR A 1006 -58.63 17.54 -16.91
CA THR A 1006 -57.67 18.54 -16.42
C THR A 1006 -57.68 19.84 -17.22
N VAL A 1007 -58.40 19.91 -18.34
CA VAL A 1007 -58.45 21.06 -19.26
C VAL A 1007 -59.90 21.40 -19.56
N ALA A 1008 -60.53 22.16 -18.66
CA ALA A 1008 -61.95 22.45 -18.70
C ALA A 1008 -62.39 23.21 -19.97
N SER A 1009 -61.50 24.03 -20.54
CA SER A 1009 -61.73 24.76 -21.80
C SER A 1009 -62.04 23.84 -22.97
N MET A 1010 -61.40 22.68 -23.06
CA MET A 1010 -61.71 21.71 -24.12
C MET A 1010 -63.15 21.22 -24.06
N LEU A 1011 -63.69 21.08 -22.85
CA LEU A 1011 -65.06 20.61 -22.61
C LEU A 1011 -66.08 21.71 -22.88
N GLY A 1012 -65.76 22.97 -22.50
CA GLY A 1012 -66.55 24.15 -22.85
C GLY A 1012 -66.64 24.37 -24.36
N GLU A 1013 -65.53 24.27 -25.07
CA GLU A 1013 -65.51 24.38 -26.53
C GLU A 1013 -66.35 23.31 -27.22
N GLU A 1014 -66.25 22.05 -26.78
CA GLU A 1014 -67.02 20.96 -27.37
C GLU A 1014 -68.51 21.13 -27.09
N ALA A 1015 -68.90 21.59 -25.90
CA ALA A 1015 -70.28 21.93 -25.60
C ALA A 1015 -70.80 23.05 -26.53
N LEU A 1016 -70.01 24.11 -26.77
CA LEU A 1016 -70.37 25.19 -27.70
C LEU A 1016 -70.49 24.69 -29.15
N ARG A 1017 -69.59 23.82 -29.61
CA ARG A 1017 -69.65 23.21 -30.95
C ARG A 1017 -70.89 22.35 -31.12
N ARG A 1018 -71.28 21.57 -30.12
CA ARG A 1018 -72.51 20.78 -30.14
C ARG A 1018 -73.74 21.67 -30.22
N VAL A 1019 -73.79 22.79 -29.48
CA VAL A 1019 -74.86 23.79 -29.63
C VAL A 1019 -74.91 24.38 -31.05
N GLN A 1020 -73.76 24.69 -31.66
CA GLN A 1020 -73.70 25.20 -33.04
C GLN A 1020 -74.20 24.18 -34.08
N ARG A 1021 -73.98 22.87 -33.83
CA ARG A 1021 -74.45 21.77 -34.68
C ARG A 1021 -75.92 21.37 -34.41
N GLY A 1022 -76.59 22.04 -33.47
CA GLY A 1022 -77.98 21.74 -33.07
C GLY A 1022 -78.11 20.58 -32.08
N ASP A 1023 -77.01 20.03 -31.56
CA ASP A 1023 -76.99 18.96 -30.56
C ASP A 1023 -77.01 19.54 -29.13
N LEU A 1024 -78.16 20.07 -28.73
CA LEU A 1024 -78.33 20.65 -27.40
C LEU A 1024 -78.26 19.58 -26.29
N ALA A 1025 -78.75 18.36 -26.58
CA ALA A 1025 -78.74 17.26 -25.61
C ALA A 1025 -77.30 16.78 -25.30
N GLY A 1026 -76.47 16.62 -26.34
CA GLY A 1026 -75.06 16.28 -26.17
C GLY A 1026 -74.25 17.40 -25.52
N ALA A 1027 -74.53 18.66 -25.84
CA ALA A 1027 -73.87 19.80 -25.19
C ALA A 1027 -74.13 19.82 -23.66
N ARG A 1028 -75.37 19.57 -23.23
CA ARG A 1028 -75.72 19.46 -21.80
C ARG A 1028 -74.99 18.30 -21.13
N LYS A 1029 -74.98 17.12 -21.77
CA LYS A 1029 -74.27 15.93 -21.27
C LYS A 1029 -72.79 16.19 -20.97
N TRP A 1030 -72.12 16.97 -21.82
CA TRP A 1030 -70.72 17.33 -21.61
C TRP A 1030 -70.51 18.29 -20.44
N LEU A 1031 -71.38 19.30 -20.27
CA LEU A 1031 -71.33 20.20 -19.10
C LEU A 1031 -71.70 19.48 -17.80
N ASP A 1032 -72.63 18.52 -17.85
CA ASP A 1032 -72.97 17.67 -16.71
C ASP A 1032 -71.77 16.83 -16.27
N TRP A 1033 -70.96 16.31 -17.21
CA TRP A 1033 -69.71 15.64 -16.85
C TRP A 1033 -68.69 16.57 -16.20
N VAL A 1034 -68.54 17.82 -16.68
CA VAL A 1034 -67.68 18.82 -16.00
C VAL A 1034 -68.18 19.05 -14.57
N ARG A 1035 -69.50 19.13 -14.38
CA ARG A 1035 -70.13 19.32 -13.09
C ARG A 1035 -69.90 18.15 -12.13
N GLU A 1036 -69.98 16.91 -12.63
CA GLU A 1036 -69.71 15.70 -11.84
C GLU A 1036 -68.26 15.63 -11.33
N GLU A 1037 -67.31 16.18 -12.09
CA GLU A 1037 -65.88 16.18 -11.74
C GLU A 1037 -65.47 17.37 -10.85
N ALA A 1038 -66.29 18.42 -10.78
CA ALA A 1038 -65.99 19.64 -10.02
C ALA A 1038 -66.41 19.52 -8.54
N ASN A 1039 -65.46 19.77 -7.62
CA ASN A 1039 -65.74 19.78 -6.18
C ASN A 1039 -66.58 21.00 -5.78
N GLU A 1040 -67.56 20.80 -4.91
CA GLU A 1040 -68.29 21.88 -4.24
C GLU A 1040 -67.49 22.34 -3.00
N ASP A 1041 -67.34 23.65 -2.82
CA ASP A 1041 -66.92 24.23 -1.55
C ASP A 1041 -68.09 24.11 -0.55
N ALA A 1042 -68.25 22.91 0.03
CA ALA A 1042 -69.31 22.63 0.98
C ALA A 1042 -69.18 23.54 2.22
N GLY A 1043 -70.04 24.56 2.32
CA GLY A 1043 -70.11 25.49 3.45
C GLY A 1043 -69.77 26.95 3.14
N ASN A 1044 -69.38 27.29 1.91
CA ASN A 1044 -69.14 28.68 1.54
C ASN A 1044 -70.45 29.45 1.30
N THR A 1045 -70.70 30.50 2.07
CA THR A 1045 -71.88 31.38 1.95
C THR A 1045 -71.56 32.75 1.32
N ASP A 1046 -70.37 32.92 0.74
CA ASP A 1046 -69.96 34.17 0.10
C ASP A 1046 -70.88 34.47 -1.12
N PRO A 1047 -71.39 35.72 -1.26
CA PRO A 1047 -72.25 36.11 -2.37
C PRO A 1047 -71.55 36.15 -3.74
N VAL A 1048 -70.22 36.04 -3.80
CA VAL A 1048 -69.42 35.91 -5.02
C VAL A 1048 -68.87 34.48 -5.11
N PRO A 1049 -69.27 33.69 -6.13
CA PRO A 1049 -68.90 32.28 -6.18
C PRO A 1049 -67.40 32.08 -6.47
N SER A 1050 -66.80 31.10 -5.80
CA SER A 1050 -65.43 30.64 -6.07
C SER A 1050 -65.30 29.99 -7.45
N ASN A 1051 -66.33 29.27 -7.89
CA ASN A 1051 -66.41 28.64 -9.20
C ASN A 1051 -67.64 29.16 -9.98
N PRO A 1052 -67.44 30.10 -10.93
CA PRO A 1052 -68.52 30.65 -11.73
C PRO A 1052 -69.30 29.62 -12.54
N PHE A 1053 -68.65 28.56 -13.03
CA PHE A 1053 -69.32 27.48 -13.74
C PHE A 1053 -70.32 26.74 -12.84
N LEU A 1054 -69.93 26.39 -11.62
CA LEU A 1054 -70.83 25.70 -10.68
C LEU A 1054 -72.02 26.56 -10.24
N ALA A 1055 -71.82 27.88 -10.17
CA ALA A 1055 -72.89 28.83 -9.86
C ALA A 1055 -73.90 28.97 -11.00
N LEU A 1056 -73.45 28.85 -12.27
CA LEU A 1056 -74.32 28.87 -13.45
C LEU A 1056 -74.90 27.48 -13.79
N TRP A 1057 -74.24 26.39 -13.36
CA TRP A 1057 -74.58 25.01 -13.69
C TRP A 1057 -74.60 24.11 -12.43
N GLY A 1058 -75.59 24.33 -11.55
CA GLY A 1058 -75.70 23.70 -10.21
C GLY A 1058 -76.32 22.29 -10.15
N LYS A 1059 -76.33 21.65 -8.97
CA LYS A 1059 -76.98 20.33 -8.75
C LYS A 1059 -78.50 20.52 -8.67
N GLY A 1060 -79.24 20.02 -9.64
CA GLY A 1060 -80.71 20.10 -9.69
C GLY A 1060 -81.30 20.79 -10.92
N THR A 1061 -80.49 21.39 -11.80
CA THR A 1061 -80.89 21.77 -13.17
C THR A 1061 -81.09 20.55 -14.09
N SER A 1062 -80.69 19.37 -13.62
CA SER A 1062 -80.90 18.04 -14.22
C SER A 1062 -82.30 17.46 -13.96
N GLY A 1063 -83.15 18.13 -13.18
CA GLY A 1063 -84.53 17.74 -12.90
C GLY A 1063 -85.56 18.30 -13.90
N GLY A 1064 -85.46 17.92 -15.17
CA GLY A 1064 -86.45 18.25 -16.20
C GLY A 1064 -85.81 18.47 -17.57
N ALA A 1065 -85.94 17.49 -18.45
CA ALA A 1065 -85.30 17.44 -19.77
C ALA A 1065 -85.75 18.55 -20.78
N GLU A 1066 -86.48 19.60 -20.38
CA GLU A 1066 -87.15 20.50 -21.34
C GLU A 1066 -86.98 22.03 -21.11
N GLN A 1067 -86.21 22.53 -20.14
CA GLN A 1067 -86.21 23.99 -19.85
C GLN A 1067 -84.89 24.78 -19.92
N SER A 1068 -83.71 24.17 -20.06
CA SER A 1068 -82.48 24.96 -20.32
C SER A 1068 -82.29 25.22 -21.82
N GLY A 1069 -82.50 26.46 -22.24
CA GLY A 1069 -82.32 26.89 -23.62
C GLY A 1069 -80.85 26.91 -24.06
N ALA A 1070 -80.61 27.00 -25.37
CA ALA A 1070 -79.27 27.07 -25.95
C ALA A 1070 -78.40 28.21 -25.38
N GLU A 1071 -79.02 29.26 -24.87
CA GLU A 1071 -78.34 30.38 -24.22
C GLU A 1071 -77.73 30.02 -22.86
N GLU A 1072 -78.43 29.22 -22.04
CA GLU A 1072 -77.89 28.79 -20.73
C GLU A 1072 -76.67 27.89 -20.88
N VAL A 1073 -76.72 26.97 -21.85
CA VAL A 1073 -75.59 26.10 -22.20
C VAL A 1073 -74.42 26.93 -22.73
N ARG A 1074 -74.67 27.96 -23.55
CA ARG A 1074 -73.60 28.86 -24.03
C ARG A 1074 -72.95 29.64 -22.89
N CYS A 1075 -73.73 30.17 -21.97
CA CYS A 1075 -73.20 30.95 -20.85
C CYS A 1075 -72.42 30.11 -19.84
N ALA A 1076 -72.89 28.89 -19.55
CA ALA A 1076 -72.14 27.97 -18.71
C ALA A 1076 -70.88 27.44 -19.42
N ALA A 1077 -70.94 27.14 -20.72
CA ALA A 1077 -69.75 26.72 -21.45
C ALA A 1077 -68.71 27.85 -21.59
N ALA A 1078 -69.15 29.12 -21.69
CA ALA A 1078 -68.27 30.28 -21.78
C ALA A 1078 -67.42 30.48 -20.51
N THR A 1079 -67.92 30.12 -19.32
CA THR A 1079 -67.12 30.21 -18.08
C THR A 1079 -66.06 29.12 -17.94
N LEU A 1080 -66.06 28.13 -18.83
CA LEU A 1080 -65.03 27.09 -18.90
C LEU A 1080 -63.93 27.41 -19.90
N LEU A 1081 -64.15 28.35 -20.83
CA LEU A 1081 -63.17 28.73 -21.84
C LEU A 1081 -61.97 29.43 -21.22
N ASP A 1082 -60.81 29.24 -21.84
CA ASP A 1082 -59.59 29.98 -21.52
C ASP A 1082 -59.62 31.30 -22.28
N ALA A 1083 -59.67 32.42 -21.56
CA ALA A 1083 -59.80 33.74 -22.20
C ALA A 1083 -58.50 34.22 -22.87
N GLY A 1084 -57.35 33.71 -22.42
CA GLY A 1084 -56.05 34.00 -23.03
C GLY A 1084 -55.91 33.38 -24.43
N ASP A 1085 -56.49 32.20 -24.63
CA ASP A 1085 -56.36 31.42 -25.88
C ASP A 1085 -57.61 31.47 -26.79
N ASP A 1086 -58.82 31.66 -26.25
CA ASP A 1086 -60.05 31.76 -27.03
C ASP A 1086 -60.61 33.19 -27.03
N ALA A 1087 -60.36 33.90 -28.14
CA ALA A 1087 -60.86 35.25 -28.39
C ALA A 1087 -62.40 35.40 -28.33
N LYS A 1088 -63.16 34.30 -28.26
CA LYS A 1088 -64.62 34.31 -28.11
C LYS A 1088 -65.07 34.35 -26.65
N ALA A 1089 -64.21 33.98 -25.69
CA ALA A 1089 -64.58 33.85 -24.28
C ALA A 1089 -65.10 35.16 -23.69
N LEU A 1090 -64.32 36.24 -23.73
CA LEU A 1090 -64.70 37.56 -23.22
C LEU A 1090 -65.98 38.11 -23.88
N PRO A 1091 -66.12 38.18 -25.22
CA PRO A 1091 -67.37 38.62 -25.85
C PRO A 1091 -68.61 37.80 -25.44
N LEU A 1092 -68.47 36.48 -25.28
CA LEU A 1092 -69.56 35.62 -24.85
C LEU A 1092 -69.93 35.86 -23.39
N LEU A 1093 -68.94 36.01 -22.50
CA LEU A 1093 -69.17 36.32 -21.09
C LEU A 1093 -69.84 37.68 -20.90
N HIS A 1094 -69.42 38.71 -21.63
CA HIS A 1094 -70.09 40.01 -21.63
C HIS A 1094 -71.54 39.91 -22.11
N THR A 1095 -71.79 39.21 -23.21
CA THR A 1095 -73.15 38.99 -23.73
C THR A 1095 -74.03 38.28 -22.70
N CYS A 1096 -73.51 37.25 -22.03
CA CYS A 1096 -74.20 36.52 -20.98
C CYS A 1096 -74.45 37.37 -19.74
N ARG A 1097 -73.49 38.22 -19.35
CA ARG A 1097 -73.59 39.14 -18.21
C ARG A 1097 -74.68 40.18 -18.44
N ASP A 1098 -74.74 40.76 -19.62
CA ASP A 1098 -75.75 41.77 -19.98
C ASP A 1098 -77.17 41.17 -20.03
N ALA A 1099 -77.29 39.89 -20.43
CA ALA A 1099 -78.55 39.16 -20.45
C ALA A 1099 -79.01 38.63 -19.07
N ALA A 1100 -78.14 38.64 -18.05
CA ALA A 1100 -78.47 38.08 -16.74
C ALA A 1100 -79.50 38.96 -16.01
N GLY A 1101 -80.63 38.36 -15.62
CA GLY A 1101 -81.76 39.06 -14.99
C GLY A 1101 -81.69 39.19 -13.47
N ASP A 1102 -81.01 38.26 -12.79
CA ASP A 1102 -80.91 38.22 -11.33
C ASP A 1102 -79.49 38.57 -10.82
N PRO A 1103 -79.36 39.14 -9.60
CA PRO A 1103 -78.06 39.55 -9.05
C PRO A 1103 -77.07 38.40 -8.82
N ALA A 1104 -77.52 37.18 -8.50
CA ALA A 1104 -76.62 36.06 -8.21
C ALA A 1104 -75.94 35.56 -9.50
N ARG A 1105 -76.72 35.45 -10.59
CA ARG A 1105 -76.20 35.11 -11.92
C ARG A 1105 -75.26 36.19 -12.47
N ARG A 1106 -75.57 37.48 -12.24
CA ARG A 1106 -74.67 38.59 -12.57
C ARG A 1106 -73.35 38.52 -11.79
N ASN A 1107 -73.39 38.26 -10.48
CA ASN A 1107 -72.18 38.13 -9.67
C ASN A 1107 -71.31 36.96 -10.13
N ALA A 1108 -71.91 35.82 -10.51
CA ALA A 1108 -71.19 34.68 -11.07
C ALA A 1108 -70.49 35.04 -12.39
N LEU A 1109 -71.18 35.75 -13.28
CA LEU A 1109 -70.61 36.20 -14.57
C LEU A 1109 -69.58 37.31 -14.40
N ASP A 1110 -69.76 38.20 -13.42
CA ASP A 1110 -68.76 39.21 -13.06
C ASP A 1110 -67.50 38.57 -12.47
N ALA A 1111 -67.64 37.51 -11.66
CA ALA A 1111 -66.49 36.73 -11.20
C ALA A 1111 -65.78 36.01 -12.36
N ALA A 1112 -66.53 35.45 -13.33
CA ALA A 1112 -65.93 34.84 -14.53
C ALA A 1112 -65.21 35.88 -15.41
N LEU A 1113 -65.81 37.05 -15.62
CA LEU A 1113 -65.20 38.15 -16.36
C LEU A 1113 -63.92 38.64 -15.69
N VAL A 1114 -63.91 38.81 -14.36
CA VAL A 1114 -62.69 39.19 -13.64
C VAL A 1114 -61.59 38.15 -13.83
N LEU A 1115 -61.90 36.86 -13.73
CA LEU A 1115 -60.90 35.80 -13.96
C LEU A 1115 -60.36 35.85 -15.39
N ALA A 1116 -61.24 36.02 -16.38
CA ALA A 1116 -60.87 36.16 -17.79
C ALA A 1116 -60.06 37.44 -18.09
N ASP A 1117 -60.40 38.57 -17.48
CA ASP A 1117 -59.70 39.86 -17.63
C ASP A 1117 -58.29 39.79 -17.00
N LEU A 1118 -58.15 39.10 -15.86
CA LEU A 1118 -56.84 38.87 -15.23
C LEU A 1118 -55.96 37.95 -16.07
N GLU A 1119 -56.53 36.96 -16.77
CA GLU A 1119 -55.81 36.08 -17.71
C GLU A 1119 -55.37 36.80 -19.00
N THR A 1120 -56.14 37.79 -19.46
CA THR A 1120 -55.90 38.50 -20.72
C THR A 1120 -55.17 39.85 -20.56
N GLU A 1121 -54.55 40.07 -19.40
CA GLU A 1121 -53.84 41.30 -19.04
C GLU A 1121 -54.71 42.58 -18.98
N HIS A 1122 -56.03 42.45 -18.93
CA HIS A 1122 -57.01 43.55 -18.74
C HIS A 1122 -57.27 43.83 -17.25
N ALA A 1123 -56.19 43.98 -16.48
CA ALA A 1123 -56.28 44.10 -15.03
C ALA A 1123 -56.99 45.39 -14.55
N ALA A 1124 -57.07 46.42 -15.39
CA ALA A 1124 -57.78 47.66 -15.09
C ALA A 1124 -59.31 47.46 -15.08
N GLU A 1125 -59.80 46.72 -16.08
CA GLU A 1125 -61.18 46.30 -16.23
C GLU A 1125 -61.58 45.34 -15.10
N ALA A 1126 -60.70 44.38 -14.76
CA ALA A 1126 -60.86 43.52 -13.60
C ALA A 1126 -60.95 44.33 -12.29
N ALA A 1127 -60.12 45.35 -12.11
CA ALA A 1127 -60.15 46.22 -10.93
C ALA A 1127 -61.47 47.02 -10.83
N GLU A 1128 -62.04 47.45 -11.96
CA GLU A 1128 -63.33 48.14 -12.01
C GLU A 1128 -64.49 47.19 -11.66
N ILE A 1129 -64.51 45.98 -12.24
CA ILE A 1129 -65.55 44.98 -11.95
C ILE A 1129 -65.49 44.55 -10.49
N THR A 1130 -64.30 44.25 -9.97
CA THR A 1130 -64.10 43.86 -8.56
C THR A 1130 -64.43 44.99 -7.58
N GLY A 1131 -64.11 46.25 -7.93
CA GLY A 1131 -64.53 47.42 -7.16
C GLY A 1131 -66.05 47.55 -7.07
N ARG A 1132 -66.77 47.25 -8.15
CA ARG A 1132 -68.24 47.18 -8.15
C ARG A 1132 -68.77 46.00 -7.33
N LEU A 1133 -68.16 44.81 -7.46
CA LEU A 1133 -68.51 43.64 -6.65
C LEU A 1133 -68.35 43.92 -5.14
N LEU A 1134 -67.27 44.59 -4.74
CA LEU A 1134 -67.03 45.02 -3.36
C LEU A 1134 -68.05 46.02 -2.85
N ALA A 1135 -68.44 46.99 -3.69
CA ALA A 1135 -69.48 47.96 -3.34
C ALA A 1135 -70.86 47.30 -3.23
N ALA A 1136 -71.16 46.31 -4.09
CA ALA A 1136 -72.43 45.60 -4.11
C ALA A 1136 -72.53 44.52 -3.01
N SER A 1137 -71.42 43.95 -2.58
CA SER A 1137 -71.34 42.93 -1.52
C SER A 1137 -70.32 43.31 -0.44
N PRO A 1138 -70.59 44.33 0.39
CA PRO A 1138 -69.68 44.74 1.45
C PRO A 1138 -69.43 43.60 2.45
N GLY A 1139 -68.19 43.14 2.55
CA GLY A 1139 -67.80 42.01 3.42
C GLY A 1139 -67.67 40.66 2.72
N SER A 1140 -67.79 40.60 1.39
CA SER A 1140 -67.38 39.41 0.61
C SER A 1140 -65.86 39.31 0.61
N GLU A 1141 -65.33 38.27 1.26
CA GLU A 1141 -63.90 37.96 1.27
C GLU A 1141 -63.43 37.63 -0.15
N ARG A 1142 -64.27 36.94 -0.94
CA ARG A 1142 -63.95 36.61 -2.33
C ARG A 1142 -63.82 37.83 -3.22
N ALA A 1143 -64.69 38.84 -3.04
CA ALA A 1143 -64.59 40.10 -3.77
C ALA A 1143 -63.35 40.91 -3.36
N GLU A 1144 -62.99 40.88 -2.06
CA GLU A 1144 -61.76 41.52 -1.56
C GLU A 1144 -60.51 40.86 -2.17
N ASP A 1145 -60.48 39.53 -2.25
CA ASP A 1145 -59.36 38.76 -2.84
C ASP A 1145 -59.22 38.98 -4.34
N LEU A 1146 -60.32 38.95 -5.09
CA LEU A 1146 -60.30 39.25 -6.53
C LEU A 1146 -59.84 40.68 -6.79
N HIS A 1147 -60.28 41.63 -5.97
CA HIS A 1147 -59.82 43.01 -6.06
C HIS A 1147 -58.33 43.13 -5.78
N LEU A 1148 -57.84 42.44 -4.75
CA LEU A 1148 -56.42 42.37 -4.42
C LEU A 1148 -55.60 41.80 -5.60
N GLN A 1149 -56.07 40.73 -6.25
CA GLN A 1149 -55.40 40.16 -7.44
C GLN A 1149 -55.32 41.17 -8.58
N ALA A 1150 -56.39 41.93 -8.85
CA ALA A 1150 -56.38 42.99 -9.86
C ALA A 1150 -55.42 44.14 -9.49
N LEU A 1151 -55.39 44.56 -8.22
CA LEU A 1151 -54.46 45.58 -7.75
C LEU A 1151 -53.00 45.12 -7.83
N LEU A 1152 -52.72 43.85 -7.53
CA LEU A 1152 -51.40 43.22 -7.65
C LEU A 1152 -50.94 43.21 -9.12
N ALA A 1153 -51.82 42.80 -10.04
CA ALA A 1153 -51.54 42.82 -11.47
C ALA A 1153 -51.24 44.24 -11.99
N LEU A 1154 -51.94 45.25 -11.46
CA LEU A 1154 -51.70 46.67 -11.79
C LEU A 1154 -50.53 47.30 -11.01
N SER A 1155 -49.89 46.57 -10.09
CA SER A 1155 -48.88 47.11 -9.18
C SER A 1155 -49.33 48.37 -8.41
N ARG A 1156 -50.61 48.46 -8.02
CA ARG A 1156 -51.19 49.61 -7.28
C ARG A 1156 -50.90 49.50 -5.77
N TRP A 1157 -49.62 49.58 -5.41
CA TRP A 1157 -49.10 49.33 -4.06
C TRP A 1157 -49.71 50.19 -2.95
N ASP A 1158 -50.09 51.43 -3.23
CA ASP A 1158 -50.69 52.31 -2.21
C ASP A 1158 -52.11 51.86 -1.83
N GLU A 1159 -52.87 51.35 -2.80
CA GLU A 1159 -54.19 50.78 -2.56
C GLU A 1159 -54.09 49.40 -1.89
N ILE A 1160 -53.09 48.60 -2.26
CA ILE A 1160 -52.77 47.34 -1.56
C ILE A 1160 -52.42 47.63 -0.10
N ARG A 1161 -51.58 48.64 0.18
CA ARG A 1161 -51.24 49.07 1.55
C ARG A 1161 -52.47 49.51 2.33
N ALA A 1162 -53.37 50.28 1.70
CA ALA A 1162 -54.61 50.71 2.33
C ALA A 1162 -55.54 49.53 2.65
N LEU A 1163 -55.66 48.55 1.75
CA LEU A 1163 -56.47 47.35 1.94
C LEU A 1163 -55.88 46.44 3.04
N ALA A 1164 -54.57 46.19 2.99
CA ALA A 1164 -53.85 45.44 4.02
C ALA A 1164 -53.94 46.13 5.40
N GLY A 1165 -53.84 47.46 5.45
CA GLY A 1165 -54.02 48.24 6.66
C GLY A 1165 -55.42 48.09 7.27
N LYS A 1166 -56.48 48.07 6.44
CA LYS A 1166 -57.86 47.79 6.89
C LYS A 1166 -58.01 46.36 7.41
N ARG A 1167 -57.38 45.38 6.76
CA ARG A 1167 -57.34 43.98 7.24
C ARG A 1167 -56.67 43.89 8.61
N LEU A 1168 -55.54 44.56 8.82
CA LEU A 1168 -54.84 44.59 10.11
C LEU A 1168 -55.61 45.31 11.23
N GLN A 1169 -56.44 46.29 10.89
CA GLN A 1169 -57.35 46.91 11.87
C GLN A 1169 -58.45 45.94 12.33
N ARG A 1170 -58.89 45.01 11.46
CA ARG A 1170 -59.84 43.95 11.80
C ARG A 1170 -59.18 42.82 12.59
N SER A 1171 -57.96 42.41 12.20
CA SER A 1171 -57.17 41.39 12.89
C SER A 1171 -55.68 41.74 12.86
N ALA A 1172 -55.11 42.10 14.01
CA ALA A 1172 -53.73 42.56 14.12
C ALA A 1172 -52.67 41.46 13.78
N ASP A 1173 -53.10 40.21 13.70
CA ASP A 1173 -52.35 39.01 13.36
C ASP A 1173 -52.81 38.36 12.03
N ASP A 1174 -53.41 39.16 11.14
CA ASP A 1174 -53.69 38.75 9.75
C ASP A 1174 -52.36 38.57 9.01
N ALA A 1175 -51.94 37.31 8.89
CA ALA A 1175 -50.67 36.93 8.29
C ALA A 1175 -50.59 37.32 6.80
N GLU A 1176 -51.71 37.29 6.07
CA GLU A 1176 -51.73 37.67 4.65
C GLU A 1176 -51.60 39.18 4.48
N ALA A 1177 -52.26 39.96 5.33
CA ALA A 1177 -52.10 41.41 5.33
C ALA A 1177 -50.69 41.84 5.75
N LEU A 1178 -50.08 41.14 6.72
CA LEU A 1178 -48.67 41.35 7.08
C LEU A 1178 -47.75 41.01 5.91
N GLN A 1179 -47.99 39.90 5.20
CA GLN A 1179 -47.18 39.49 4.05
C GLN A 1179 -47.25 40.49 2.90
N LEU A 1180 -48.44 41.00 2.57
CA LEU A 1180 -48.61 42.04 1.54
C LEU A 1180 -47.85 43.32 1.88
N LEU A 1181 -47.80 43.69 3.16
CA LEU A 1181 -46.99 44.83 3.61
C LEU A 1181 -45.49 44.51 3.59
N THR A 1182 -45.08 43.28 3.92
CA THR A 1182 -43.69 42.82 3.74
C THR A 1182 -43.26 42.98 2.28
N ASP A 1183 -44.04 42.50 1.33
CA ASP A 1183 -43.73 42.61 -0.11
C ASP A 1183 -43.62 44.08 -0.55
N ALA A 1184 -44.52 44.93 -0.05
CA ALA A 1184 -44.52 46.35 -0.34
C ALA A 1184 -43.33 47.10 0.28
N ASP A 1185 -42.83 46.64 1.44
CA ASP A 1185 -41.65 47.17 2.11
C ASP A 1185 -40.36 46.70 1.43
N LEU A 1186 -40.27 45.41 1.05
CA LEU A 1186 -39.16 44.86 0.26
C LEU A 1186 -38.98 45.61 -1.07
N ARG A 1187 -40.08 45.87 -1.78
CA ARG A 1187 -40.06 46.66 -3.04
C ARG A 1187 -39.67 48.12 -2.83
N ALA A 1188 -40.00 48.69 -1.67
CA ALA A 1188 -39.58 50.04 -1.29
C ALA A 1188 -38.13 50.08 -0.78
N GLY A 1189 -37.46 48.94 -0.64
CA GLY A 1189 -36.11 48.82 -0.07
C GLY A 1189 -36.07 48.96 1.46
N ASP A 1190 -37.22 48.96 2.16
CA ASP A 1190 -37.28 49.02 3.61
C ASP A 1190 -37.15 47.61 4.23
N LEU A 1191 -35.92 47.10 4.17
CA LEU A 1191 -35.58 45.77 4.70
C LEU A 1191 -35.78 45.65 6.22
N THR A 1192 -35.83 46.78 6.93
CA THR A 1192 -36.02 46.79 8.39
C THR A 1192 -37.47 46.52 8.75
N GLN A 1193 -38.40 47.19 8.07
CA GLN A 1193 -39.83 46.94 8.27
C GLN A 1193 -40.25 45.57 7.74
N ALA A 1194 -39.69 45.13 6.60
CA ALA A 1194 -39.91 43.78 6.09
C ALA A 1194 -39.48 42.70 7.10
N GLU A 1195 -38.29 42.82 7.71
CA GLU A 1195 -37.86 41.88 8.76
C GLU A 1195 -38.81 41.90 9.97
N ALA A 1196 -39.19 43.10 10.43
CA ALA A 1196 -40.08 43.26 11.59
C ALA A 1196 -41.44 42.59 11.37
N ARG A 1197 -42.01 42.74 10.17
CA ARG A 1197 -43.29 42.10 9.79
C ARG A 1197 -43.17 40.60 9.64
N LEU A 1198 -42.14 40.08 8.98
CA LEU A 1198 -41.89 38.63 8.88
C LEU A 1198 -41.74 38.01 10.28
N ARG A 1199 -41.02 38.67 11.19
CA ARG A 1199 -40.91 38.22 12.58
C ARG A 1199 -42.24 38.28 13.32
N GLN A 1200 -43.10 39.25 13.03
CA GLN A 1200 -44.46 39.30 13.57
C GLN A 1200 -45.31 38.12 13.07
N ILE A 1201 -45.20 37.75 11.79
CA ILE A 1201 -45.86 36.57 11.21
C ILE A 1201 -45.36 35.30 11.91
N VAL A 1202 -44.04 35.11 12.05
CA VAL A 1202 -43.45 33.96 12.75
C VAL A 1202 -43.93 33.89 14.20
N LYS A 1203 -43.98 35.01 14.92
CA LYS A 1203 -44.44 35.07 16.32
C LYS A 1203 -45.93 34.73 16.46
N SER A 1204 -46.75 34.99 15.45
CA SER A 1204 -48.18 34.66 15.46
C SER A 1204 -48.48 33.16 15.40
N GLY A 1205 -47.47 32.33 15.03
CA GLY A 1205 -47.65 30.89 14.81
C GLY A 1205 -48.33 30.54 13.48
N LYS A 1206 -48.61 31.53 12.63
CA LYS A 1206 -49.27 31.36 11.32
C LYS A 1206 -48.32 31.38 10.12
N ALA A 1207 -47.00 31.42 10.35
CA ALA A 1207 -46.00 31.49 9.29
C ALA A 1207 -46.02 30.24 8.38
N LYS A 1208 -45.98 30.48 7.08
CA LYS A 1208 -45.86 29.48 6.03
C LYS A 1208 -44.37 29.25 5.69
N ALA A 1209 -44.10 28.20 4.93
CA ALA A 1209 -42.74 27.88 4.48
C ALA A 1209 -42.04 29.06 3.76
N ASN A 1210 -42.79 29.85 2.98
CA ASN A 1210 -42.26 31.00 2.28
C ASN A 1210 -41.77 32.10 3.22
N ASP A 1211 -42.52 32.41 4.28
CA ASP A 1211 -42.20 33.47 5.24
C ASP A 1211 -40.89 33.16 5.98
N TYR A 1212 -40.67 31.88 6.32
CA TYR A 1212 -39.40 31.40 6.86
C TYR A 1212 -38.25 31.52 5.84
N ASN A 1213 -38.49 31.20 4.57
CA ASN A 1213 -37.49 31.33 3.51
C ASN A 1213 -37.10 32.79 3.27
N GLU A 1214 -38.08 33.70 3.17
CA GLU A 1214 -37.84 35.12 2.98
C GLU A 1214 -37.08 35.73 4.15
N LEU A 1215 -37.42 35.34 5.39
CA LEU A 1215 -36.68 35.79 6.56
C LEU A 1215 -35.24 35.26 6.56
N ALA A 1216 -35.02 34.00 6.18
CA ALA A 1216 -33.69 33.41 6.05
C ALA A 1216 -32.86 34.10 4.95
N TRP A 1217 -33.45 34.37 3.79
CA TRP A 1217 -32.82 35.08 2.67
C TRP A 1217 -32.48 36.52 3.04
N LEU A 1218 -33.40 37.23 3.70
CA LEU A 1218 -33.18 38.60 4.17
C LEU A 1218 -32.03 38.70 5.19
N LEU A 1219 -31.90 37.71 6.07
CA LEU A 1219 -30.76 37.63 7.00
C LEU A 1219 -29.44 37.36 6.26
N LEU A 1220 -29.45 36.44 5.29
CA LEU A 1220 -28.31 36.16 4.43
C LEU A 1220 -27.84 37.40 3.66
N GLU A 1221 -28.73 38.13 2.99
CA GLU A 1221 -28.41 39.37 2.25
C GLU A 1221 -27.81 40.46 3.16
N ARG A 1222 -28.16 40.43 4.45
CA ARG A 1222 -27.64 41.36 5.46
C ARG A 1222 -26.35 40.86 6.13
N GLY A 1223 -25.75 39.78 5.63
CA GLY A 1223 -24.53 39.18 6.15
C GLY A 1223 -24.70 38.49 7.51
N ARG A 1224 -25.95 38.24 7.94
CA ARG A 1224 -26.27 37.53 9.19
C ARG A 1224 -26.48 36.05 8.93
N VAL A 1225 -25.37 35.31 8.81
CA VAL A 1225 -25.37 33.85 8.65
C VAL A 1225 -25.17 33.19 10.03
N ASP A 1226 -26.10 33.42 10.95
CA ASP A 1226 -26.12 32.83 12.28
C ASP A 1226 -27.00 31.55 12.32
N ASP A 1227 -27.08 30.89 13.48
CA ASP A 1227 -27.88 29.66 13.62
C ASP A 1227 -29.39 29.94 13.51
N GLU A 1228 -29.82 31.18 13.76
CA GLU A 1228 -31.20 31.63 13.58
C GLU A 1228 -31.58 31.63 12.09
N ALA A 1229 -30.74 32.22 11.23
CA ALA A 1229 -30.95 32.21 9.78
C ALA A 1229 -31.03 30.77 9.23
N LEU A 1230 -30.17 29.87 9.74
CA LEU A 1230 -30.15 28.47 9.34
C LEU A 1230 -31.41 27.71 9.77
N ASP A 1231 -31.90 27.91 11.01
CA ASP A 1231 -33.16 27.32 11.49
C ASP A 1231 -34.35 27.76 10.63
N PHE A 1232 -34.41 29.03 10.23
CA PHE A 1232 -35.45 29.50 9.32
C PHE A 1232 -35.36 28.83 7.93
N GLY A 1233 -34.17 28.72 7.35
CA GLY A 1233 -33.97 27.99 6.08
C GLY A 1233 -34.37 26.51 6.18
N GLN A 1234 -34.02 25.83 7.27
CA GLN A 1234 -34.38 24.43 7.51
C GLN A 1234 -35.88 24.23 7.71
N ARG A 1235 -36.54 25.11 8.46
CA ARG A 1235 -37.99 25.08 8.63
C ARG A 1235 -38.71 25.31 7.32
N ALA A 1236 -38.25 26.26 6.49
CA ALA A 1236 -38.80 26.48 5.16
C ALA A 1236 -38.70 25.21 4.29
N ALA A 1237 -37.53 24.59 4.25
CA ALA A 1237 -37.32 23.34 3.52
C ALA A 1237 -38.22 22.21 4.04
N THR A 1238 -38.27 22.01 5.36
CA THR A 1238 -39.06 20.96 6.03
C THR A 1238 -40.56 21.14 5.80
N LEU A 1239 -41.09 22.35 5.99
CA LEU A 1239 -42.51 22.65 5.77
C LEU A 1239 -42.92 22.51 4.31
N SER A 1240 -41.96 22.59 3.38
CA SER A 1240 -42.18 22.32 1.96
C SER A 1240 -41.94 20.86 1.55
N GLU A 1241 -41.65 19.98 2.51
CA GLU A 1241 -41.22 18.59 2.28
C GLU A 1241 -40.06 18.50 1.27
N TYR A 1242 -39.16 19.49 1.31
CA TYR A 1242 -38.02 19.65 0.41
C TYR A 1242 -38.39 19.68 -1.08
N GLN A 1243 -39.63 20.09 -1.42
CA GLN A 1243 -40.12 20.10 -2.82
C GLN A 1243 -39.87 21.44 -3.54
N ARG A 1244 -39.51 22.51 -2.83
CA ARG A 1244 -39.37 23.86 -3.38
C ARG A 1244 -37.89 24.22 -3.58
N SER A 1245 -37.46 24.31 -4.84
CA SER A 1245 -36.08 24.62 -5.20
C SER A 1245 -35.58 25.95 -4.64
N ALA A 1246 -36.43 26.98 -4.59
CA ALA A 1246 -36.07 28.27 -4.01
C ALA A 1246 -35.68 28.17 -2.53
N TYR A 1247 -36.36 27.32 -1.76
CA TYR A 1247 -36.10 27.18 -0.32
C TYR A 1247 -34.83 26.38 -0.06
N LEU A 1248 -34.62 25.35 -0.88
CA LEU A 1248 -33.36 24.60 -0.88
C LEU A 1248 -32.19 25.48 -1.28
N HIS A 1249 -32.37 26.38 -2.24
CA HIS A 1249 -31.33 27.32 -2.66
C HIS A 1249 -30.89 28.26 -1.53
N THR A 1250 -31.85 28.86 -0.80
CA THR A 1250 -31.54 29.70 0.37
C THR A 1250 -30.80 28.91 1.45
N LEU A 1251 -31.29 27.70 1.77
CA LEU A 1251 -30.66 26.84 2.77
C LEU A 1251 -29.25 26.42 2.35
N ALA A 1252 -29.05 26.03 1.09
CA ALA A 1252 -27.74 25.70 0.53
C ALA A 1252 -26.77 26.89 0.59
N SER A 1253 -27.25 28.10 0.29
CA SER A 1253 -26.44 29.32 0.37
C SER A 1253 -25.99 29.62 1.81
N LEU A 1254 -26.88 29.44 2.79
CA LEU A 1254 -26.54 29.57 4.21
C LEU A 1254 -25.53 28.51 4.67
N TYR A 1255 -25.65 27.26 4.20
CA TYR A 1255 -24.66 26.20 4.47
C TYR A 1255 -23.31 26.52 3.86
N ALA A 1256 -23.27 26.96 2.59
CA ALA A 1256 -22.05 27.33 1.89
C ALA A 1256 -21.29 28.45 2.62
N GLU A 1257 -21.98 29.52 3.02
CA GLU A 1257 -21.38 30.64 3.78
C GLU A 1257 -20.87 30.22 5.17
N LYS A 1258 -21.47 29.18 5.79
CA LYS A 1258 -20.98 28.58 7.04
C LYS A 1258 -19.82 27.59 6.84
N GLY A 1259 -19.35 27.37 5.62
CA GLY A 1259 -18.32 26.38 5.30
C GLY A 1259 -18.82 24.92 5.36
N ARG A 1260 -20.14 24.72 5.33
CA ARG A 1260 -20.81 23.41 5.33
C ARG A 1260 -21.15 22.99 3.91
N THR A 1261 -20.12 22.91 3.05
CA THR A 1261 -20.28 22.70 1.60
C THR A 1261 -20.90 21.34 1.26
N ALA A 1262 -20.69 20.31 2.09
CA ALA A 1262 -21.29 19.00 1.89
C ALA A 1262 -22.81 18.99 2.12
N GLU A 1263 -23.31 19.84 3.04
CA GLU A 1263 -24.76 20.00 3.27
C GLU A 1263 -25.40 21.03 2.33
N ALA A 1264 -24.59 21.91 1.73
CA ALA A 1264 -25.03 22.83 0.69
C ALA A 1264 -25.29 22.10 -0.65
N TYR A 1265 -24.54 21.03 -0.92
CA TYR A 1265 -24.65 20.17 -2.08
C TYR A 1265 -25.74 19.11 -1.90
#